data_AF-A0A0J9XH59-F1
#
_entry.id   AF-A0A0J9XH59-F1
#
_cell.length_a   1.000
_cell.length_b   1.000
_cell.length_c   1.000
_cell.angle_alpha   90.00
_cell.angle_beta   90.00
_cell.angle_gamma   90.00
#
_symmetry.space_group_name_H-M   'P 1'
#
loop_
_entity.id
_entity.type
_entity.pdbx_description
1 polymer ?
#
loop_
_entity_poly.entity_id
_entity_poly.type
_entity_poly.pdbx_seq_one_letter_code
_entity_poly.pdbx_strand_id
1 'polypeptide(L)'
;MADPYSYVAPARVKAFLCPLGQIKKPTFANYVTRLHSVNEVRLGDITPDRRPEKSMFSPQGFPNGKVVYDFSTSWTDTDFMLLHDLEPWRQTLCVFALTTFSYNNDNDYYMHSLVKLRRVYSGPVLHKILVFGTPPDHEACNPDVIFIPSSRISTITSLGTIMCDLTSDFLAELSILASARQVAPFKSPGLKELDVPVKTQTGFKTFKVSLSRRDSGASLHSPTKSSSSGLSRKPTALSLSLSDKTKARQRGRMLKYVAGMYLIAGHWQDALREFTDAAISLKTAHDFLWLASALEGISVCLVLLSFLEIPVPIPTIALDLLPYSQAVEVTETLAATMSLLEFITDNTGSVLKYYSRSQGSPEESVPQTIYCETVLRYINFLTVIRLGGGWNPASINALVRDVDLPNNVTTASPSISTIVGWCNKVYATELHNLPMLSQFRIYGGLSSIYARNDLVRKRTFILREMLANLVKPLRRNNAINPGISHEYQNLRSLLDSLEPVFGIETVGFGWEKLRVSFLKTALELSEALDDYPGTIKYAGQLLSTSADVLNQAEQFSILRSIDMAAEKARRDGQGNLLSEYWDQNLLREITFLPSNTSIQPVKVTKKSTHANVFLHNPFEKKPAAKELALVENERSELVISLQNPFAFEVHIKKLEILTNDDEIVLQRVLNLNDIYIAPMSVFDLKFPVIPVGSGTLVIKGCKIQVANCEMKEFYLKKPTLCQNDKVKSVGLVKLLKNLSTAAAATTIQDEKLDVKTDNDSLNLTPQKYVVIPQQPILAYKETSLDQDWAMLLEGERQRFTLTVSNLSPVAAENVVLKLTDSITENLKHALQRKGLSAREIYDLEHALFEQQQPLKWIRNDVSETVSVPGYGQATFEIEITGRHDLEQAFVGIEYTAAADETWIRTLTVPINLTVTPSVELVNFELLPLQPNGNAANPELFRKLDPIKHCLLVLDVLNHLPTTAVDLRFKHAKGRTQQRIKPTCIARILVPIITTHTPSANDEGSSATEDNAALDAPIPSIVKTRQFVVDATLSSPEAALLARNVFWIREAILKQLQHGLLDWTTVVETKDDNNNVDDLFSFATEQPCETPRAGMLDLRAAPASVLTIDKKSVSLFRPSLVALTMTVEPATSTANGSAKANLTLSNHTYTIKVDLHNKLPHDVSGFVRVIPVHELATDASSPAGAGAGASGAINTNNTSKGGEYIYNGCLQRPVVRVPAGASRTVFATGFVFLDRGRYQFTSAFEMAPSSSTEVATVHSNIFAQRGSAVINVTI
;
A
#
# COMPACT_ATOMS: atom_id res chain seq x y z
N MET A 1 53.09 -3.07 16.83
CA MET A 1 53.00 -3.91 18.05
C MET A 1 52.56 -5.28 17.59
N ALA A 2 53.19 -6.35 18.06
CA ALA A 2 52.83 -7.70 17.63
C ALA A 2 51.46 -8.10 18.22
N ASP A 3 50.70 -8.96 17.53
CA ASP A 3 49.38 -9.38 18.01
C ASP A 3 49.51 -10.11 19.36
N PRO A 4 48.94 -9.59 20.46
CA PRO A 4 48.98 -10.23 21.78
C PRO A 4 48.20 -11.55 21.80
N TYR A 5 47.29 -11.77 20.85
CA TYR A 5 46.51 -12.99 20.69
C TYR A 5 47.11 -13.94 19.64
N SER A 6 48.35 -13.72 19.19
CA SER A 6 49.07 -14.74 18.43
C SER A 6 49.17 -16.03 19.26
N TYR A 7 48.99 -17.18 18.60
CA TYR A 7 49.05 -18.47 19.27
C TYR A 7 50.39 -18.72 19.96
N VAL A 8 51.49 -18.22 19.37
CA VAL A 8 52.86 -18.34 19.91
C VAL A 8 53.29 -17.13 20.74
N ALA A 9 52.37 -16.22 21.08
CA ALA A 9 52.67 -15.09 21.97
C ALA A 9 53.36 -15.51 23.29
N PRO A 10 53.08 -16.69 23.91
CA PRO A 10 53.82 -17.18 25.08
C PRO A 10 55.33 -17.37 24.91
N ALA A 11 55.85 -17.40 23.67
CA ALA A 11 57.27 -17.57 23.39
C ALA A 11 58.01 -16.25 23.13
N ARG A 12 57.34 -15.11 23.28
CA ARG A 12 57.93 -13.78 23.03
C ARG A 12 58.45 -13.16 24.32
N VAL A 13 59.57 -12.44 24.21
CA VAL A 13 60.19 -11.68 25.30
C VAL A 13 59.64 -10.26 25.30
N LYS A 14 58.94 -9.86 26.36
CA LYS A 14 58.45 -8.47 26.47
C LYS A 14 59.59 -7.50 26.80
N ALA A 15 59.77 -6.53 25.91
CA ALA A 15 60.75 -5.46 26.04
C ALA A 15 60.06 -4.08 26.01
N PHE A 16 60.26 -3.28 27.05
CA PHE A 16 59.70 -1.94 27.15
C PHE A 16 60.65 -0.89 26.55
N LEU A 17 60.13 -0.11 25.59
CA LEU A 17 60.83 0.98 24.94
C LEU A 17 60.37 2.31 25.53
N CYS A 18 61.29 3.07 26.10
CA CYS A 18 60.99 4.40 26.65
C CYS A 18 61.89 5.49 26.06
N PRO A 19 61.38 6.71 25.85
CA PRO A 19 62.21 7.84 25.44
C PRO A 19 63.05 8.34 26.62
N LEU A 20 64.33 8.61 26.37
CA LEU A 20 65.24 9.23 27.33
C LEU A 20 65.64 10.63 26.86
N GLY A 21 65.39 11.64 27.69
CA GLY A 21 65.65 13.05 27.35
C GLY A 21 64.59 13.67 26.42
N GLN A 22 64.96 14.73 25.71
CA GLN A 22 64.05 15.47 24.82
C GLN A 22 64.09 14.93 23.38
N ILE A 23 63.29 13.90 23.09
CA ILE A 23 63.18 13.31 21.76
C ILE A 23 61.83 13.69 21.15
N LYS A 24 61.84 14.12 19.88
CA LYS A 24 60.60 14.38 19.13
C LYS A 24 59.85 13.07 18.89
N LYS A 25 58.52 13.07 19.08
CA LYS A 25 57.62 11.93 18.83
C LYS A 25 57.87 11.18 17.50
N PRO A 26 58.02 11.84 16.33
CA PRO A 26 58.30 11.13 15.07
C PRO A 26 59.68 10.46 15.04
N THR A 27 60.69 11.05 15.68
CA THR A 27 62.04 10.47 15.77
C THR A 27 62.05 9.23 16.65
N PHE A 28 61.35 9.28 17.80
CA PHE A 28 61.17 8.12 18.66
C PHE A 28 60.43 6.99 17.93
N ALA A 29 59.34 7.31 17.21
CA ALA A 29 58.61 6.33 16.42
C ALA A 29 59.48 5.65 15.36
N ASN A 30 60.35 6.40 14.66
CA ASN A 30 61.30 5.84 13.70
C ASN A 30 62.27 4.83 14.36
N TYR A 31 62.85 5.16 15.52
CA TYR A 31 63.73 4.24 16.24
C TYR A 31 63.01 2.95 16.67
N VAL A 32 61.76 3.06 17.13
CA VAL A 32 60.91 1.91 17.44
C VAL A 32 60.68 1.04 16.20
N THR A 33 60.35 1.64 15.05
CA THR A 33 60.20 0.90 13.77
C THR A 33 61.48 0.18 13.36
N ARG A 34 62.66 0.80 13.55
CA ARG A 34 63.95 0.16 13.26
C ARG A 34 64.19 -1.07 14.14
N LEU A 35 63.92 -0.99 15.44
CA LEU A 35 64.05 -2.15 16.33
C LEU A 35 63.08 -3.27 15.97
N HIS A 36 61.84 -2.95 15.60
CA HIS A 36 60.88 -3.96 15.13
C HIS A 36 61.35 -4.71 13.89
N SER A 37 62.22 -4.14 13.04
CA SER A 37 62.73 -4.83 11.85
C SER A 37 63.74 -5.96 12.15
N VAL A 38 64.28 -6.02 13.37
CA VAL A 38 65.26 -7.01 13.86
C VAL A 38 64.85 -7.57 15.22
N ASN A 39 63.56 -7.86 15.37
CA ASN A 39 63.00 -8.43 16.60
C ASN A 39 63.22 -9.94 16.75
N GLU A 40 63.63 -10.65 15.70
CA GLU A 40 63.92 -12.09 15.68
C GLU A 40 65.45 -12.29 15.69
N VAL A 41 65.98 -12.94 16.73
CA VAL A 41 67.42 -13.24 16.87
C VAL A 41 67.61 -14.76 16.93
N ARG A 42 68.43 -15.31 16.04
CA ARG A 42 68.75 -16.75 16.01
C ARG A 42 69.83 -17.07 17.03
N LEU A 43 69.64 -18.14 17.82
CA LEU A 43 70.59 -18.55 18.86
C LEU A 43 71.98 -18.94 18.29
N GLY A 44 72.03 -19.52 17.09
CA GLY A 44 73.29 -19.86 16.42
C GLY A 44 74.20 -18.66 16.09
N ASP A 45 73.64 -17.45 16.04
CA ASP A 45 74.38 -16.22 15.72
C ASP A 45 74.90 -15.52 17.00
N ILE A 46 74.57 -16.04 18.19
CA ILE A 46 74.90 -15.45 19.49
C ILE A 46 76.15 -16.11 20.08
N THR A 47 77.07 -15.29 20.58
CA THR A 47 78.23 -15.77 21.32
C THR A 47 77.82 -16.12 22.77
N PRO A 48 78.09 -17.36 23.25
CA PRO A 48 77.73 -17.76 24.60
C PRO A 48 78.56 -17.03 25.67
N ASP A 49 77.95 -16.74 26.82
CA ASP A 49 78.67 -16.24 27.99
C ASP A 49 79.62 -17.33 28.52
N ARG A 50 80.81 -16.92 28.99
CA ARG A 50 81.87 -17.83 29.47
C ARG A 50 81.67 -18.26 30.92
N ARG A 51 80.75 -17.63 31.66
CA ARG A 51 80.50 -17.89 33.07
C ARG A 51 79.58 -19.09 33.28
N PRO A 52 79.96 -20.08 34.12
CA PRO A 52 79.18 -21.30 34.31
C PRO A 52 77.84 -21.06 35.02
N GLU A 53 77.73 -20.08 35.92
CA GLU A 53 76.47 -19.72 36.58
C GLU A 53 75.44 -19.07 35.63
N LYS A 54 75.85 -18.71 34.40
CA LYS A 54 75.01 -18.07 33.39
C LYS A 54 74.76 -18.94 32.16
N SER A 55 74.99 -20.26 32.26
CA SER A 55 74.93 -21.18 31.13
C SER A 55 73.61 -21.96 30.98
N MET A 56 72.61 -21.74 31.85
CA MET A 56 71.34 -22.49 31.84
C MET A 56 70.61 -22.38 30.49
N PHE A 57 70.68 -21.21 29.85
CA PHE A 57 70.12 -20.91 28.53
C PHE A 57 71.22 -20.62 27.50
N SER A 58 72.26 -21.46 27.46
CA SER A 58 73.38 -21.29 26.52
C SER A 58 72.90 -21.40 25.07
N PRO A 59 73.16 -20.39 24.20
CA PRO A 59 72.71 -20.40 22.80
C PRO A 59 73.12 -21.66 21.99
N GLN A 60 74.23 -22.30 22.39
CA GLN A 60 74.75 -23.51 21.75
C GLN A 60 73.93 -24.77 22.08
N GLY A 61 73.09 -24.75 23.11
CA GLY A 61 72.23 -25.88 23.48
C GLY A 61 71.15 -26.18 22.44
N PHE A 62 70.70 -25.16 21.70
CA PHE A 62 69.76 -25.33 20.59
C PHE A 62 69.95 -24.22 19.54
N PRO A 63 70.97 -24.31 18.65
CA PRO A 63 71.35 -23.21 17.75
C PRO A 63 70.31 -22.87 16.68
N ASN A 64 69.34 -23.77 16.43
CA ASN A 64 68.21 -23.52 15.54
C ASN A 64 67.09 -22.71 16.20
N GLY A 65 67.14 -22.54 17.52
CA GLY A 65 66.20 -21.74 18.29
C GLY A 65 66.31 -20.26 18.01
N LYS A 66 65.27 -19.53 18.41
CA LYS A 66 65.14 -18.10 18.16
C LYS A 66 64.53 -17.39 19.36
N VAL A 67 65.07 -16.23 19.70
CA VAL A 67 64.47 -15.30 20.66
C VAL A 67 63.70 -14.24 19.88
N VAL A 68 62.44 -14.04 20.23
CA VAL A 68 61.55 -13.07 19.57
C VAL A 68 61.18 -11.98 20.58
N TYR A 69 61.57 -10.74 20.30
CA TYR A 69 61.23 -9.59 21.14
C TYR A 69 59.88 -9.00 20.77
N ASP A 70 59.03 -8.80 21.77
CA ASP A 70 57.81 -8.01 21.71
C ASP A 70 58.07 -6.62 22.30
N PHE A 71 58.38 -5.66 21.43
CA PHE A 71 58.63 -4.29 21.83
C PHE A 71 57.32 -3.54 22.10
N SER A 72 57.18 -3.00 23.32
CA SER A 72 56.04 -2.20 23.76
C SER A 72 56.48 -0.80 24.16
N THR A 73 55.71 0.23 23.79
CA THR A 73 55.91 1.61 24.25
C THR A 73 55.07 1.97 25.47
N SER A 74 54.25 1.04 25.98
CA SER A 74 53.42 1.20 27.17
C SER A 74 53.89 0.28 28.29
N TRP A 75 53.98 0.82 29.51
CA TRP A 75 54.28 0.03 30.70
C TRP A 75 53.02 -0.71 31.18
N THR A 76 52.98 -2.03 31.02
CA THR A 76 51.80 -2.86 31.32
C THR A 76 52.04 -3.86 32.46
N ASP A 77 53.19 -3.81 33.13
CA ASP A 77 53.65 -4.85 34.06
C ASP A 77 52.89 -4.86 35.40
N THR A 78 52.35 -3.69 35.82
CA THR A 78 51.60 -3.54 37.07
C THR A 78 50.31 -4.33 37.11
N ASP A 79 49.66 -4.50 35.95
CA ASP A 79 48.32 -5.11 35.86
C ASP A 79 48.37 -6.64 35.97
N PHE A 80 49.55 -7.25 35.74
CA PHE A 80 49.70 -8.70 35.59
C PHE A 80 50.73 -9.32 36.53
N MET A 81 51.24 -8.57 37.51
CA MET A 81 52.28 -9.04 38.44
C MET A 81 51.90 -10.35 39.15
N LEU A 82 50.62 -10.52 39.51
CA LEU A 82 50.10 -11.72 40.16
C LEU A 82 50.06 -12.97 39.24
N LEU A 83 50.24 -12.79 37.92
CA LEU A 83 50.25 -13.86 36.94
C LEU A 83 51.66 -14.31 36.56
N HIS A 84 52.72 -13.61 36.95
CA HIS A 84 54.09 -13.91 36.49
C HIS A 84 54.58 -15.31 36.87
N ASP A 85 54.13 -15.84 38.02
CA ASP A 85 54.45 -17.22 38.43
C ASP A 85 53.79 -18.26 37.50
N LEU A 86 52.56 -18.00 37.06
CA LEU A 86 51.83 -18.91 36.19
C LEU A 86 52.24 -18.71 34.73
N GLU A 87 52.37 -17.48 34.24
CA GLU A 87 52.68 -17.12 32.86
C GLU A 87 53.89 -16.17 32.80
N PRO A 88 55.13 -16.71 32.88
CA PRO A 88 56.35 -15.90 33.01
C PRO A 88 56.61 -14.97 31.83
N TRP A 89 56.15 -15.32 30.63
CA TRP A 89 56.25 -14.48 29.43
C TRP A 89 55.44 -13.18 29.51
N ARG A 90 54.57 -13.01 30.52
CA ARG A 90 53.86 -11.74 30.75
C ARG A 90 54.75 -10.67 31.36
N GLN A 91 55.80 -11.07 32.07
CA GLN A 91 56.72 -10.18 32.76
C GLN A 91 57.54 -9.39 31.73
N THR A 92 57.65 -8.09 31.95
CA THR A 92 58.56 -7.24 31.19
C THR A 92 59.99 -7.53 31.64
N LEU A 93 60.78 -8.19 30.80
CA LEU A 93 62.12 -8.66 31.16
C LEU A 93 63.22 -7.69 30.72
N CYS A 94 62.98 -6.90 29.67
CA CYS A 94 63.96 -5.95 29.15
C CYS A 94 63.39 -4.52 29.14
N VAL A 95 64.23 -3.53 29.46
CA VAL A 95 63.94 -2.10 29.29
C VAL A 95 65.03 -1.48 28.42
N PHE A 96 64.62 -0.90 27.31
CA PHE A 96 65.50 -0.18 26.40
C PHE A 96 65.10 1.30 26.36
N ALA A 97 65.97 2.14 26.88
CA ALA A 97 65.82 3.58 26.84
C ALA A 97 66.42 4.12 25.54
N LEU A 98 65.59 4.70 24.66
CA LEU A 98 66.02 5.20 23.36
C LEU A 98 66.37 6.68 23.48
N THR A 99 67.50 7.10 22.93
CA THR A 99 67.91 8.51 22.83
C THR A 99 68.65 8.81 21.53
N THR A 100 68.67 10.07 21.13
CA THR A 100 69.55 10.55 20.05
C THR A 100 70.89 10.98 20.63
N PHE A 101 71.97 10.75 19.89
CA PHE A 101 73.31 11.22 20.24
C PHE A 101 73.35 12.75 20.32
N SER A 102 74.02 13.28 21.34
CA SER A 102 74.26 14.71 21.53
C SER A 102 75.64 14.91 22.15
N TYR A 103 76.42 15.83 21.60
CA TYR A 103 77.76 16.17 22.12
C TYR A 103 77.73 16.77 23.53
N ASN A 104 76.56 17.21 24.02
CA ASN A 104 76.39 17.79 25.35
C ASN A 104 76.18 16.73 26.45
N ASN A 105 76.00 15.46 26.07
CA ASN A 105 75.73 14.37 27.00
C ASN A 105 77.02 13.59 27.29
N ASP A 106 77.63 13.87 28.44
CA ASP A 106 78.81 13.12 28.91
C ASP A 106 78.43 11.73 29.44
N ASN A 107 79.43 10.87 29.66
CA ASN A 107 79.22 9.52 30.20
C ASN A 107 78.47 9.55 31.55
N ASP A 108 78.77 10.53 32.41
CA ASP A 108 78.09 10.72 33.70
C ASP A 108 76.58 10.95 33.57
N TYR A 109 76.13 11.61 32.49
CA TYR A 109 74.71 11.79 32.19
C TYR A 109 74.02 10.45 31.91
N TYR A 110 74.65 9.59 31.10
CA TYR A 110 74.11 8.26 30.77
C TYR A 110 74.11 7.35 31.99
N MET A 111 75.15 7.40 32.82
CA MET A 111 75.24 6.65 34.08
C MET A 111 74.16 7.06 35.08
N HIS A 112 73.97 8.35 35.31
CA HIS A 112 72.91 8.85 36.18
C HIS A 112 71.52 8.47 35.63
N SER A 113 71.35 8.53 34.31
CA SER A 113 70.11 8.13 33.63
C SER A 113 69.82 6.63 33.78
N LEU A 114 70.83 5.77 33.70
CA LEU A 114 70.70 4.32 33.94
C LEU A 114 70.25 4.02 35.38
N VAL A 115 70.87 4.67 36.38
CA VAL A 115 70.46 4.51 37.79
C VAL A 115 69.01 4.96 37.98
N LYS A 116 68.62 6.09 37.38
CA LYS A 116 67.23 6.55 37.40
C LYS A 116 66.29 5.56 36.72
N LEU A 117 66.67 5.00 35.58
CA LEU A 117 65.88 4.02 34.84
C LEU A 117 65.64 2.74 35.67
N ARG A 118 66.67 2.22 36.33
CA ARG A 118 66.57 1.06 37.23
C ARG A 118 65.71 1.33 38.46
N ARG A 119 65.67 2.57 38.95
CA ARG A 119 64.80 2.98 40.07
C ARG A 119 63.34 3.14 39.66
N VAL A 120 63.08 3.71 38.48
CA VAL A 120 61.71 3.95 37.97
C VAL A 120 61.06 2.64 37.54
N TYR A 121 61.83 1.77 36.87
CA TYR A 121 61.37 0.48 36.38
C TYR A 121 62.12 -0.65 37.09
N SER A 122 61.78 -0.89 38.35
CA SER A 122 62.32 -2.01 39.14
C SER A 122 61.58 -3.31 38.80
N GLY A 123 62.29 -4.36 38.37
CA GLY A 123 61.67 -5.66 38.05
C GLY A 123 62.27 -6.36 36.82
N PRO A 124 62.43 -5.67 35.68
CA PRO A 124 63.10 -6.21 34.49
C PRO A 124 64.54 -6.66 34.78
N VAL A 125 65.00 -7.70 34.10
CA VAL A 125 66.35 -8.27 34.28
C VAL A 125 67.42 -7.47 33.54
N LEU A 126 67.06 -6.79 32.45
CA LEU A 126 67.99 -6.07 31.60
C LEU A 126 67.56 -4.61 31.42
N HIS A 127 68.46 -3.66 31.70
CA HIS A 127 68.27 -2.23 31.44
C HIS A 127 69.44 -1.71 30.60
N LYS A 128 69.15 -1.25 29.38
CA LYS A 128 70.16 -0.69 28.46
C LYS A 128 69.70 0.64 27.89
N ILE A 129 70.65 1.53 27.58
CA ILE A 129 70.39 2.76 26.82
C ILE A 129 70.87 2.56 25.38
N LEU A 130 69.99 2.82 24.41
CA LEU A 130 70.29 2.77 22.97
C LEU A 130 70.40 4.20 22.43
N VAL A 131 71.62 4.62 22.09
CA VAL A 131 71.95 5.97 21.60
C VAL A 131 72.04 5.95 20.08
N PHE A 132 71.04 6.47 19.39
CA PHE A 132 70.99 6.51 17.91
C PHE A 132 71.65 7.75 17.33
N GLY A 133 72.31 7.60 16.18
CA GLY A 133 72.89 8.73 15.44
C GLY A 133 74.33 9.06 15.82
N THR A 134 75.05 8.11 16.41
CA THR A 134 76.42 8.29 16.88
C THR A 134 77.41 8.41 15.70
N PRO A 135 78.41 9.31 15.75
CA PRO A 135 79.52 9.32 14.81
C PRO A 135 80.36 8.03 14.90
N PRO A 136 80.99 7.56 13.81
CA PRO A 136 81.64 6.25 13.72
C PRO A 136 82.85 6.09 14.66
N ASP A 137 83.47 7.19 15.10
CA ASP A 137 84.70 7.19 15.90
C ASP A 137 84.45 7.24 17.42
N HIS A 138 83.19 7.16 17.86
CA HIS A 138 82.84 7.27 19.28
C HIS A 138 82.89 5.89 19.97
N GLU A 139 83.86 5.70 20.86
CA GLU A 139 84.01 4.47 21.63
C GLU A 139 82.95 4.34 22.75
N ALA A 140 82.49 3.12 22.99
CA ALA A 140 81.56 2.81 24.07
C ALA A 140 82.32 2.74 25.40
N CYS A 141 81.95 3.58 26.37
CA CYS A 141 82.61 3.63 27.68
C CYS A 141 81.97 2.69 28.74
N ASN A 142 80.76 2.19 28.49
CA ASN A 142 80.04 1.27 29.38
C ASN A 142 79.26 0.22 28.56
N PRO A 143 79.32 -1.09 28.91
CA PRO A 143 78.54 -2.14 28.23
C PRO A 143 77.01 -1.97 28.30
N ASP A 144 76.49 -1.17 29.23
CA ASP A 144 75.06 -0.88 29.37
C ASP A 144 74.55 0.28 28.51
N VAL A 145 75.46 1.01 27.85
CA VAL A 145 75.15 2.13 26.95
C VAL A 145 75.65 1.79 25.56
N ILE A 146 74.72 1.53 24.64
CA ILE A 146 75.03 1.05 23.30
C ILE A 146 74.86 2.19 22.30
N PHE A 147 75.96 2.51 21.63
CA PHE A 147 76.01 3.55 20.61
C PHE A 147 75.71 2.96 19.23
N ILE A 148 74.62 3.43 18.61
CA ILE A 148 74.14 2.99 17.31
C ILE A 148 74.46 4.08 16.27
N PRO A 149 75.25 3.78 15.23
CA PRO A 149 75.57 4.75 14.19
C PRO A 149 74.35 5.31 13.46
N SER A 150 74.53 6.44 12.78
CA SER A 150 73.47 7.07 11.97
C SER A 150 72.88 6.12 10.93
N SER A 151 71.59 6.28 10.59
CA SER A 151 70.82 5.39 9.69
C SER A 151 71.36 5.29 8.27
N ARG A 152 72.22 6.22 7.83
CA ARG A 152 72.91 6.15 6.54
C ARG A 152 74.07 5.13 6.52
N ILE A 153 74.59 4.77 7.70
CA ILE A 153 75.76 3.90 7.90
C ILE A 153 75.35 2.60 8.60
N SER A 154 74.40 2.67 9.54
CA SER A 154 73.85 1.52 10.24
C SER A 154 72.81 0.77 9.39
N THR A 155 73.28 -0.25 8.66
CA THR A 155 72.43 -1.20 7.94
C THR A 155 71.66 -2.11 8.91
N ILE A 156 70.61 -2.79 8.41
CA ILE A 156 69.84 -3.79 9.18
C ILE A 156 70.77 -4.82 9.85
N THR A 157 71.83 -5.23 9.15
CA THR A 157 72.84 -6.18 9.65
C THR A 157 73.57 -5.67 10.89
N SER A 158 73.96 -4.38 10.92
CA SER A 158 74.63 -3.79 12.09
C SER A 158 73.73 -3.76 13.34
N LEU A 159 72.44 -3.47 13.15
CA LEU A 159 71.46 -3.50 14.23
C LEU A 159 71.17 -4.95 14.66
N GLY A 160 71.19 -5.89 13.72
CA GLY A 160 71.11 -7.34 14.01
C GLY A 160 72.25 -7.83 14.91
N THR A 161 73.50 -7.41 14.66
CA THR A 161 74.64 -7.73 15.52
C THR A 161 74.45 -7.17 16.94
N ILE A 162 74.02 -5.91 17.07
CA ILE A 162 73.71 -5.31 18.38
C ILE A 162 72.61 -6.10 19.11
N MET A 163 71.58 -6.55 18.39
CA MET A 163 70.54 -7.39 18.96
C MET A 163 71.06 -8.76 19.40
N CYS A 164 72.07 -9.33 18.73
CA CYS A 164 72.74 -10.56 19.18
C CYS A 164 73.47 -10.34 20.51
N ASP A 165 74.21 -9.23 20.65
CA ASP A 165 74.90 -8.87 21.90
C ASP A 165 73.92 -8.63 23.05
N LEU A 166 72.85 -7.87 22.80
CA LEU A 166 71.76 -7.65 23.75
C LEU A 166 71.11 -8.97 24.19
N THR A 167 70.96 -9.91 23.27
CA THR A 167 70.36 -11.21 23.56
C THR A 167 71.31 -12.11 24.37
N SER A 168 72.62 -12.03 24.14
CA SER A 168 73.62 -12.72 24.97
C SER A 168 73.52 -12.26 26.43
N ASP A 169 73.49 -10.94 26.66
CA ASP A 169 73.30 -10.35 27.99
C ASP A 169 71.96 -10.78 28.61
N PHE A 170 70.89 -10.75 27.82
CA PHE A 170 69.56 -11.17 28.28
C PHE A 170 69.54 -12.63 28.74
N LEU A 171 70.06 -13.58 27.94
CA LEU A 171 70.07 -15.01 28.31
C LEU A 171 70.91 -15.29 29.55
N ALA A 172 72.00 -14.53 29.72
CA ALA A 172 72.87 -14.60 30.88
C ALA A 172 72.14 -14.14 32.16
N GLU A 173 71.44 -13.01 32.13
CA GLU A 173 70.66 -12.51 33.27
C GLU A 173 69.38 -13.34 33.51
N LEU A 174 68.77 -13.88 32.45
CA LEU A 174 67.63 -14.79 32.56
C LEU A 174 68.00 -16.07 33.31
N SER A 175 69.22 -16.60 33.09
CA SER A 175 69.75 -17.76 33.82
C SER A 175 69.78 -17.51 35.32
N ILE A 176 70.23 -16.33 35.74
CA ILE A 176 70.27 -15.93 37.16
C ILE A 176 68.86 -15.83 37.73
N LEU A 177 67.93 -15.18 37.01
CA LEU A 177 66.54 -15.05 37.44
C LEU A 177 65.87 -16.42 37.61
N ALA A 178 66.05 -17.32 36.63
CA ALA A 178 65.47 -18.65 36.66
C ALA A 178 66.00 -19.48 37.83
N SER A 179 67.32 -19.47 38.08
CA SER A 179 67.91 -20.17 39.21
C SER A 179 67.48 -19.57 40.56
N ALA A 180 67.41 -18.25 40.68
CA ALA A 180 66.97 -17.57 41.90
C ALA A 180 65.50 -17.88 42.24
N ARG A 181 64.61 -17.94 41.23
CA ARG A 181 63.17 -18.18 41.46
C ARG A 181 62.86 -19.62 41.85
N GLN A 182 63.63 -20.61 41.39
CA GLN A 182 63.42 -22.04 41.69
C GLN A 182 63.51 -22.39 43.18
N VAL A 183 64.18 -21.57 43.99
CA VAL A 183 64.34 -21.80 45.43
C VAL A 183 63.07 -21.44 46.23
N ALA A 184 62.17 -20.63 45.65
CA ALA A 184 60.95 -20.17 46.31
C ALA A 184 59.71 -21.00 45.89
N PRO A 185 58.73 -21.20 46.80
CA PRO A 185 57.50 -21.92 46.46
C PRO A 185 56.60 -21.11 45.52
N PHE A 186 56.00 -21.79 44.54
CA PHE A 186 55.10 -21.19 43.55
C PHE A 186 53.66 -21.17 44.05
N LYS A 187 53.02 -20.00 43.97
CA LYS A 187 51.63 -19.78 44.37
C LYS A 187 50.75 -19.57 43.13
N SER A 188 49.52 -20.04 43.21
CA SER A 188 48.51 -19.71 42.21
C SER A 188 48.08 -18.24 42.38
N PRO A 189 47.66 -17.55 41.30
CA PRO A 189 47.16 -16.18 41.38
C PRO A 189 45.97 -16.08 42.36
N GLY A 190 46.00 -15.13 43.29
CA GLY A 190 44.92 -14.95 44.29
C GLY A 190 43.73 -14.16 43.73
N LEU A 191 42.52 -14.74 43.75
CA LEU A 191 41.28 -14.12 43.25
C LEU A 191 40.75 -12.94 44.08
N LYS A 192 41.26 -12.70 45.29
CA LYS A 192 40.76 -11.62 46.16
C LYS A 192 41.11 -10.22 45.64
N GLU A 193 42.10 -10.11 44.74
CA GLU A 193 42.56 -8.86 44.13
C GLU A 193 42.39 -8.83 42.59
N LEU A 194 42.00 -9.94 41.96
CA LEU A 194 41.78 -10.06 40.51
C LEU A 194 40.57 -10.94 40.22
N ASP A 195 39.68 -10.45 39.33
CA ASP A 195 38.60 -11.11 38.58
C ASP A 195 37.72 -12.16 39.31
N VAL A 196 36.41 -12.12 39.06
CA VAL A 196 35.48 -13.18 39.53
C VAL A 196 35.77 -14.50 38.78
N PRO A 197 35.71 -15.68 39.45
CA PRO A 197 35.86 -16.97 38.76
C PRO A 197 34.83 -17.12 37.62
N VAL A 198 35.27 -17.69 36.48
CA VAL A 198 34.46 -17.84 35.26
C VAL A 198 33.19 -18.66 35.54
N LYS A 199 31.99 -18.08 35.42
CA LYS A 199 30.72 -18.82 35.47
C LYS A 199 30.31 -19.24 34.05
N THR A 200 30.64 -20.45 33.62
CA THR A 200 30.16 -20.95 32.32
C THR A 200 28.69 -21.40 32.41
N GLN A 201 27.76 -20.74 31.71
CA GLN A 201 26.34 -21.12 31.65
C GLN A 201 26.03 -22.29 30.68
N THR A 202 27.03 -22.93 30.07
CA THR A 202 26.79 -23.96 29.06
C THR A 202 26.76 -25.38 29.64
N GLY A 203 25.62 -26.05 29.52
CA GLY A 203 25.47 -27.47 29.78
C GLY A 203 26.37 -28.32 28.90
N PHE A 204 27.50 -28.77 29.45
CA PHE A 204 28.03 -30.07 29.08
C PHE A 204 27.04 -31.10 29.61
N LYS A 205 26.44 -31.91 28.72
CA LYS A 205 25.94 -33.23 29.14
C LYS A 205 27.17 -34.03 29.57
N THR A 206 27.59 -33.86 30.82
CA THR A 206 28.38 -34.86 31.52
C THR A 206 27.57 -36.13 31.51
N PHE A 207 28.05 -37.14 30.79
CA PHE A 207 27.72 -38.52 31.11
C PHE A 207 27.98 -38.69 32.61
N LYS A 208 26.89 -38.91 33.37
CA LYS A 208 26.99 -39.36 34.76
C LYS A 208 27.63 -40.74 34.73
N VAL A 209 28.94 -40.80 34.91
CA VAL A 209 29.58 -42.01 35.41
C VAL A 209 29.48 -41.94 36.93
N SER A 210 28.45 -42.61 37.44
CA SER A 210 28.34 -42.99 38.85
C SER A 210 29.49 -43.94 39.18
N LEU A 211 30.57 -43.41 39.74
CA LEU A 211 31.54 -44.21 40.48
C LEU A 211 31.15 -44.20 41.94
N SER A 212 30.35 -45.22 42.29
CA SER A 212 30.15 -45.69 43.65
C SER A 212 31.49 -45.95 44.33
N ARG A 213 31.92 -45.04 45.22
CA ARG A 213 32.86 -45.40 46.28
C ARG A 213 32.07 -45.90 47.48
N ARG A 214 32.14 -47.21 47.68
CA ARG A 214 32.03 -47.79 49.01
C ARG A 214 33.16 -47.20 49.84
N ASP A 215 32.82 -46.46 50.88
CA ASP A 215 33.44 -46.76 52.16
C ASP A 215 32.49 -46.45 53.30
N SER A 216 32.64 -47.23 54.35
CA SER A 216 31.67 -47.44 55.42
C SER A 216 31.92 -46.44 56.56
N GLY A 217 30.83 -46.04 57.23
CA GLY A 217 30.84 -45.90 58.68
C GLY A 217 31.15 -44.53 59.29
N ALA A 218 30.10 -43.99 59.93
CA ALA A 218 30.11 -43.36 61.25
C ALA A 218 30.28 -41.82 61.40
N SER A 219 29.10 -41.23 61.64
CA SER A 219 28.72 -40.35 62.75
C SER A 219 29.13 -38.87 62.81
N LEU A 220 28.06 -38.08 63.03
CA LEU A 220 27.99 -36.73 63.58
C LEU A 220 28.95 -36.48 64.76
N HIS A 221 29.54 -35.28 64.83
CA HIS A 221 29.30 -34.36 65.95
C HIS A 221 29.77 -32.91 65.66
N SER A 222 29.03 -32.00 66.29
CA SER A 222 29.07 -30.54 66.33
C SER A 222 30.35 -29.93 66.96
N PRO A 223 30.58 -28.61 66.82
CA PRO A 223 31.84 -27.96 67.15
C PRO A 223 31.88 -27.46 68.61
N THR A 224 33.02 -27.58 69.29
CA THR A 224 33.30 -26.82 70.52
C THR A 224 34.76 -26.40 70.65
N LYS A 225 34.90 -25.22 71.25
CA LYS A 225 36.10 -24.39 71.48
C LYS A 225 37.07 -25.02 72.50
N SER A 226 38.38 -24.71 72.40
CA SER A 226 39.15 -24.12 73.52
C SER A 226 40.65 -23.91 73.20
N SER A 227 41.04 -22.63 73.31
CA SER A 227 42.21 -21.99 73.95
C SER A 227 43.59 -22.67 74.14
N SER A 228 44.59 -21.77 74.00
CA SER A 228 45.94 -21.70 74.62
C SER A 228 47.02 -22.58 73.96
N SER A 229 48.26 -22.16 73.72
CA SER A 229 49.13 -21.08 74.24
C SER A 229 50.28 -20.85 73.22
N GLY A 230 50.83 -19.64 73.08
CA GLY A 230 52.19 -19.37 73.57
C GLY A 230 53.15 -18.90 72.45
N LEU A 231 53.75 -17.72 72.64
CA LEU A 231 54.75 -17.05 71.78
C LEU A 231 56.08 -17.82 71.65
N SER A 232 56.77 -17.70 70.51
CA SER A 232 58.19 -17.25 70.44
C SER A 232 58.69 -17.03 69.01
N ARG A 233 59.43 -15.92 68.82
CA ARG A 233 60.21 -15.53 67.62
C ARG A 233 61.63 -16.10 67.71
N LYS A 234 62.11 -16.82 66.66
CA LYS A 234 63.37 -16.63 65.89
C LYS A 234 63.82 -17.91 65.14
N PRO A 235 64.68 -17.79 64.11
CA PRO A 235 64.58 -18.55 62.87
C PRO A 235 65.48 -19.79 62.88
N THR A 236 64.93 -20.92 62.46
CA THR A 236 65.70 -22.11 62.10
C THR A 236 65.02 -22.78 60.92
N ALA A 237 65.82 -23.13 59.91
CA ALA A 237 65.42 -23.81 58.69
C ALA A 237 64.43 -24.95 58.98
N LEU A 238 63.22 -24.86 58.42
CA LEU A 238 62.21 -25.90 58.51
C LEU A 238 62.13 -26.62 57.18
N SER A 239 62.84 -27.74 57.08
CA SER A 239 62.44 -28.85 56.22
C SER A 239 61.08 -29.37 56.70
N LEU A 240 60.00 -28.74 56.24
CA LEU A 240 58.67 -29.28 56.38
C LEU A 240 58.60 -30.57 55.57
N SER A 241 58.34 -31.67 56.27
CA SER A 241 57.84 -32.92 55.71
C SER A 241 56.50 -32.65 55.03
N LEU A 242 56.56 -32.12 53.81
CA LEU A 242 55.44 -31.95 52.91
C LEU A 242 54.95 -33.34 52.49
N SER A 243 53.63 -33.55 52.45
CA SER A 243 53.06 -34.78 51.88
C SER A 243 53.56 -34.97 50.45
N ASP A 244 53.78 -36.21 50.02
CA ASP A 244 54.36 -36.49 48.69
C ASP A 244 53.58 -35.81 47.55
N LYS A 245 52.26 -35.63 47.72
CA LYS A 245 51.39 -34.89 46.81
C LYS A 245 51.68 -33.39 46.76
N THR A 246 52.00 -32.75 47.89
CA THR A 246 52.37 -31.32 47.93
C THR A 246 53.80 -31.07 47.41
N LYS A 247 54.72 -32.01 47.62
CA LYS A 247 56.05 -31.99 46.98
C LYS A 247 55.94 -32.15 45.47
N ALA A 248 55.16 -33.12 44.99
CA ALA A 248 54.89 -33.32 43.57
C ALA A 248 54.23 -32.09 42.93
N ARG A 249 53.30 -31.44 43.64
CA ARG A 249 52.68 -30.18 43.21
C ARG A 249 53.71 -29.07 43.01
N GLN A 250 54.51 -28.77 44.02
CA GLN A 250 55.49 -27.69 43.95
C GLN A 250 56.60 -27.98 42.93
N ARG A 251 57.05 -29.23 42.83
CA ARG A 251 57.95 -29.68 41.76
C ARG A 251 57.32 -29.45 40.38
N GLY A 252 56.06 -29.85 40.18
CA GLY A 252 55.35 -29.65 38.92
C GLY A 252 55.20 -28.18 38.52
N ARG A 253 54.87 -27.30 39.49
CA ARG A 253 54.78 -25.85 39.26
C ARG A 253 56.14 -25.23 38.89
N MET A 254 57.20 -25.64 39.60
CA MET A 254 58.57 -25.23 39.31
C MET A 254 58.99 -25.64 37.90
N LEU A 255 58.79 -26.91 37.52
CA LEU A 255 59.12 -27.41 36.17
C LEU A 255 58.34 -26.65 35.10
N LYS A 256 57.04 -26.35 35.32
CA LYS A 256 56.23 -25.54 34.40
C LYS A 256 56.81 -24.14 34.21
N TYR A 257 57.18 -23.47 35.31
CA TYR A 257 57.77 -22.13 35.26
C TYR A 257 59.10 -22.13 34.50
N VAL A 258 59.98 -23.09 34.79
CA VAL A 258 61.26 -23.27 34.10
C VAL A 258 61.05 -23.56 32.61
N ALA A 259 60.08 -24.40 32.26
CA ALA A 259 59.70 -24.65 30.88
C ALA A 259 59.26 -23.36 30.15
N GLY A 260 58.53 -22.47 30.84
CA GLY A 260 58.19 -21.13 30.34
C GLY A 260 59.41 -20.24 30.10
N MET A 261 60.45 -20.34 30.93
CA MET A 261 61.71 -19.63 30.73
C MET A 261 62.51 -20.19 29.53
N TYR A 262 62.57 -21.51 29.38
CA TYR A 262 63.15 -22.14 28.18
C TYR A 262 62.40 -21.73 26.90
N LEU A 263 61.08 -21.59 26.98
CA LEU A 263 60.23 -21.19 25.85
C LEU A 263 60.59 -19.79 25.34
N ILE A 264 60.68 -18.79 26.23
CA ILE A 264 61.06 -17.41 25.85
C ILE A 264 62.56 -17.26 25.51
N ALA A 265 63.41 -18.16 26.03
CA ALA A 265 64.83 -18.22 25.69
C ALA A 265 65.10 -18.80 24.30
N GLY A 266 64.08 -19.30 23.59
CA GLY A 266 64.23 -19.89 22.25
C GLY A 266 64.61 -21.37 22.25
N HIS A 267 64.74 -22.00 23.42
CA HIS A 267 65.08 -23.42 23.62
C HIS A 267 63.83 -24.30 23.61
N TRP A 268 63.17 -24.40 22.45
CA TRP A 268 61.84 -25.01 22.37
C TRP A 268 61.82 -26.54 22.60
N GLN A 269 62.92 -27.24 22.33
CA GLN A 269 63.04 -28.68 22.61
C GLN A 269 63.15 -28.97 24.11
N ASP A 270 64.00 -28.22 24.83
CA ASP A 270 64.12 -28.34 26.28
C ASP A 270 62.82 -27.91 26.96
N ALA A 271 62.18 -26.83 26.48
CA ALA A 271 60.88 -26.40 26.98
C ALA A 271 59.82 -27.51 26.86
N LEU A 272 59.76 -28.23 25.73
CA LEU A 272 58.82 -29.33 25.53
C LEU A 272 59.05 -30.48 26.52
N ARG A 273 60.31 -30.83 26.81
CA ARG A 273 60.67 -31.84 27.82
C ARG A 273 60.20 -31.41 29.21
N GLU A 274 60.54 -30.20 29.64
CA GLU A 274 60.17 -29.70 30.97
C GLU A 274 58.66 -29.53 31.14
N PHE A 275 57.92 -29.10 30.09
CA PHE A 275 56.46 -29.06 30.13
C PHE A 275 55.82 -30.46 30.24
N THR A 276 56.42 -31.47 29.58
CA THR A 276 55.99 -32.87 29.66
C THR A 276 56.15 -33.41 31.08
N ASP A 277 57.31 -33.20 31.69
CA ASP A 277 57.59 -33.63 33.07
C ASP A 277 56.75 -32.88 34.11
N ALA A 278 56.49 -31.59 33.85
CA ALA A 278 55.55 -30.79 34.64
C ALA A 278 54.14 -31.40 34.56
N ALA A 279 53.64 -31.74 33.37
CA ALA A 279 52.31 -32.31 33.19
C ALA A 279 52.14 -33.65 33.94
N ILE A 280 53.15 -34.52 33.92
CA ILE A 280 53.16 -35.79 34.69
C ILE A 280 53.05 -35.50 36.20
N SER A 281 53.89 -34.60 36.71
CA SER A 281 53.92 -34.22 38.13
C SER A 281 52.62 -33.54 38.59
N LEU A 282 52.02 -32.70 37.75
CA LEU A 282 50.79 -31.96 38.07
C LEU A 282 49.54 -32.84 37.97
N LYS A 283 49.51 -33.81 37.03
CA LYS A 283 48.44 -34.81 36.92
C LYS A 283 48.36 -35.66 38.20
N THR A 284 49.49 -36.13 38.72
CA THR A 284 49.55 -36.90 39.98
C THR A 284 49.18 -36.04 41.20
N ALA A 285 49.53 -34.75 41.17
CA ALA A 285 49.22 -33.80 42.24
C ALA A 285 47.76 -33.28 42.25
N HIS A 286 46.97 -33.59 41.21
CA HIS A 286 45.63 -33.03 40.95
C HIS A 286 45.59 -31.49 40.93
N ASP A 287 46.63 -30.87 40.38
CA ASP A 287 46.68 -29.41 40.21
C ASP A 287 46.26 -29.04 38.78
N PHE A 288 44.95 -28.81 38.60
CA PHE A 288 44.36 -28.69 37.26
C PHE A 288 44.66 -27.35 36.56
N LEU A 289 44.87 -26.27 37.30
CA LEU A 289 45.20 -24.96 36.73
C LEU A 289 46.56 -24.99 36.04
N TRP A 290 47.59 -25.44 36.77
CA TRP A 290 48.94 -25.53 36.26
C TRP A 290 49.08 -26.63 35.21
N LEU A 291 48.35 -27.75 35.35
CA LEU A 291 48.29 -28.82 34.35
C LEU A 291 47.77 -28.29 33.00
N ALA A 292 46.67 -27.54 33.03
CA ALA A 292 46.09 -26.96 31.82
C ALA A 292 47.07 -25.98 31.14
N SER A 293 47.75 -25.15 31.92
CA SER A 293 48.76 -24.22 31.39
C SER A 293 50.01 -24.95 30.85
N ALA A 294 50.39 -26.10 31.43
CA ALA A 294 51.47 -26.94 30.90
C ALA A 294 51.08 -27.57 29.54
N LEU A 295 49.83 -28.07 29.41
CA LEU A 295 49.31 -28.60 28.15
C LEU A 295 49.25 -27.56 27.03
N GLU A 296 48.93 -26.31 27.36
CA GLU A 296 48.98 -25.18 26.42
C GLU A 296 50.43 -24.93 25.96
N GLY A 297 51.40 -24.94 26.89
CA GLY A 297 52.82 -24.84 26.59
C GLY A 297 53.34 -25.93 25.65
N ILE A 298 52.90 -27.18 25.83
CA ILE A 298 53.22 -28.31 24.92
C ILE A 298 52.76 -27.99 23.50
N SER A 299 51.52 -27.54 23.32
CA SER A 299 51.00 -27.20 21.99
C SER A 299 51.75 -26.03 21.34
N VAL A 300 52.14 -25.00 22.10
CA VAL A 300 52.95 -23.89 21.58
C VAL A 300 54.33 -24.38 21.11
N CYS A 301 55.00 -25.24 21.89
CA CYS A 301 56.28 -25.82 21.51
C CYS A 301 56.19 -26.64 20.22
N LEU A 302 55.15 -27.47 20.07
CA LEU A 302 54.97 -28.29 18.87
C LEU A 302 54.75 -27.44 17.61
N VAL A 303 54.01 -26.31 17.72
CA VAL A 303 53.86 -25.35 16.61
C VAL A 303 55.19 -24.72 16.23
N LEU A 304 55.98 -24.28 17.22
CA LEU A 304 57.28 -23.64 17.00
C LEU A 304 58.32 -24.61 16.43
N LEU A 305 58.31 -25.88 16.85
CA LEU A 305 59.18 -26.93 16.31
C LEU A 305 58.76 -27.30 14.88
N SER A 306 57.45 -27.34 14.60
CA SER A 306 56.94 -27.50 13.23
C SER A 306 57.33 -26.33 12.31
N PHE A 307 57.46 -25.11 12.84
CA PHE A 307 57.96 -23.95 12.09
C PHE A 307 59.44 -24.08 11.71
N LEU A 308 60.25 -24.78 12.51
CA LEU A 308 61.64 -25.11 12.15
C LEU A 308 61.76 -26.38 11.30
N GLU A 309 60.64 -26.98 10.89
CA GLU A 309 60.60 -28.26 10.16
C GLU A 309 61.30 -29.40 10.93
N ILE A 310 61.35 -29.32 12.27
CA ILE A 310 61.93 -30.36 13.12
C ILE A 310 60.80 -31.34 13.50
N PRO A 311 60.83 -32.60 13.04
CA PRO A 311 59.81 -33.58 13.38
C PRO A 311 59.97 -34.01 14.85
N VAL A 312 58.94 -33.79 15.67
CA VAL A 312 58.91 -34.21 17.07
C VAL A 312 57.61 -34.96 17.35
N PRO A 313 57.67 -36.19 17.91
CA PRO A 313 56.46 -36.93 18.25
C PRO A 313 55.69 -36.23 19.37
N ILE A 314 54.36 -36.34 19.34
CA ILE A 314 53.49 -35.79 20.38
C ILE A 314 53.76 -36.56 21.69
N PRO A 315 54.02 -35.87 22.83
CA PRO A 315 54.25 -36.54 24.11
C PRO A 315 53.07 -37.43 24.55
N THR A 316 53.36 -38.63 25.03
CA THR A 316 52.36 -39.64 25.44
C THR A 316 51.41 -39.12 26.53
N ILE A 317 51.93 -38.39 27.52
CA ILE A 317 51.11 -37.76 28.57
C ILE A 317 50.04 -36.82 28.01
N ALA A 318 50.32 -36.13 26.90
CA ALA A 318 49.38 -35.20 26.29
C ALA A 318 48.27 -35.96 25.53
N LEU A 319 48.61 -37.09 24.89
CA LEU A 319 47.63 -37.99 24.25
C LEU A 319 46.72 -38.65 25.30
N ASP A 320 47.27 -39.10 26.44
CA ASP A 320 46.51 -39.70 27.55
C ASP A 320 45.48 -38.75 28.18
N LEU A 321 45.68 -37.44 28.04
CA LEU A 321 44.84 -36.41 28.63
C LEU A 321 43.73 -35.94 27.69
N LEU A 322 43.68 -36.44 26.44
CA LEU A 322 42.64 -36.14 25.46
C LEU A 322 41.28 -36.79 25.81
N PRO A 323 40.16 -36.27 25.28
CA PRO A 323 38.82 -36.71 25.66
C PRO A 323 38.50 -38.16 25.26
N TYR A 324 39.09 -38.65 24.17
CA TYR A 324 38.85 -39.98 23.60
C TYR A 324 39.61 -41.12 24.32
N SER A 325 40.66 -40.81 25.10
CA SER A 325 41.53 -41.80 25.75
C SER A 325 40.82 -42.64 26.84
N GLN A 326 39.67 -42.20 27.35
CA GLN A 326 38.92 -42.98 28.35
C GLN A 326 38.12 -44.16 27.78
N ALA A 327 38.07 -44.34 26.45
CA ALA A 327 37.26 -45.38 25.78
C ALA A 327 38.08 -46.41 24.97
N VAL A 328 39.37 -46.17 24.71
CA VAL A 328 40.23 -47.05 23.90
C VAL A 328 41.62 -47.05 24.52
N GLU A 329 42.21 -48.24 24.78
CA GLU A 329 43.62 -48.35 25.16
C GLU A 329 44.48 -47.67 24.08
N VAL A 330 45.25 -46.65 24.47
CA VAL A 330 46.13 -45.90 23.58
C VAL A 330 47.21 -46.85 23.07
N THR A 331 46.98 -47.44 21.91
CA THR A 331 47.96 -48.26 21.18
C THR A 331 48.89 -47.32 20.42
N GLU A 332 50.16 -47.71 20.26
CA GLU A 332 51.21 -46.95 19.54
C GLU A 332 50.79 -46.50 18.11
N THR A 333 49.72 -47.09 17.57
CA THR A 333 49.12 -46.78 16.27
C THR A 333 48.38 -45.44 16.21
N LEU A 334 47.80 -44.93 17.31
CA LEU A 334 47.08 -43.65 17.34
C LEU A 334 48.05 -42.45 17.28
N ALA A 335 49.20 -42.58 17.94
CA ALA A 335 50.26 -41.56 17.96
C ALA A 335 50.92 -41.36 16.59
N ALA A 336 50.88 -42.37 15.72
CA ALA A 336 51.44 -42.33 14.37
C ALA A 336 50.47 -41.77 13.30
N THR A 337 49.17 -41.63 13.61
CA THR A 337 48.12 -41.30 12.63
C THR A 337 47.42 -39.96 12.86
N MET A 338 47.40 -39.43 14.10
CA MET A 338 46.79 -38.12 14.38
C MET A 338 47.59 -36.98 13.74
N SER A 339 46.91 -36.11 12.99
CA SER A 339 47.51 -34.88 12.50
C SER A 339 47.76 -33.90 13.65
N LEU A 340 48.83 -33.10 13.57
CA LEU A 340 49.15 -32.10 14.60
C LEU A 340 48.01 -31.07 14.80
N LEU A 341 47.30 -30.74 13.71
CA LEU A 341 46.14 -29.84 13.74
C LEU A 341 44.97 -30.41 14.56
N GLU A 342 44.69 -31.70 14.38
CA GLU A 342 43.65 -32.42 15.13
C GLU A 342 44.02 -32.51 16.61
N PHE A 343 45.28 -32.85 16.90
CA PHE A 343 45.80 -32.85 18.27
C PHE A 343 45.65 -31.48 18.96
N ILE A 344 46.06 -30.38 18.31
CA ILE A 344 45.95 -29.03 18.91
C ILE A 344 44.49 -28.68 19.21
N THR A 345 43.56 -29.07 18.32
CA THR A 345 42.12 -28.85 18.49
C THR A 345 41.58 -29.58 19.72
N ASP A 346 41.89 -30.86 19.86
CA ASP A 346 41.42 -31.70 20.96
C ASP A 346 42.12 -31.37 22.29
N ASN A 347 43.40 -31.03 22.24
CA ASN A 347 44.16 -30.60 23.41
C ASN A 347 43.60 -29.27 23.94
N THR A 348 43.24 -28.33 23.08
CA THR A 348 42.59 -27.07 23.52
C THR A 348 41.26 -27.35 24.21
N GLY A 349 40.47 -28.30 23.72
CA GLY A 349 39.26 -28.77 24.41
C GLY A 349 39.55 -29.33 25.82
N SER A 350 40.64 -30.07 25.95
CA SER A 350 41.11 -30.66 27.22
C SER A 350 41.62 -29.60 28.20
N VAL A 351 42.40 -28.63 27.72
CA VAL A 351 42.86 -27.45 28.50
C VAL A 351 41.68 -26.75 29.14
N LEU A 352 40.63 -26.45 28.36
CA LEU A 352 39.44 -25.76 28.88
C LEU A 352 38.64 -26.61 29.88
N LYS A 353 38.61 -27.93 29.71
CA LYS A 353 38.01 -28.86 30.68
C LYS A 353 38.76 -28.86 32.02
N TYR A 354 40.10 -28.79 31.99
CA TYR A 354 40.90 -28.71 33.22
C TYR A 354 40.83 -27.32 33.86
N TYR A 355 40.79 -26.24 33.06
CA TYR A 355 40.47 -24.90 33.56
C TYR A 355 39.09 -24.83 34.21
N SER A 356 38.04 -25.42 33.62
CA SER A 356 36.72 -25.48 34.29
C SER A 356 36.76 -26.31 35.57
N ARG A 357 37.55 -27.38 35.61
CA ARG A 357 37.71 -28.22 36.82
C ARG A 357 38.45 -27.49 37.95
N SER A 358 39.34 -26.57 37.61
CA SER A 358 40.08 -25.74 38.59
C SER A 358 39.18 -24.82 39.41
N GLN A 359 37.96 -24.52 38.93
CA GLN A 359 37.00 -23.65 39.62
C GLN A 359 36.45 -24.22 40.93
N GLY A 360 36.63 -25.53 41.17
CA GLY A 360 36.20 -26.17 42.41
C GLY A 360 36.95 -25.69 43.66
N SER A 361 38.11 -25.05 43.50
CA SER A 361 38.92 -24.48 44.59
C SER A 361 39.18 -22.99 44.35
N PRO A 362 38.74 -22.08 45.25
CA PRO A 362 38.90 -20.63 45.05
C PRO A 362 40.35 -20.16 45.12
N GLU A 363 41.27 -20.94 45.70
CA GLU A 363 42.71 -20.61 45.72
C GLU A 363 43.46 -21.07 44.46
N GLU A 364 42.85 -21.91 43.62
CA GLU A 364 43.47 -22.50 42.44
C GLU A 364 42.60 -22.33 41.18
N SER A 365 41.68 -21.37 41.18
CA SER A 365 40.78 -21.13 40.06
C SER A 365 41.45 -20.32 38.95
N VAL A 366 41.13 -20.63 37.70
CA VAL A 366 41.58 -19.86 36.54
C VAL A 366 41.01 -18.43 36.54
N PRO A 367 41.86 -17.39 36.43
CA PRO A 367 41.41 -16.03 36.17
C PRO A 367 40.64 -15.94 34.85
N GLN A 368 39.53 -15.19 34.83
CA GLN A 368 38.69 -15.06 33.64
C GLN A 368 39.46 -14.49 32.45
N THR A 369 40.35 -13.52 32.68
CA THR A 369 41.23 -12.97 31.64
C THR A 369 42.05 -14.07 30.96
N ILE A 370 42.73 -14.96 31.71
CA ILE A 370 43.53 -16.06 31.14
C ILE A 370 42.66 -16.99 30.30
N TYR A 371 41.48 -17.37 30.82
CA TYR A 371 40.56 -18.24 30.09
C TYR A 371 40.15 -17.64 28.73
N CYS A 372 39.77 -16.36 28.71
CA CYS A 372 39.40 -15.66 27.48
C CYS A 372 40.58 -15.54 26.51
N GLU A 373 41.77 -15.22 27.01
CA GLU A 373 42.98 -15.09 26.17
C GLU A 373 43.42 -16.42 25.55
N THR A 374 43.38 -17.53 26.30
CA THR A 374 43.65 -18.87 25.74
C THR A 374 42.68 -19.20 24.59
N VAL A 375 41.38 -18.91 24.77
CA VAL A 375 40.39 -19.12 23.71
C VAL A 375 40.63 -18.19 22.52
N LEU A 376 40.97 -16.92 22.74
CA LEU A 376 41.31 -15.96 21.66
C LEU A 376 42.55 -16.37 20.88
N ARG A 377 43.62 -16.82 21.57
CA ARG A 377 44.83 -17.36 20.93
C ARG A 377 44.49 -18.53 20.01
N TYR A 378 43.64 -19.43 20.48
CA TYR A 378 43.18 -20.56 19.67
C TYR A 378 42.25 -20.16 18.50
N ILE A 379 41.37 -19.17 18.69
CA ILE A 379 40.55 -18.65 17.58
C ILE A 379 41.45 -17.99 16.52
N ASN A 380 42.49 -17.28 16.95
CA ASN A 380 43.46 -16.66 16.03
C ASN A 380 44.24 -17.74 15.26
N PHE A 381 44.66 -18.83 15.93
CA PHE A 381 45.23 -20.02 15.29
C PHE A 381 44.31 -20.57 14.19
N LEU A 382 43.03 -20.79 14.48
CA LEU A 382 42.06 -21.26 13.49
C LEU A 382 41.84 -20.26 12.35
N THR A 383 41.88 -18.95 12.65
CA THR A 383 41.72 -17.87 11.66
C THR A 383 42.89 -17.84 10.69
N VAL A 384 44.13 -17.91 11.18
CA VAL A 384 45.34 -17.94 10.34
C VAL A 384 45.34 -19.18 9.44
N ILE A 385 45.01 -20.35 9.99
CA ILE A 385 44.92 -21.61 9.21
C ILE A 385 43.82 -21.54 8.15
N ARG A 386 42.69 -20.88 8.46
CA ARG A 386 41.62 -20.67 7.49
C ARG A 386 42.05 -19.80 6.32
N LEU A 387 42.69 -18.67 6.62
CA LEU A 387 43.14 -17.74 5.59
C LEU A 387 44.27 -18.33 4.75
N GLY A 388 45.15 -19.14 5.35
CA GLY A 388 46.25 -19.80 4.65
C GLY A 388 45.89 -21.07 3.88
N GLY A 389 44.62 -21.50 3.87
CA GLY A 389 44.19 -22.66 3.09
C GLY A 389 44.46 -24.03 3.73
N GLY A 390 44.55 -24.07 5.06
CA GLY A 390 44.80 -25.28 5.85
C GLY A 390 46.17 -25.28 6.53
N TRP A 391 46.58 -26.45 7.02
CA TRP A 391 47.89 -26.64 7.68
C TRP A 391 49.00 -26.78 6.63
N ASN A 392 49.79 -25.73 6.42
CA ASN A 392 50.90 -25.70 5.46
C ASN A 392 52.01 -24.74 5.94
N PRO A 393 53.22 -24.76 5.33
CA PRO A 393 54.34 -23.91 5.74
C PRO A 393 54.02 -22.40 5.73
N ALA A 394 53.17 -21.93 4.82
CA ALA A 394 52.77 -20.52 4.75
C ALA A 394 51.89 -20.13 5.95
N SER A 395 50.89 -20.96 6.31
CA SER A 395 50.05 -20.78 7.51
C SER A 395 50.87 -20.83 8.79
N ILE A 396 51.85 -21.74 8.88
CA ILE A 396 52.73 -21.87 10.05
C ILE A 396 53.67 -20.65 10.17
N ASN A 397 54.25 -20.19 9.06
CA ASN A 397 55.08 -18.98 9.04
C ASN A 397 54.28 -17.75 9.47
N ALA A 398 53.05 -17.59 8.96
CA ALA A 398 52.17 -16.51 9.36
C ALA A 398 51.77 -16.58 10.84
N LEU A 399 51.55 -17.77 11.39
CA LEU A 399 51.20 -17.97 12.79
C LEU A 399 52.33 -17.53 13.74
N VAL A 400 53.59 -17.78 13.35
CA VAL A 400 54.76 -17.44 14.16
C VAL A 400 55.16 -15.98 14.00
N ARG A 401 55.29 -15.52 12.75
CA ARG A 401 55.79 -14.18 12.41
C ARG A 401 54.72 -13.09 12.37
N ASP A 402 53.45 -13.45 12.52
CA ASP A 402 52.31 -12.52 12.47
C ASP A 402 52.24 -11.78 11.13
N VAL A 403 52.38 -12.54 10.03
CA VAL A 403 52.31 -12.02 8.66
C VAL A 403 50.88 -12.12 8.15
N ASP A 404 50.39 -11.05 7.52
CA ASP A 404 49.07 -11.04 6.90
C ASP A 404 49.03 -12.02 5.70
N LEU A 405 47.99 -12.86 5.69
CA LEU A 405 47.75 -13.83 4.63
C LEU A 405 46.60 -13.36 3.73
N PRO A 406 46.69 -13.57 2.40
CA PRO A 406 45.55 -13.40 1.51
C PRO A 406 44.45 -14.42 1.83
N ASN A 407 43.20 -14.10 1.50
CA ASN A 407 42.06 -14.97 1.78
C ASN A 407 42.04 -16.20 0.84
N ASN A 408 42.72 -17.28 1.22
CA ASN A 408 42.84 -18.53 0.46
C ASN A 408 42.10 -19.68 1.17
N VAL A 409 40.77 -19.68 1.16
CA VAL A 409 39.97 -20.71 1.83
C VAL A 409 39.83 -21.95 0.96
N THR A 410 40.29 -23.10 1.48
CA THR A 410 40.23 -24.42 0.83
C THR A 410 39.30 -25.38 1.59
N THR A 411 39.06 -26.58 1.05
CA THR A 411 38.33 -27.66 1.75
C THR A 411 39.04 -28.17 3.01
N ALA A 412 40.37 -28.02 3.09
CA ALA A 412 41.17 -28.37 4.27
C ALA A 412 41.16 -27.27 5.36
N SER A 413 40.53 -26.13 5.10
CA SER A 413 40.45 -25.00 6.03
C SER A 413 39.33 -25.19 7.06
N PRO A 414 39.52 -24.77 8.33
CA PRO A 414 38.45 -24.84 9.32
C PRO A 414 37.25 -23.99 8.91
N SER A 415 36.06 -24.50 9.21
CA SER A 415 34.81 -23.82 8.87
C SER A 415 34.63 -22.53 9.68
N ILE A 416 34.02 -21.52 9.06
CA ILE A 416 33.69 -20.26 9.73
C ILE A 416 32.72 -20.46 10.90
N SER A 417 31.86 -21.48 10.82
CA SER A 417 30.94 -21.85 11.91
C SER A 417 31.68 -22.33 13.15
N THR A 418 32.77 -23.08 12.99
CA THR A 418 33.63 -23.51 14.10
C THR A 418 34.29 -22.30 14.78
N ILE A 419 34.90 -21.40 14.00
CA ILE A 419 35.53 -20.16 14.51
C ILE A 419 34.53 -19.31 15.30
N VAL A 420 33.34 -19.11 14.73
CA VAL A 420 32.24 -18.40 15.40
C VAL A 420 31.80 -19.11 16.68
N GLY A 421 31.68 -20.43 16.66
CA GLY A 421 31.31 -21.23 17.83
C GLY A 421 32.29 -21.02 18.99
N TRP A 422 33.59 -20.91 18.69
CA TRP A 422 34.61 -20.57 19.67
C TRP A 422 34.52 -19.13 20.16
N CYS A 423 34.26 -18.15 19.28
CA CYS A 423 34.02 -16.76 19.69
C CYS A 423 32.84 -16.64 20.67
N ASN A 424 31.76 -17.40 20.43
CA ASN A 424 30.60 -17.41 21.32
C ASN A 424 30.93 -17.95 22.73
N LYS A 425 31.92 -18.84 22.87
CA LYS A 425 32.39 -19.30 24.19
C LYS A 425 33.02 -18.17 25.00
N VAL A 426 33.77 -17.28 24.35
CA VAL A 426 34.32 -16.07 25.00
C VAL A 426 33.18 -15.17 25.47
N TYR A 427 32.18 -14.95 24.62
CA TYR A 427 31.00 -14.14 24.95
C TYR A 427 30.19 -14.68 26.13
N ALA A 428 30.10 -16.01 26.26
CA ALA A 428 29.36 -16.68 27.33
C ALA A 428 29.99 -16.52 28.72
N THR A 429 31.19 -15.92 28.83
CA THR A 429 31.89 -15.76 30.11
C THR A 429 31.45 -14.54 30.93
N GLU A 430 30.45 -13.77 30.49
CA GLU A 430 29.98 -12.55 31.18
C GLU A 430 31.10 -11.50 31.30
N LEU A 431 31.58 -10.98 30.17
CA LEU A 431 32.71 -10.04 30.08
C LEU A 431 32.54 -8.75 30.90
N HIS A 432 31.31 -8.37 31.25
CA HIS A 432 31.02 -7.15 32.02
C HIS A 432 31.63 -7.13 33.45
N ASN A 433 32.02 -8.29 33.98
CA ASN A 433 32.61 -8.43 35.32
C ASN A 433 34.13 -8.13 35.34
N LEU A 434 34.77 -8.04 34.18
CA LEU A 434 36.22 -7.79 34.08
C LEU A 434 36.55 -6.29 34.27
N PRO A 435 37.78 -5.94 34.65
CA PRO A 435 38.29 -4.58 34.57
C PRO A 435 38.15 -4.02 33.15
N MET A 436 37.83 -2.73 33.07
CA MET A 436 37.55 -2.02 31.82
C MET A 436 38.61 -2.30 30.73
N LEU A 437 39.90 -2.13 31.06
CA LEU A 437 40.99 -2.32 30.10
C LEU A 437 41.05 -3.77 29.56
N SER A 438 40.79 -4.76 30.39
CA SER A 438 40.71 -6.18 30.00
C SER A 438 39.51 -6.44 29.08
N GLN A 439 38.36 -5.82 29.35
CA GLN A 439 37.19 -5.89 28.46
C GLN A 439 37.51 -5.33 27.07
N PHE A 440 38.11 -4.13 27.00
CA PHE A 440 38.46 -3.51 25.71
C PHE A 440 39.46 -4.35 24.93
N ARG A 441 40.47 -4.94 25.60
CA ARG A 441 41.42 -5.85 24.96
C ARG A 441 40.72 -7.06 24.34
N ILE A 442 39.84 -7.73 25.11
CA ILE A 442 39.10 -8.91 24.64
C ILE A 442 38.13 -8.57 23.50
N TYR A 443 37.35 -7.48 23.62
CA TYR A 443 36.45 -7.03 22.56
C TYR A 443 37.21 -6.60 21.30
N GLY A 444 38.35 -5.93 21.46
CA GLY A 444 39.26 -5.59 20.38
C GLY A 444 39.79 -6.83 19.65
N GLY A 445 40.18 -7.87 20.39
CA GLY A 445 40.57 -9.18 19.86
C GLY A 445 39.46 -9.84 19.05
N LEU A 446 38.23 -9.91 19.59
CA LEU A 446 37.06 -10.45 18.88
C LEU A 446 36.73 -9.65 17.62
N SER A 447 36.77 -8.31 17.69
CA SER A 447 36.56 -7.43 16.55
C SER A 447 37.60 -7.67 15.45
N SER A 448 38.87 -7.79 15.82
CA SER A 448 39.96 -8.10 14.88
C SER A 448 39.74 -9.45 14.18
N ILE A 449 39.39 -10.49 14.94
CA ILE A 449 39.09 -11.82 14.39
C ILE A 449 37.91 -11.77 13.41
N TYR A 450 36.82 -11.06 13.76
CA TYR A 450 35.69 -10.91 12.85
C TYR A 450 36.04 -10.08 11.61
N ALA A 451 36.91 -9.08 11.74
CA ALA A 451 37.42 -8.31 10.60
C ALA A 451 38.24 -9.20 9.64
N ARG A 452 39.18 -10.00 10.17
CA ARG A 452 40.02 -10.92 9.38
C ARG A 452 39.23 -12.00 8.64
N ASN A 453 38.01 -12.31 9.08
CA ASN A 453 37.13 -13.30 8.46
C ASN A 453 35.98 -12.67 7.63
N ASP A 454 36.05 -11.37 7.31
CA ASP A 454 35.02 -10.62 6.57
C ASP A 454 33.61 -10.63 7.20
N LEU A 455 33.52 -10.85 8.53
CA LEU A 455 32.27 -10.90 9.28
C LEU A 455 31.86 -9.50 9.80
N VAL A 456 31.56 -8.59 8.86
CA VAL A 456 31.30 -7.16 9.12
C VAL A 456 30.20 -6.93 10.17
N ARG A 457 29.08 -7.67 10.09
CA ARG A 457 27.95 -7.51 11.03
C ARG A 457 28.31 -7.89 12.46
N LYS A 458 29.04 -8.99 12.65
CA LYS A 458 29.47 -9.44 13.98
C LYS A 458 30.51 -8.52 14.57
N ARG A 459 31.50 -8.11 13.76
CA ARG A 459 32.48 -7.08 14.13
C ARG A 459 31.79 -5.82 14.65
N THR A 460 30.83 -5.30 13.89
CA THR A 460 30.10 -4.07 14.22
C THR A 460 29.28 -4.22 15.49
N PHE A 461 28.65 -5.38 15.70
CA PHE A 461 27.95 -5.69 16.95
C PHE A 461 28.90 -5.67 18.17
N ILE A 462 30.09 -6.28 18.06
CA ILE A 462 31.10 -6.27 19.12
C ILE A 462 31.59 -4.85 19.41
N LEU A 463 31.87 -4.08 18.37
CA LEU A 463 32.32 -2.70 18.53
C LEU A 463 31.24 -1.83 19.20
N ARG A 464 29.96 -2.02 18.86
CA ARG A 464 28.85 -1.35 19.56
C ARG A 464 28.83 -1.70 21.06
N GLU A 465 28.93 -2.98 21.42
CA GLU A 465 28.93 -3.40 22.84
C GLU A 465 30.13 -2.84 23.61
N MET A 466 31.30 -2.81 22.96
CA MET A 466 32.50 -2.17 23.49
C MET A 466 32.29 -0.67 23.75
N LEU A 467 31.67 0.04 22.80
CA LEU A 467 31.35 1.47 22.93
C LEU A 467 30.27 1.74 23.99
N ALA A 468 29.26 0.88 24.12
CA ALA A 468 28.23 1.01 25.14
C ALA A 468 28.81 0.92 26.56
N ASN A 469 29.82 0.07 26.78
CA ASN A 469 30.53 -0.02 28.06
C ASN A 469 31.43 1.19 28.36
N LEU A 470 31.80 1.97 27.33
CA LEU A 470 32.60 3.20 27.46
C LEU A 470 31.78 4.39 28.03
N VAL A 471 30.46 4.41 27.79
CA VAL A 471 29.59 5.55 28.13
C VAL A 471 29.56 5.83 29.64
N LYS A 472 29.44 4.79 30.49
CA LYS A 472 29.32 4.98 31.96
C LYS A 472 30.61 5.55 32.59
N PRO A 473 31.82 5.04 32.29
CA PRO A 473 33.07 5.63 32.77
C PRO A 473 33.32 7.05 32.27
N LEU A 474 33.01 7.34 31.00
CA LEU A 474 33.20 8.68 30.43
C LEU A 474 32.38 9.73 31.17
N ARG A 475 31.08 9.49 31.39
CA ARG A 475 30.23 10.40 32.18
C ARG A 475 30.77 10.66 33.59
N ARG A 476 31.43 9.68 34.22
CA ARG A 476 32.04 9.86 35.55
C ARG A 476 33.33 10.67 35.51
N ASN A 477 34.09 10.60 34.41
CA ASN A 477 35.40 11.19 34.25
C ASN A 477 35.40 12.52 33.45
N ASN A 478 34.24 13.05 33.08
CA ASN A 478 34.02 14.33 32.36
C ASN A 478 34.55 15.60 33.06
N ALA A 479 35.50 15.48 33.97
CA ALA A 479 36.20 16.58 34.61
C ALA A 479 37.54 16.95 33.94
N ILE A 480 37.98 16.31 32.85
CA ILE A 480 39.38 16.47 32.39
C ILE A 480 39.53 16.75 30.89
N ASN A 481 39.84 18.03 30.63
CA ASN A 481 40.62 18.63 29.55
C ASN A 481 40.03 18.78 28.12
N PRO A 482 39.77 20.02 27.66
CA PRO A 482 39.42 20.34 26.26
C PRO A 482 40.60 20.25 25.27
N GLY A 483 41.63 19.44 25.57
CA GLY A 483 42.87 19.34 24.80
C GLY A 483 42.96 18.15 23.81
N ILE A 484 41.90 17.33 23.70
CA ILE A 484 41.97 16.01 23.05
C ILE A 484 41.11 15.93 21.76
N SER A 485 41.09 17.00 20.95
CA SER A 485 40.25 17.07 19.74
C SER A 485 40.52 15.95 18.71
N HIS A 486 41.74 15.41 18.62
CA HIS A 486 42.10 14.41 17.62
C HIS A 486 41.58 13.00 17.97
N GLU A 487 41.43 12.66 19.26
CA GLU A 487 40.92 11.35 19.67
C GLU A 487 39.40 11.26 19.50
N TYR A 488 38.69 12.37 19.70
CA TYR A 488 37.24 12.46 19.42
C TYR A 488 36.93 12.34 17.92
N GLN A 489 37.76 12.93 17.04
CA GLN A 489 37.62 12.78 15.59
C GLN A 489 37.78 11.32 15.14
N ASN A 490 38.74 10.60 15.72
CA ASN A 490 38.94 9.18 15.42
C ASN A 490 37.75 8.33 15.87
N LEU A 491 37.15 8.64 17.02
CA LEU A 491 35.98 7.95 17.53
C LEU A 491 34.72 8.24 16.70
N ARG A 492 34.54 9.49 16.26
CA ARG A 492 33.46 9.86 15.34
C ARG A 492 33.62 9.18 13.98
N SER A 493 34.83 9.16 13.42
CA SER A 493 35.12 8.41 12.20
C SER A 493 34.82 6.91 12.36
N LEU A 494 35.10 6.33 13.53
CA LEU A 494 34.70 4.97 13.84
C LEU A 494 33.18 4.82 13.85
N LEU A 495 32.43 5.67 14.55
CA LEU A 495 30.97 5.63 14.57
C LEU A 495 30.36 5.77 13.17
N ASP A 496 30.85 6.73 12.39
CA ASP A 496 30.45 6.97 10.99
C ASP A 496 30.72 5.72 10.13
N SER A 497 31.84 5.01 10.36
CA SER A 497 32.14 3.76 9.63
C SER A 497 31.20 2.60 9.97
N LEU A 498 30.51 2.65 11.11
CA LEU A 498 29.56 1.61 11.54
C LEU A 498 28.13 1.88 11.05
N GLU A 499 27.80 3.11 10.66
CA GLU A 499 26.44 3.53 10.22
C GLU A 499 25.87 2.68 9.07
N PRO A 500 26.62 2.39 7.98
CA PRO A 500 26.09 1.63 6.84
C PRO A 500 25.66 0.22 7.20
N VAL A 501 26.32 -0.40 8.19
CA VAL A 501 26.07 -1.79 8.60
C VAL A 501 24.72 -1.93 9.31
N PHE A 502 24.27 -0.88 9.99
CA PHE A 502 22.97 -0.84 10.68
C PHE A 502 21.82 -0.37 9.77
N GLY A 503 22.08 -0.05 8.50
CA GLY A 503 21.05 0.32 7.52
C GLY A 503 20.34 1.62 7.86
N ILE A 504 21.09 2.64 8.30
CA ILE A 504 20.54 3.95 8.68
C ILE A 504 19.99 4.70 7.45
N GLU A 505 20.54 4.44 6.26
CA GLU A 505 20.11 5.08 5.00
C GLU A 505 18.79 4.51 4.45
N THR A 506 18.44 3.26 4.79
CA THR A 506 17.22 2.60 4.30
C THR A 506 16.13 2.59 5.37
N VAL A 507 15.12 3.46 5.22
CA VAL A 507 13.92 3.46 6.07
C VAL A 507 13.08 2.20 5.76
N GLY A 508 12.69 1.42 6.78
CA GLY A 508 11.83 0.24 6.64
C GLY A 508 12.51 -1.11 6.37
N PHE A 509 13.84 -1.17 6.24
CA PHE A 509 14.59 -2.41 6.06
C PHE A 509 15.74 -2.54 7.08
N GLY A 510 15.87 -3.70 7.73
CA GLY A 510 16.97 -3.98 8.67
C GLY A 510 16.52 -4.35 10.09
N TRP A 511 17.47 -4.35 11.03
CA TRP A 511 17.21 -4.66 12.45
C TRP A 511 16.93 -3.39 13.25
N GLU A 512 15.68 -2.94 13.20
CA GLU A 512 15.27 -1.65 13.77
C GLU A 512 15.62 -1.48 15.26
N LYS A 513 15.41 -2.51 16.10
CA LYS A 513 15.80 -2.47 17.51
C LYS A 513 17.31 -2.25 17.71
N LEU A 514 18.13 -2.87 16.87
CA LEU A 514 19.59 -2.73 16.93
C LEU A 514 20.02 -1.36 16.41
N ARG A 515 19.37 -0.84 15.36
CA ARG A 515 19.60 0.51 14.82
C ARG A 515 19.28 1.58 15.87
N VAL A 516 18.08 1.53 16.47
CA VAL A 516 17.68 2.43 17.57
C VAL A 516 18.68 2.35 18.71
N SER A 517 19.08 1.14 19.10
CA SER A 517 20.01 0.98 20.21
C SER A 517 21.41 1.50 19.89
N PHE A 518 21.91 1.30 18.66
CA PHE A 518 23.17 1.89 18.19
C PHE A 518 23.12 3.42 18.19
N LEU A 519 22.10 4.02 17.57
CA LEU A 519 21.93 5.47 17.50
C LEU A 519 21.77 6.10 18.89
N LYS A 520 21.06 5.45 19.81
CA LYS A 520 20.99 5.86 21.23
C LYS A 520 22.38 5.81 21.88
N THR A 521 23.15 4.73 21.70
CA THR A 521 24.52 4.65 22.21
C THR A 521 25.45 5.71 21.61
N ALA A 522 25.33 5.99 20.30
CA ALA A 522 26.11 7.00 19.61
C ALA A 522 25.75 8.43 20.09
N LEU A 523 24.46 8.71 20.29
CA LEU A 523 23.97 9.94 20.88
C LEU A 523 24.49 10.12 22.31
N GLU A 524 24.33 9.10 23.16
CA GLU A 524 24.81 9.10 24.55
C GLU A 524 26.33 9.26 24.67
N LEU A 525 27.08 8.71 23.72
CA LEU A 525 28.53 8.84 23.66
C LEU A 525 28.95 10.24 23.20
N SER A 526 28.28 10.78 22.17
CA SER A 526 28.53 12.14 21.68
C SER A 526 28.21 13.20 22.74
N GLU A 527 27.10 13.01 23.48
CA GLU A 527 26.75 13.83 24.64
C GLU A 527 27.76 13.70 25.79
N ALA A 528 28.30 12.50 26.03
CA ALA A 528 29.33 12.31 27.04
C ALA A 528 30.67 12.95 26.65
N LEU A 529 30.92 13.20 25.36
CA LEU A 529 32.18 13.76 24.86
C LEU A 529 32.06 15.24 24.47
N ASP A 530 30.89 15.87 24.68
CA ASP A 530 30.55 17.21 24.23
C ASP A 530 30.82 17.44 22.71
N ASP A 531 30.63 16.41 21.87
CA ASP A 531 30.69 16.51 20.40
C ASP A 531 29.35 17.00 19.84
N TYR A 532 29.14 18.32 19.85
CA TYR A 532 27.87 18.94 19.44
C TYR A 532 27.41 18.55 18.02
N PRO A 533 28.27 18.56 16.98
CA PRO A 533 27.85 18.12 15.66
C PRO A 533 27.49 16.64 15.58
N GLY A 534 28.16 15.77 16.37
CA GLY A 534 27.79 14.36 16.49
C GLY A 534 26.41 14.19 17.12
N THR A 535 26.15 14.88 18.24
CA THR A 535 24.85 14.88 18.94
C THR A 535 23.70 15.26 18.00
N ILE A 536 23.86 16.35 17.23
CA ILE A 536 22.82 16.81 16.29
C ILE A 536 22.60 15.80 15.16
N LYS A 537 23.67 15.25 14.58
CA LYS A 537 23.60 14.23 13.52
C LYS A 537 22.85 12.97 13.99
N TYR A 538 23.29 12.36 15.09
CA TYR A 538 22.70 11.10 15.57
C TYR A 538 21.28 11.27 16.09
N ALA A 539 20.97 12.41 16.73
CA ALA A 539 19.61 12.75 17.15
C ALA A 539 18.68 12.92 15.94
N GLY A 540 19.11 13.63 14.90
CA GLY A 540 18.36 13.80 13.65
C GLY A 540 18.13 12.46 12.94
N GLN A 541 19.15 11.61 12.82
CA GLN A 541 19.02 10.27 12.24
C GLN A 541 18.08 9.35 13.05
N LEU A 542 18.06 9.50 14.37
CA LEU A 542 17.17 8.74 15.25
C LEU A 542 15.70 9.14 15.04
N LEU A 543 15.42 10.44 14.87
CA LEU A 543 14.09 10.94 14.52
C LEU A 543 13.68 10.58 13.09
N SER A 544 14.58 10.63 12.10
CA SER A 544 14.23 10.30 10.71
C SER A 544 13.91 8.82 10.50
N THR A 545 14.64 7.93 11.17
CA THR A 545 14.57 6.49 10.88
C THR A 545 13.65 5.72 11.81
N SER A 546 13.43 6.20 13.03
CA SER A 546 12.81 5.42 14.11
C SER A 546 11.70 6.15 14.86
N ALA A 547 11.11 7.19 14.27
CA ALA A 547 9.95 7.90 14.84
C ALA A 547 8.83 6.95 15.29
N ASP A 548 8.51 5.92 14.49
CA ASP A 548 7.43 4.97 14.74
C ASP A 548 7.63 4.08 15.98
N VAL A 549 8.89 3.88 16.40
CA VAL A 549 9.24 3.01 17.53
C VAL A 549 9.51 3.79 18.82
N LEU A 550 9.80 5.09 18.71
CA LEU A 550 10.13 5.94 19.84
C LEU A 550 8.87 6.39 20.58
N ASN A 551 8.87 6.28 21.90
CA ASN A 551 7.79 6.82 22.73
C ASN A 551 7.81 8.35 22.74
N GLN A 552 6.66 8.98 23.03
CA GLN A 552 6.52 10.45 23.08
C GLN A 552 7.59 11.12 23.96
N ALA A 553 7.85 10.61 25.16
CA ALA A 553 8.86 11.16 26.06
C ALA A 553 10.29 11.08 25.48
N GLU A 554 10.60 10.02 24.73
CA GLU A 554 11.90 9.85 24.07
C GLU A 554 12.04 10.86 22.92
N GLN A 555 11.00 11.06 22.10
CA GLN A 555 11.01 12.04 21.01
C GLN A 555 11.27 13.47 21.55
N PHE A 556 10.61 13.85 22.65
CA PHE A 556 10.86 15.14 23.31
C PHE A 556 12.27 15.26 23.88
N SER A 557 12.80 14.19 24.49
CA SER A 557 14.18 14.19 25.01
C SER A 557 15.20 14.39 23.89
N ILE A 558 15.00 13.74 22.74
CA ILE A 558 15.90 13.86 21.58
C ILE A 558 15.85 15.28 21.00
N LEU A 559 14.65 15.86 20.85
CA LEU A 559 14.50 17.24 20.41
C LEU A 559 15.22 18.21 21.36
N ARG A 560 15.05 18.02 22.68
CA ARG A 560 15.75 18.81 23.70
C ARG A 560 17.27 18.66 23.61
N SER A 561 17.79 17.47 23.32
CA SER A 561 19.23 17.26 23.12
C SER A 561 19.76 18.05 21.91
N ILE A 562 19.00 18.14 20.81
CA ILE A 562 19.35 18.96 19.63
C ILE A 562 19.41 20.44 20.01
N ASP A 563 18.37 20.96 20.66
CA ASP A 563 18.32 22.37 21.06
C ASP A 563 19.44 22.73 22.05
N MET A 564 19.65 21.88 23.07
CA MET A 564 20.73 22.06 24.05
C MET A 564 22.11 22.01 23.41
N ALA A 565 22.35 21.10 22.45
CA ALA A 565 23.61 21.01 21.73
C ALA A 565 23.86 22.25 20.86
N ALA A 566 22.85 22.73 20.14
CA ALA A 566 22.94 23.95 19.33
C ALA A 566 23.20 25.20 20.20
N GLU A 567 22.57 25.30 21.37
CA GLU A 567 22.81 26.40 22.33
C GLU A 567 24.19 26.34 22.98
N LYS A 568 24.67 25.15 23.35
CA LYS A 568 26.01 24.97 23.92
C LYS A 568 27.10 25.28 22.88
N ALA A 569 26.95 24.79 21.64
CA ALA A 569 27.86 25.11 20.55
C ALA A 569 27.96 26.63 20.30
N ARG A 570 26.83 27.35 20.39
CA ARG A 570 26.80 28.81 20.29
C ARG A 570 27.54 29.49 21.43
N ARG A 571 27.40 28.99 22.67
CA ARG A 571 28.11 29.50 23.85
C ARG A 571 29.62 29.25 23.79
N ASP A 572 30.04 28.11 23.25
CA ASP A 572 31.44 27.72 23.15
C ASP A 572 32.16 28.34 21.92
N GLY A 573 31.49 29.23 21.18
CA GLY A 573 32.08 29.96 20.06
C GLY A 573 32.23 29.13 18.77
N GLN A 574 31.61 27.94 18.68
CA GLN A 574 31.64 27.10 17.47
C GLN A 574 30.63 27.53 16.40
N GLY A 575 29.94 28.67 16.60
CA GLY A 575 28.96 29.22 15.66
C GLY A 575 27.54 28.68 15.86
N ASN A 576 26.64 29.06 14.95
CA ASN A 576 25.25 28.59 14.98
C ASN A 576 25.15 27.28 14.20
N LEU A 577 25.37 26.15 14.89
CA LEU A 577 25.20 24.84 14.28
C LEU A 577 23.71 24.60 14.01
N LEU A 578 23.31 24.55 12.74
CA LEU A 578 21.95 24.26 12.32
C LEU A 578 21.88 22.80 11.88
N SER A 579 20.85 22.08 12.32
CA SER A 579 20.60 20.71 11.86
C SER A 579 19.99 20.73 10.47
N GLU A 580 20.25 19.70 9.67
CA GLU A 580 19.32 19.36 8.61
C GLU A 580 18.00 18.87 9.21
N TYR A 581 16.87 19.29 8.65
CA TYR A 581 15.57 18.73 9.03
C TYR A 581 15.47 17.27 8.59
N TRP A 582 15.06 16.42 9.54
CA TRP A 582 15.20 14.95 9.48
C TRP A 582 14.05 14.24 8.74
N ASP A 583 12.85 14.84 8.63
CA ASP A 583 11.76 14.26 7.83
C ASP A 583 11.89 14.65 6.36
N GLN A 584 12.09 13.66 5.49
CA GLN A 584 12.22 13.84 4.04
C GLN A 584 10.88 14.04 3.31
N ASN A 585 9.75 13.81 3.98
CA ASN A 585 8.42 13.79 3.38
C ASN A 585 7.51 14.90 3.94
N LEU A 586 8.10 15.94 4.57
CA LEU A 586 7.39 17.10 5.11
C LEU A 586 6.37 17.68 4.13
N LEU A 587 6.73 17.82 2.85
CA LEU A 587 5.84 18.22 1.77
C LEU A 587 5.17 16.99 1.16
N ARG A 588 3.83 16.91 1.23
CA ARG A 588 3.06 15.83 0.61
C ARG A 588 2.55 16.18 -0.78
N GLU A 589 1.89 17.33 -0.89
CA GLU A 589 1.15 17.69 -2.09
C GLU A 589 1.08 19.22 -2.24
N ILE A 590 1.07 19.69 -3.48
CA ILE A 590 0.74 21.07 -3.84
C ILE A 590 -0.36 21.00 -4.89
N THR A 591 -1.53 21.56 -4.63
CA THR A 591 -2.64 21.58 -5.61
C THR A 591 -3.32 22.93 -5.67
N PHE A 592 -3.87 23.23 -6.83
CA PHE A 592 -4.80 24.34 -6.98
C PHE A 592 -6.22 23.82 -6.75
N LEU A 593 -6.99 24.54 -5.95
CA LEU A 593 -8.42 24.26 -5.81
C LEU A 593 -9.14 24.79 -7.05
N PRO A 594 -10.07 24.02 -7.64
CA PRO A 594 -10.96 24.55 -8.65
C PRO A 594 -11.79 25.68 -8.04
N SER A 595 -11.77 26.86 -8.66
CA SER A 595 -12.65 27.96 -8.25
C SER A 595 -14.10 27.49 -8.32
N ASN A 596 -14.85 27.67 -7.24
CA ASN A 596 -16.28 27.29 -7.15
C ASN A 596 -17.19 28.11 -8.09
N THR A 597 -16.64 28.98 -8.91
CA THR A 597 -17.37 29.78 -9.88
C THR A 597 -17.68 28.95 -11.12
N SER A 598 -18.94 28.98 -11.56
CA SER A 598 -19.43 28.37 -12.81
C SER A 598 -18.66 28.80 -14.08
N ILE A 599 -17.84 29.85 -13.97
CA ILE A 599 -17.15 30.55 -15.05
C ILE A 599 -15.75 29.95 -15.33
N GLN A 600 -15.40 28.79 -14.77
CA GLN A 600 -14.10 28.17 -15.02
C GLN A 600 -13.95 27.76 -16.50
N PRO A 601 -12.85 28.13 -17.19
CA PRO A 601 -12.65 27.76 -18.59
C PRO A 601 -12.44 26.25 -18.75
N VAL A 602 -13.14 25.65 -19.71
CA VAL A 602 -13.07 24.22 -20.03
C VAL A 602 -12.54 24.04 -21.45
N LYS A 603 -11.54 23.17 -21.60
CA LYS A 603 -10.95 22.85 -22.90
C LYS A 603 -11.90 22.03 -23.76
N VAL A 604 -12.15 22.47 -24.98
CA VAL A 604 -12.98 21.75 -25.96
C VAL A 604 -12.09 20.79 -26.74
N THR A 605 -12.30 19.48 -26.57
CA THR A 605 -11.80 18.49 -27.53
C THR A 605 -12.75 18.47 -28.72
N LYS A 606 -12.31 18.93 -29.91
CA LYS A 606 -13.06 18.80 -31.16
C LYS A 606 -13.30 17.31 -31.48
N LYS A 607 -14.34 16.70 -30.90
CA LYS A 607 -14.90 15.43 -31.41
C LYS A 607 -15.61 15.78 -32.72
N SER A 608 -15.24 15.10 -33.80
CA SER A 608 -15.80 15.25 -35.13
C SER A 608 -17.32 15.40 -35.11
N THR A 609 -17.80 16.39 -35.86
CA THR A 609 -19.20 16.72 -36.17
C THR A 609 -19.93 15.56 -36.88
N HIS A 610 -20.21 14.49 -36.13
CA HIS A 610 -21.37 13.64 -36.35
C HIS A 610 -22.05 13.44 -34.99
N ALA A 611 -23.29 13.91 -34.93
CA ALA A 611 -24.11 13.99 -33.73
C ALA A 611 -24.26 12.63 -33.01
N ASN A 612 -23.47 12.41 -31.96
CA ASN A 612 -23.81 11.45 -30.91
C ASN A 612 -24.78 12.10 -29.93
N VAL A 613 -26.02 12.27 -30.39
CA VAL A 613 -27.15 12.62 -29.54
C VAL A 613 -27.80 11.28 -29.16
N PHE A 614 -27.56 10.84 -27.91
CA PHE A 614 -28.16 9.68 -27.21
C PHE A 614 -27.60 8.26 -27.35
N LEU A 615 -26.30 8.07 -27.59
CA LEU A 615 -25.67 6.77 -27.29
C LEU A 615 -24.66 6.91 -26.14
N HIS A 616 -25.12 6.75 -24.90
CA HIS A 616 -24.23 6.55 -23.76
C HIS A 616 -23.59 5.17 -23.92
N ASN A 617 -22.37 5.11 -24.43
CA ASN A 617 -21.61 3.87 -24.53
C ASN A 617 -21.15 3.46 -23.11
N PRO A 618 -21.64 2.35 -22.51
CA PRO A 618 -21.26 1.93 -21.17
C PRO A 618 -19.78 1.51 -21.05
N PHE A 619 -19.07 1.44 -22.19
CA PHE A 619 -17.66 1.11 -22.30
C PHE A 619 -16.76 2.31 -22.64
N GLU A 620 -17.31 3.54 -22.72
CA GLU A 620 -16.45 4.73 -22.74
C GLU A 620 -15.72 4.82 -21.39
N LYS A 621 -14.39 4.81 -21.43
CA LYS A 621 -13.55 5.08 -20.26
C LYS A 621 -14.02 6.39 -19.64
N LYS A 622 -14.20 6.42 -18.31
CA LYS A 622 -14.52 7.65 -17.56
C LYS A 622 -13.68 8.81 -18.12
N PRO A 623 -14.29 9.99 -18.39
CA PRO A 623 -13.53 11.12 -18.90
C PRO A 623 -12.34 11.37 -17.96
N ALA A 624 -11.15 11.51 -18.54
CA ALA A 624 -9.96 11.88 -17.77
C ALA A 624 -10.27 13.13 -16.93
N ALA A 625 -9.69 13.22 -15.73
CA ALA A 625 -9.87 14.37 -14.85
C ALA A 625 -9.70 15.66 -15.66
N LYS A 626 -10.67 16.57 -15.56
CA LYS A 626 -10.65 17.86 -16.26
C LYS A 626 -9.31 18.54 -15.96
N GLU A 627 -8.52 18.82 -17.00
CA GLU A 627 -7.23 19.49 -16.88
C GLU A 627 -7.47 20.89 -16.32
N LEU A 628 -7.02 21.15 -15.09
CA LEU A 628 -7.22 22.42 -14.41
C LEU A 628 -6.31 23.48 -15.05
N ALA A 629 -6.87 24.39 -15.83
CA ALA A 629 -6.16 25.54 -16.36
C ALA A 629 -6.28 26.74 -15.42
N LEU A 630 -5.15 27.40 -15.19
CA LEU A 630 -5.06 28.69 -14.50
C LEU A 630 -5.18 29.80 -15.53
N VAL A 631 -5.70 30.96 -15.13
CA VAL A 631 -5.92 32.09 -16.04
C VAL A 631 -5.05 33.25 -15.59
N GLU A 632 -4.32 33.84 -16.54
CA GLU A 632 -3.48 35.01 -16.30
C GLU A 632 -4.28 36.14 -15.63
N ASN A 633 -3.70 36.75 -14.60
CA ASN A 633 -4.29 37.84 -13.80
C ASN A 633 -5.61 37.48 -13.08
N GLU A 634 -5.96 36.20 -12.98
CA GLU A 634 -7.11 35.72 -12.20
C GLU A 634 -6.67 35.07 -10.89
N ARG A 635 -7.40 35.35 -9.81
CA ARG A 635 -7.10 34.80 -8.49
C ARG A 635 -7.39 33.30 -8.45
N SER A 636 -6.40 32.52 -8.04
CA SER A 636 -6.52 31.07 -7.81
C SER A 636 -6.12 30.70 -6.38
N GLU A 637 -6.74 29.69 -5.77
CA GLU A 637 -6.36 29.21 -4.44
C GLU A 637 -5.38 28.05 -4.53
N LEU A 638 -4.20 28.23 -3.93
CA LEU A 638 -3.16 27.20 -3.82
C LEU A 638 -3.23 26.56 -2.43
N VAL A 639 -3.11 25.24 -2.40
CA VAL A 639 -3.08 24.41 -1.19
C VAL A 639 -1.75 23.68 -1.12
N ILE A 640 -1.03 23.86 -0.02
CA ILE A 640 0.20 23.13 0.29
C ILE A 640 -0.10 22.22 1.48
N SER A 641 -0.03 20.90 1.27
CA SER A 641 -0.23 19.91 2.32
C SER A 641 1.10 19.51 2.95
N LEU A 642 1.25 19.83 4.23
CA LEU A 642 2.44 19.55 5.05
C LEU A 642 2.13 18.48 6.09
N GLN A 643 3.08 17.59 6.41
CA GLN A 643 2.89 16.57 7.44
C GLN A 643 3.76 16.80 8.67
N ASN A 644 3.24 16.42 9.83
CA ASN A 644 4.00 16.25 11.06
C ASN A 644 3.74 14.85 11.64
N PRO A 645 4.66 13.89 11.45
CA PRO A 645 4.54 12.54 12.00
C PRO A 645 5.00 12.45 13.47
N PHE A 646 5.42 13.54 14.10
CA PHE A 646 6.01 13.53 15.44
C PHE A 646 5.00 13.90 16.53
N ALA A 647 5.31 13.51 17.77
CA ALA A 647 4.47 13.80 18.94
C ALA A 647 4.69 15.21 19.53
N PHE A 648 5.43 16.08 18.84
CA PHE A 648 5.70 17.47 19.17
C PHE A 648 5.31 18.39 18.01
N GLU A 649 5.17 19.69 18.30
CA GLU A 649 4.80 20.71 17.31
C GLU A 649 6.00 21.08 16.42
N VAL A 650 5.77 21.18 15.11
CA VAL A 650 6.80 21.60 14.15
C VAL A 650 6.57 23.06 13.77
N HIS A 651 7.54 23.92 14.09
CA HIS A 651 7.53 25.35 13.76
C HIS A 651 8.30 25.63 12.47
N ILE A 652 7.61 26.10 11.44
CA ILE A 652 8.17 26.56 10.17
C ILE A 652 8.35 28.08 10.24
N LYS A 653 9.60 28.54 10.20
CA LYS A 653 9.93 29.98 10.21
C LYS A 653 9.65 30.65 8.87
N LYS A 654 9.96 29.98 7.77
CA LYS A 654 9.86 30.53 6.41
C LYS A 654 9.55 29.46 5.38
N LEU A 655 8.64 29.75 4.45
CA LEU A 655 8.27 28.88 3.32
C LEU A 655 8.30 29.64 1.98
N GLU A 656 9.02 29.09 1.01
CA GLU A 656 9.10 29.61 -0.37
C GLU A 656 8.72 28.53 -1.38
N ILE A 657 8.02 28.88 -2.45
CA ILE A 657 7.63 27.93 -3.51
C ILE A 657 8.75 27.91 -4.56
N LEU A 658 9.14 26.72 -5.02
CA LEU A 658 10.15 26.53 -6.05
C LEU A 658 9.48 26.36 -7.42
N THR A 659 9.66 27.35 -8.30
CA THR A 659 9.24 27.36 -9.70
C THR A 659 10.45 27.29 -10.64
N ASN A 660 10.29 26.82 -11.88
CA ASN A 660 11.40 26.67 -12.84
C ASN A 660 11.73 27.92 -13.65
N ASP A 661 10.73 28.74 -13.94
CA ASP A 661 10.79 29.72 -15.01
C ASP A 661 10.45 31.10 -14.45
N ASP A 662 11.36 32.05 -14.60
CA ASP A 662 11.16 33.46 -14.22
C ASP A 662 10.11 34.18 -15.10
N GLU A 663 9.59 33.52 -16.15
CA GLU A 663 8.58 34.07 -17.05
C GLU A 663 7.18 34.15 -16.43
N ILE A 664 6.81 33.22 -15.53
CA ILE A 664 5.49 33.21 -14.87
C ILE A 664 5.69 33.40 -13.36
N VAL A 665 5.42 34.61 -12.89
CA VAL A 665 5.53 34.96 -11.48
C VAL A 665 4.19 34.69 -10.79
N LEU A 666 4.18 33.80 -9.80
CA LEU A 666 3.06 33.69 -8.87
C LEU A 666 3.14 34.86 -7.87
N GLN A 667 2.38 35.92 -8.14
CA GLN A 667 2.26 37.03 -7.22
C GLN A 667 1.50 36.55 -5.97
N ARG A 668 2.21 36.55 -4.85
CA ARG A 668 1.69 36.13 -3.54
C ARG A 668 0.97 37.30 -2.88
N VAL A 669 -0.21 37.03 -2.34
CA VAL A 669 -1.00 38.04 -1.59
C VAL A 669 -0.61 38.06 -0.10
N LEU A 670 0.11 37.05 0.40
CA LEU A 670 0.46 36.89 1.83
C LEU A 670 1.91 36.39 2.05
N ASN A 671 2.52 36.79 3.17
CA ASN A 671 3.80 36.28 3.65
C ASN A 671 3.61 34.94 4.38
N LEU A 672 4.40 33.92 4.03
CA LEU A 672 4.32 32.56 4.61
C LEU A 672 5.41 32.36 5.68
N ASN A 673 5.26 33.04 6.80
CA ASN A 673 6.17 32.97 7.95
C ASN A 673 5.43 32.46 9.19
N ASP A 674 6.18 31.82 10.11
CA ASP A 674 5.70 31.37 11.42
C ASP A 674 4.45 30.47 11.39
N ILE A 675 4.56 29.35 10.65
CA ILE A 675 3.52 28.33 10.56
C ILE A 675 3.78 27.24 11.59
N TYR A 676 2.73 26.83 12.33
CA TYR A 676 2.81 25.80 13.35
C TYR A 676 1.99 24.58 12.94
N ILE A 677 2.64 23.41 12.90
CA ILE A 677 2.00 22.15 12.55
C ILE A 677 1.81 21.32 13.81
N ALA A 678 0.54 21.04 14.16
CA ALA A 678 0.19 20.26 15.32
C ALA A 678 0.82 18.84 15.28
N PRO A 679 1.10 18.22 16.45
CA PRO A 679 1.59 16.85 16.51
C PRO A 679 0.71 15.85 15.74
N MET A 680 1.33 14.85 15.11
CA MET A 680 0.64 13.73 14.45
C MET A 680 -0.46 14.16 13.46
N SER A 681 -0.22 15.21 12.69
CA SER A 681 -1.24 15.83 11.81
C SER A 681 -0.75 16.07 10.39
N VAL A 682 -1.71 16.25 9.48
CA VAL A 682 -1.47 16.80 8.14
C VAL A 682 -2.15 18.18 8.12
N PHE A 683 -1.39 19.20 7.74
CA PHE A 683 -1.81 20.60 7.76
C PHE A 683 -1.86 21.15 6.33
N ASP A 684 -3.06 21.58 5.92
CA ASP A 684 -3.31 22.17 4.60
C ASP A 684 -3.26 23.69 4.68
N LEU A 685 -2.19 24.26 4.13
CA LEU A 685 -1.99 25.71 4.03
C LEU A 685 -2.65 26.24 2.76
N LYS A 686 -3.76 26.97 2.90
CA LYS A 686 -4.51 27.57 1.78
C LYS A 686 -4.23 29.06 1.67
N PHE A 687 -3.85 29.54 0.49
CA PHE A 687 -3.68 30.97 0.24
C PHE A 687 -3.91 31.34 -1.23
N PRO A 688 -4.35 32.58 -1.51
CA PRO A 688 -4.57 33.04 -2.86
C PRO A 688 -3.26 33.42 -3.56
N VAL A 689 -3.16 33.04 -4.83
CA VAL A 689 -2.06 33.37 -5.73
C VAL A 689 -2.61 33.90 -7.06
N ILE A 690 -1.87 34.80 -7.69
CA ILE A 690 -2.22 35.36 -9.01
C ILE A 690 -1.06 35.02 -9.97
N PRO A 691 -1.29 34.25 -11.03
CA PRO A 691 -0.27 34.00 -12.05
C PRO A 691 -0.15 35.23 -12.97
N VAL A 692 1.07 35.76 -13.07
CA VAL A 692 1.43 36.88 -13.95
C VAL A 692 2.20 36.30 -15.14
N GLY A 693 1.64 36.40 -16.35
CA GLY A 693 2.14 35.77 -17.58
C GLY A 693 1.39 34.48 -17.95
N SER A 694 1.41 34.14 -19.24
CA SER A 694 0.78 32.92 -19.80
C SER A 694 1.83 31.89 -20.25
N GLY A 695 1.57 30.60 -20.09
CA GLY A 695 2.50 29.53 -20.48
C GLY A 695 2.35 28.26 -19.63
N THR A 696 3.42 27.47 -19.51
CA THR A 696 3.42 26.27 -18.65
C THR A 696 4.08 26.59 -17.31
N LEU A 697 3.28 26.66 -16.24
CA LEU A 697 3.78 26.80 -14.88
C LEU A 697 4.28 25.45 -14.36
N VAL A 698 5.54 25.39 -13.96
CA VAL A 698 6.14 24.18 -13.41
C VAL A 698 6.49 24.39 -11.93
N ILE A 699 5.78 23.68 -11.04
CA ILE A 699 6.06 23.67 -9.61
C ILE A 699 6.91 22.44 -9.27
N LYS A 700 8.12 22.68 -8.75
CA LYS A 700 9.05 21.63 -8.30
C LYS A 700 8.75 21.18 -6.87
N GLY A 701 8.37 22.11 -6.00
CA GLY A 701 8.16 21.86 -4.57
C GLY A 701 8.25 23.14 -3.73
N CYS A 702 8.72 23.03 -2.50
CA CYS A 702 8.86 24.14 -1.56
C CYS A 702 10.24 24.15 -0.88
N LYS A 703 10.79 25.33 -0.65
CA LYS A 703 11.94 25.57 0.20
C LYS A 703 11.45 25.99 1.59
N ILE A 704 11.70 25.15 2.60
CA ILE A 704 11.12 25.29 3.94
C ILE A 704 12.26 25.41 4.96
N GLN A 705 12.13 26.38 5.87
CA GLN A 705 13.01 26.54 7.03
C GLN A 705 12.24 26.18 8.30
N VAL A 706 12.62 25.07 8.94
CA VAL A 706 12.13 24.68 10.26
C VAL A 706 12.96 25.38 11.34
N ALA A 707 12.37 25.68 12.49
CA ALA A 707 13.09 26.28 13.62
C ALA A 707 14.36 25.48 13.98
N ASN A 708 15.47 26.18 14.21
CA ASN A 708 16.80 25.61 14.53
C ASN A 708 17.40 24.68 13.46
N CYS A 709 16.81 24.67 12.26
CA CYS A 709 17.30 23.90 11.11
C CYS A 709 17.71 24.82 9.94
N GLU A 710 18.52 24.27 9.04
CA GLU A 710 18.86 24.91 7.78
C GLU A 710 17.66 24.96 6.82
N MET A 711 17.71 25.91 5.88
CA MET A 711 16.68 26.05 4.87
C MET A 711 16.86 24.97 3.79
N LYS A 712 15.88 24.07 3.65
CA LYS A 712 15.97 22.87 2.80
C LYS A 712 14.89 22.85 1.72
N GLU A 713 15.24 22.29 0.57
CA GLU A 713 14.33 22.13 -0.57
C GLU A 713 13.63 20.77 -0.48
N PHE A 714 12.29 20.80 -0.50
CA PHE A 714 11.42 19.64 -0.51
C PHE A 714 10.73 19.57 -1.86
N TYR A 715 10.98 18.50 -2.59
CA TYR A 715 10.42 18.28 -3.92
C TYR A 715 9.22 17.33 -3.87
N LEU A 716 8.28 17.52 -4.79
CA LEU A 716 7.14 16.62 -4.95
C LEU A 716 7.63 15.24 -5.42
N LYS A 717 7.41 14.22 -4.58
CA LYS A 717 7.64 12.81 -4.92
C LYS A 717 6.35 12.22 -5.48
N LYS A 718 6.43 11.36 -6.51
CA LYS A 718 5.29 10.51 -6.87
C LYS A 718 4.81 9.76 -5.61
N PRO A 719 3.50 9.62 -5.36
CA PRO A 719 3.04 8.66 -4.39
C PRO A 719 3.44 7.27 -4.88
N THR A 720 4.59 6.77 -4.45
CA THR A 720 4.84 5.34 -4.36
C THR A 720 3.76 4.81 -3.44
N LEU A 721 2.77 4.14 -4.02
CA LEU A 721 1.62 3.58 -3.31
C LEU A 721 2.05 2.98 -1.97
N CYS A 722 1.67 3.66 -0.90
CA CYS A 722 1.13 3.04 0.30
C CYS A 722 -0.30 3.57 0.45
N GLN A 723 -1.11 3.45 -0.61
CA GLN A 723 -2.54 3.31 -0.41
C GLN A 723 -2.76 1.98 0.29
N ASN A 724 -3.67 1.96 1.26
CA ASN A 724 -4.06 0.82 2.08
C ASN A 724 -4.49 -0.40 1.25
N ASP A 725 -3.54 -1.10 0.63
CA ASP A 725 -3.72 -2.47 0.22
C ASP A 725 -3.87 -3.27 1.51
N LYS A 726 -5.03 -3.92 1.65
CA LYS A 726 -5.29 -4.91 2.69
C LYS A 726 -4.09 -5.85 2.76
N VAL A 727 -3.26 -5.69 3.80
CA VAL A 727 -2.06 -6.49 4.01
C VAL A 727 -2.47 -7.93 4.23
N LYS A 728 -2.45 -8.72 3.16
CA LYS A 728 -2.29 -10.16 3.22
C LYS A 728 -0.95 -10.48 2.58
N SER A 729 -0.10 -11.10 3.39
CA SER A 729 1.24 -11.62 3.10
C SER A 729 2.41 -10.63 3.21
N VAL A 730 3.02 -10.64 4.39
CA VAL A 730 4.43 -10.28 4.61
C VAL A 730 5.27 -11.54 4.34
N GLY A 731 6.39 -11.41 3.63
CA GLY A 731 7.46 -12.42 3.59
C GLY A 731 7.95 -12.83 2.20
N LEU A 732 9.12 -13.48 2.20
CA LEU A 732 9.99 -14.10 1.17
C LEU A 732 9.38 -14.50 -0.20
N VAL A 733 8.06 -14.60 -0.30
CA VAL A 733 7.27 -15.07 -1.44
C VAL A 733 7.34 -14.12 -2.64
N LYS A 734 7.44 -12.79 -2.43
CA LYS A 734 7.59 -11.82 -3.53
C LYS A 734 8.98 -11.91 -4.18
N LEU A 735 10.01 -12.22 -3.38
CA LEU A 735 11.38 -12.40 -3.87
C LEU A 735 11.51 -13.72 -4.65
N LEU A 736 10.91 -14.81 -4.15
CA LEU A 736 10.90 -16.11 -4.82
C LEU A 736 10.12 -16.11 -6.14
N LYS A 737 9.04 -15.33 -6.26
CA LYS A 737 8.30 -15.18 -7.54
C LYS A 737 9.09 -14.47 -8.63
N ASN A 738 9.97 -13.55 -8.25
CA ASN A 738 10.87 -12.87 -9.17
C ASN A 738 12.08 -13.74 -9.55
N LEU A 739 12.51 -14.64 -8.66
CA LEU A 739 13.57 -15.62 -8.94
C LEU A 739 13.09 -16.80 -9.80
N SER A 740 11.83 -17.24 -9.65
CA SER A 740 11.28 -18.36 -10.45
C SER A 740 10.98 -17.99 -11.90
N THR A 741 10.96 -16.69 -12.25
CA THR A 741 10.79 -16.21 -13.63
C THR A 741 12.11 -16.03 -14.37
N ALA A 742 13.26 -16.08 -13.66
CA ALA A 742 14.59 -16.00 -14.26
C ALA A 742 15.13 -17.37 -14.76
N ALA A 743 14.49 -18.48 -14.39
CA ALA A 743 14.94 -19.83 -14.77
C ALA A 743 14.35 -20.36 -16.11
N ALA A 744 13.52 -19.57 -16.79
CA ALA A 744 12.83 -19.98 -18.02
C ALA A 744 13.21 -19.15 -19.27
N ALA A 745 14.38 -18.50 -19.26
CA ALA A 745 14.88 -17.73 -20.40
C ALA A 745 16.29 -18.21 -20.78
N THR A 746 16.36 -19.42 -21.33
CA THR A 746 17.56 -19.93 -22.01
C THR A 746 17.27 -20.05 -23.49
N THR A 747 17.27 -18.94 -24.24
CA THR A 747 17.59 -18.93 -25.67
C THR A 747 18.07 -17.52 -26.04
N ILE A 748 19.31 -17.48 -26.51
CA ILE A 748 20.09 -16.30 -26.86
C ILE A 748 19.58 -15.72 -28.18
N GLN A 749 19.42 -14.39 -28.23
CA GLN A 749 19.86 -13.59 -29.37
C GLN A 749 20.24 -12.19 -28.89
N ASP A 750 21.46 -11.81 -29.25
CA ASP A 750 22.14 -10.56 -28.94
C ASP A 750 21.36 -9.33 -29.41
N GLU A 751 20.96 -8.47 -28.48
CA GLU A 751 20.97 -7.03 -28.69
C GLU A 751 21.42 -6.32 -27.41
N LYS A 752 22.38 -5.41 -27.58
CA LYS A 752 22.95 -4.51 -26.58
C LYS A 752 21.88 -3.96 -25.62
N LEU A 753 21.89 -4.45 -24.39
CA LEU A 753 21.34 -3.71 -23.26
C LEU A 753 22.48 -2.89 -22.67
N ASP A 754 22.50 -1.61 -23.06
CA ASP A 754 23.19 -0.57 -22.30
C ASP A 754 22.72 -0.68 -20.85
N VAL A 755 23.60 -1.16 -19.98
CA VAL A 755 23.47 -1.00 -18.54
C VAL A 755 23.65 0.49 -18.27
N LYS A 756 22.57 1.25 -18.40
CA LYS A 756 22.45 2.50 -17.68
C LYS A 756 22.44 2.12 -16.21
N THR A 757 23.54 2.42 -15.55
CA THR A 757 23.61 2.66 -14.12
C THR A 757 22.47 3.60 -13.76
N ASP A 758 21.35 3.03 -13.29
CA ASP A 758 20.35 3.78 -12.54
C ASP A 758 21.00 4.15 -11.21
N ASN A 759 21.78 5.24 -11.25
CA ASN A 759 21.95 6.08 -10.09
C ASN A 759 20.54 6.50 -9.65
N ASP A 760 20.24 6.33 -8.37
CA ASP A 760 19.07 6.83 -7.65
C ASP A 760 18.86 8.34 -7.88
N SER A 761 18.43 8.70 -9.07
CA SER A 761 17.90 10.01 -9.38
C SER A 761 16.46 9.97 -8.91
N LEU A 762 16.23 10.64 -7.78
CA LEU A 762 14.94 11.02 -7.24
C LEU A 762 13.92 11.14 -8.38
N ASN A 763 12.87 10.29 -8.37
CA ASN A 763 11.72 10.38 -9.26
C ASN A 763 10.90 11.64 -8.92
N LEU A 764 11.49 12.81 -9.12
CA LEU A 764 10.89 14.11 -8.99
C LEU A 764 10.01 14.31 -10.22
N THR A 765 8.70 14.38 -10.03
CA THR A 765 7.81 14.81 -11.11
C THR A 765 7.37 16.23 -10.83
N PRO A 766 7.96 17.22 -11.52
CA PRO A 766 7.44 18.58 -11.46
C PRO A 766 5.98 18.57 -11.89
N GLN A 767 5.12 19.21 -11.10
CA GLN A 767 3.71 19.35 -11.44
C GLN A 767 3.56 20.49 -12.44
N LYS A 768 3.02 20.16 -13.62
CA LYS A 768 2.84 21.12 -14.70
C LYS A 768 1.39 21.58 -14.71
N TYR A 769 1.22 22.89 -14.72
CA TYR A 769 -0.07 23.56 -14.88
C TYR A 769 -0.01 24.43 -16.13
N VAL A 770 -1.11 24.47 -16.87
CA VAL A 770 -1.23 25.37 -18.02
C VAL A 770 -1.85 26.68 -17.53
N VAL A 771 -1.14 27.78 -17.74
CA VAL A 771 -1.63 29.14 -17.50
C VAL A 771 -2.05 29.71 -18.85
N ILE A 772 -3.35 29.90 -19.06
CA ILE A 772 -3.90 30.45 -20.28
C ILE A 772 -3.93 31.99 -20.23
N PRO A 773 -3.85 32.67 -21.39
CA PRO A 773 -4.01 34.12 -21.46
C PRO A 773 -5.34 34.59 -20.86
N GLN A 774 -5.39 35.88 -20.49
CA GLN A 774 -6.59 36.50 -19.94
C GLN A 774 -7.86 36.17 -20.76
N GLN A 775 -8.89 35.68 -20.09
CA GLN A 775 -10.16 35.24 -20.70
C GLN A 775 -11.29 36.25 -20.42
N PRO A 776 -12.33 36.29 -21.26
CA PRO A 776 -13.51 37.11 -20.99
C PRO A 776 -14.25 36.66 -19.72
N ILE A 777 -14.84 37.60 -18.97
CA ILE A 777 -15.64 37.33 -17.78
C ILE A 777 -17.00 38.00 -17.93
N LEU A 778 -18.04 37.22 -18.27
CA LEU A 778 -19.41 37.71 -18.31
C LEU A 778 -20.10 37.55 -16.94
N ALA A 779 -20.87 38.56 -16.56
CA ALA A 779 -21.70 38.57 -15.36
C ALA A 779 -23.16 38.94 -15.70
N TYR A 780 -24.10 38.28 -15.02
CA TYR A 780 -25.52 38.62 -15.08
C TYR A 780 -25.74 40.05 -14.57
N LYS A 781 -26.58 40.83 -15.27
CA LYS A 781 -26.92 42.21 -14.89
C LYS A 781 -28.39 42.34 -14.49
N GLU A 782 -29.32 42.01 -15.39
CA GLU A 782 -30.78 42.20 -15.19
C GLU A 782 -31.63 41.38 -16.17
N THR A 783 -32.91 41.14 -15.83
CA THR A 783 -33.95 40.64 -16.75
C THR A 783 -35.13 41.62 -16.87
N SER A 784 -35.95 41.48 -17.92
CA SER A 784 -37.20 42.22 -18.06
C SER A 784 -38.41 41.54 -17.39
N LEU A 785 -38.20 40.57 -16.51
CA LEU A 785 -39.26 39.90 -15.76
C LEU A 785 -39.65 40.74 -14.54
N ASP A 786 -40.92 40.67 -14.14
CA ASP A 786 -41.38 41.34 -12.93
C ASP A 786 -40.73 40.69 -11.71
N GLN A 787 -39.87 41.44 -11.02
CA GLN A 787 -39.09 40.98 -9.87
C GLN A 787 -38.20 39.74 -10.15
N ASP A 788 -37.73 39.54 -11.39
CA ASP A 788 -36.99 38.34 -11.82
C ASP A 788 -37.78 37.01 -11.68
N TRP A 789 -39.13 37.08 -11.69
CA TRP A 789 -40.03 35.91 -11.66
C TRP A 789 -40.90 35.81 -12.93
N ALA A 790 -41.07 34.59 -13.45
CA ALA A 790 -42.02 34.27 -14.51
C ALA A 790 -43.25 33.52 -13.95
N MET A 791 -44.41 34.19 -13.90
CA MET A 791 -45.68 33.59 -13.44
C MET A 791 -46.56 33.18 -14.63
N LEU A 792 -46.58 31.89 -14.94
CA LEU A 792 -47.22 31.35 -16.15
C LEU A 792 -48.43 30.48 -15.80
N LEU A 793 -49.45 30.51 -16.65
CA LEU A 793 -50.48 29.46 -16.70
C LEU A 793 -50.01 28.31 -17.60
N GLU A 794 -50.48 27.10 -17.31
CA GLU A 794 -50.17 25.94 -18.14
C GLU A 794 -50.64 26.16 -19.59
N GLY A 795 -49.72 26.10 -20.54
CA GLY A 795 -49.95 26.36 -21.96
C GLY A 795 -49.76 27.81 -22.40
N GLU A 796 -49.52 28.76 -21.48
CA GLU A 796 -49.25 30.18 -21.79
C GLU A 796 -47.80 30.38 -22.28
N ARG A 797 -47.60 31.39 -23.13
CA ARG A 797 -46.27 31.79 -23.63
C ARG A 797 -45.96 33.23 -23.22
N GLN A 798 -44.78 33.46 -22.63
CA GLN A 798 -44.28 34.78 -22.25
C GLN A 798 -42.89 35.01 -22.84
N ARG A 799 -42.60 36.24 -23.25
CA ARG A 799 -41.25 36.65 -23.72
C ARG A 799 -40.61 37.59 -22.72
N PHE A 800 -39.31 37.44 -22.52
CA PHE A 800 -38.52 38.32 -21.68
C PHE A 800 -37.12 38.51 -22.25
N THR A 801 -36.41 39.54 -21.78
CA THR A 801 -35.03 39.83 -22.19
C THR A 801 -34.06 39.62 -21.02
N LEU A 802 -32.86 39.13 -21.31
CA LEU A 802 -31.77 38.86 -20.37
C LEU A 802 -30.53 39.67 -20.78
N THR A 803 -30.05 40.54 -19.89
CA THR A 803 -28.87 41.38 -20.15
C THR A 803 -27.66 40.91 -19.34
N VAL A 804 -26.51 40.79 -20.02
CA VAL A 804 -25.21 40.45 -19.42
C VAL A 804 -24.18 41.54 -19.66
N SER A 805 -23.22 41.66 -18.74
CA SER A 805 -22.11 42.62 -18.82
C SER A 805 -20.76 41.91 -18.82
N ASN A 806 -19.80 42.40 -19.59
CA ASN A 806 -18.43 41.89 -19.60
C ASN A 806 -17.59 42.67 -18.58
N LEU A 807 -17.02 42.00 -17.59
CA LEU A 807 -16.17 42.60 -16.54
C LEU A 807 -14.68 42.65 -16.92
N SER A 808 -14.33 42.06 -18.07
CA SER A 808 -12.94 41.94 -18.53
C SER A 808 -12.65 42.85 -19.72
N PRO A 809 -11.37 43.16 -20.01
CA PRO A 809 -10.97 43.92 -21.19
C PRO A 809 -11.06 43.10 -22.48
N VAL A 810 -11.15 41.77 -22.39
CA VAL A 810 -11.19 40.85 -23.55
C VAL A 810 -12.62 40.68 -24.02
N ALA A 811 -12.87 40.80 -25.32
CA ALA A 811 -14.20 40.59 -25.91
C ALA A 811 -14.61 39.11 -25.85
N ALA A 812 -15.89 38.85 -25.59
CA ALA A 812 -16.49 37.52 -25.65
C ALA A 812 -17.08 37.28 -27.04
N GLU A 813 -16.61 36.24 -27.74
CA GLU A 813 -17.08 35.85 -29.07
C GLU A 813 -17.75 34.47 -29.04
N ASN A 814 -18.44 34.11 -30.12
CA ASN A 814 -19.20 32.85 -30.25
C ASN A 814 -20.19 32.61 -29.11
N VAL A 815 -20.95 33.64 -28.71
CA VAL A 815 -21.91 33.52 -27.61
C VAL A 815 -23.11 32.65 -28.03
N VAL A 816 -23.29 31.53 -27.34
CA VAL A 816 -24.38 30.58 -27.56
C VAL A 816 -25.20 30.41 -26.29
N LEU A 817 -26.53 30.52 -26.41
CA LEU A 817 -27.44 30.19 -25.32
C LEU A 817 -27.76 28.70 -25.35
N LYS A 818 -27.44 28.03 -24.25
CA LYS A 818 -27.87 26.69 -23.91
C LYS A 818 -28.99 26.79 -22.89
N LEU A 819 -30.20 26.53 -23.36
CA LEU A 819 -31.40 26.57 -22.54
C LEU A 819 -31.63 25.19 -21.93
N THR A 820 -31.73 25.12 -20.61
CA THR A 820 -31.94 23.87 -19.87
C THR A 820 -33.09 24.03 -18.89
N ASP A 821 -33.92 23.01 -18.78
CA ASP A 821 -35.13 23.00 -17.96
C ASP A 821 -35.36 21.60 -17.35
N SER A 822 -36.15 21.57 -16.26
CA SER A 822 -36.45 20.33 -15.53
C SER A 822 -37.20 19.30 -16.38
N ILE A 823 -38.08 19.73 -17.29
CA ILE A 823 -38.89 18.82 -18.12
C ILE A 823 -38.01 18.08 -19.12
N THR A 824 -37.16 18.80 -19.86
CA THR A 824 -36.26 18.23 -20.86
C THR A 824 -35.29 17.23 -20.23
N GLU A 825 -34.78 17.49 -19.03
CA GLU A 825 -33.91 16.53 -18.31
C GLU A 825 -34.68 15.29 -17.84
N ASN A 826 -35.88 15.48 -17.27
CA ASN A 826 -36.76 14.39 -16.84
C ASN A 826 -37.19 13.50 -18.01
N LEU A 827 -37.51 14.07 -19.17
CA LEU A 827 -37.84 13.33 -20.40
C LEU A 827 -36.65 12.50 -20.90
N LYS A 828 -35.44 13.07 -20.89
CA LYS A 828 -34.21 12.34 -21.25
C LYS A 828 -33.95 11.18 -20.30
N HIS A 829 -34.16 11.37 -19.00
CA HIS A 829 -34.05 10.30 -18.00
C HIS A 829 -35.15 9.24 -18.15
N ALA A 830 -36.38 9.64 -18.47
CA ALA A 830 -37.49 8.73 -18.73
C ALA A 830 -37.18 7.82 -19.91
N LEU A 831 -36.63 8.36 -21.01
CA LEU A 831 -36.23 7.58 -22.20
C LEU A 831 -35.13 6.53 -21.92
N GLN A 832 -34.34 6.71 -20.85
CA GLN A 832 -33.31 5.75 -20.44
C GLN A 832 -33.86 4.58 -19.59
N ARG A 833 -35.12 4.65 -19.11
CA ARG A 833 -35.73 3.59 -18.30
C ARG A 833 -35.98 2.35 -19.18
N LYS A 834 -35.65 1.17 -18.65
CA LYS A 834 -35.92 -0.12 -19.32
C LYS A 834 -37.40 -0.51 -19.13
N GLY A 835 -38.03 -1.06 -20.17
CA GLY A 835 -39.40 -1.60 -20.11
C GLY A 835 -40.50 -0.66 -20.60
N LEU A 836 -40.15 0.44 -21.29
CA LEU A 836 -41.14 1.31 -21.95
C LEU A 836 -41.73 0.64 -23.18
N SER A 837 -43.04 0.84 -23.39
CA SER A 837 -43.74 0.40 -24.59
C SER A 837 -43.34 1.23 -25.81
N ALA A 838 -43.51 0.68 -27.00
CA ALA A 838 -43.16 1.38 -28.24
C ALA A 838 -43.92 2.71 -28.42
N ARG A 839 -45.15 2.80 -27.89
CA ARG A 839 -45.95 4.04 -27.86
C ARG A 839 -45.37 5.09 -26.93
N GLU A 840 -45.01 4.72 -25.70
CA GLU A 840 -44.45 5.66 -24.72
C GLU A 840 -43.12 6.22 -25.18
N ILE A 841 -42.30 5.40 -25.84
CA ILE A 841 -41.03 5.84 -26.42
C ILE A 841 -41.28 6.89 -27.52
N TYR A 842 -42.27 6.68 -28.40
CA TYR A 842 -42.63 7.65 -29.45
C TYR A 842 -43.15 8.96 -28.84
N ASP A 843 -44.04 8.89 -27.85
CA ASP A 843 -44.61 10.07 -27.18
C ASP A 843 -43.51 10.90 -26.48
N LEU A 844 -42.55 10.24 -25.82
CA LEU A 844 -41.38 10.89 -25.20
C LEU A 844 -40.44 11.52 -26.23
N GLU A 845 -40.19 10.85 -27.36
CA GLU A 845 -39.39 11.43 -28.47
C GLU A 845 -40.08 12.64 -29.10
N HIS A 846 -41.39 12.55 -29.30
CA HIS A 846 -42.20 13.62 -29.88
C HIS A 846 -42.21 14.87 -28.99
N ALA A 847 -42.38 14.67 -27.67
CA ALA A 847 -42.32 15.75 -26.68
C ALA A 847 -40.95 16.47 -26.68
N LEU A 848 -39.86 15.73 -26.90
CA LEU A 848 -38.50 16.28 -26.94
C LEU A 848 -38.18 17.05 -28.24
N PHE A 849 -38.73 16.64 -29.39
CA PHE A 849 -38.26 17.08 -30.71
C PHE A 849 -39.23 17.97 -31.50
N GLU A 850 -40.50 17.62 -31.62
CA GLU A 850 -41.39 18.27 -32.60
C GLU A 850 -42.17 19.48 -32.06
N GLN A 851 -42.41 19.61 -30.75
CA GLN A 851 -43.28 20.71 -30.28
C GLN A 851 -42.95 21.46 -28.97
N GLN A 852 -42.09 21.04 -28.04
CA GLN A 852 -42.22 21.57 -26.66
C GLN A 852 -40.93 21.70 -25.83
N GLN A 853 -39.88 22.36 -26.32
CA GLN A 853 -38.89 22.91 -25.38
C GLN A 853 -39.51 24.11 -24.64
N PRO A 854 -39.58 24.11 -23.30
CA PRO A 854 -40.19 25.20 -22.55
C PRO A 854 -39.50 26.55 -22.78
N LEU A 855 -38.18 26.54 -23.02
CA LEU A 855 -37.38 27.74 -23.28
C LEU A 855 -36.94 27.77 -24.74
N LYS A 856 -37.08 28.93 -25.39
CA LYS A 856 -36.67 29.12 -26.78
C LYS A 856 -35.88 30.41 -27.03
N TRP A 857 -34.77 30.22 -27.75
CA TRP A 857 -33.94 31.18 -28.47
C TRP A 857 -34.71 32.06 -29.48
N ILE A 858 -35.17 33.28 -29.19
CA ILE A 858 -35.68 34.17 -30.27
C ILE A 858 -34.51 34.91 -30.93
N ARG A 859 -34.23 34.57 -32.20
CA ARG A 859 -33.25 35.26 -33.05
C ARG A 859 -33.92 35.74 -34.34
N ASN A 860 -33.59 36.97 -34.76
CA ASN A 860 -34.05 37.52 -36.05
C ASN A 860 -33.33 36.87 -37.24
N ASP A 861 -32.02 36.63 -37.12
CA ASP A 861 -31.20 35.90 -38.10
C ASP A 861 -30.42 34.75 -37.44
N VAL A 862 -30.50 33.55 -38.01
CA VAL A 862 -29.90 32.32 -37.43
C VAL A 862 -28.40 32.24 -37.70
N SER A 863 -27.89 32.99 -38.68
CA SER A 863 -26.50 32.90 -39.19
C SER A 863 -25.50 33.87 -38.54
N GLU A 864 -25.94 34.80 -37.69
CA GLU A 864 -25.07 35.82 -37.09
C GLU A 864 -24.47 35.34 -35.76
N THR A 865 -23.16 35.48 -35.58
CA THR A 865 -22.46 35.17 -34.33
C THR A 865 -22.58 36.36 -33.38
N VAL A 866 -23.09 36.12 -32.16
CA VAL A 866 -23.26 37.18 -31.15
C VAL A 866 -21.93 37.38 -30.40
N SER A 867 -21.50 38.64 -30.27
CA SER A 867 -20.30 39.02 -29.51
C SER A 867 -20.63 40.10 -28.46
N VAL A 868 -19.88 40.09 -27.35
CA VAL A 868 -19.96 41.11 -26.28
C VAL A 868 -18.59 41.79 -26.15
N PRO A 869 -18.47 43.10 -26.45
CA PRO A 869 -17.19 43.80 -26.36
C PRO A 869 -16.66 43.84 -24.93
N GLY A 870 -15.35 44.03 -24.78
CA GLY A 870 -14.71 44.26 -23.48
C GLY A 870 -15.36 45.43 -22.74
N TYR A 871 -15.67 45.26 -21.47
CA TYR A 871 -16.44 46.23 -20.66
C TYR A 871 -17.83 46.64 -21.21
N GLY A 872 -18.37 45.90 -22.19
CA GLY A 872 -19.68 46.15 -22.80
C GLY A 872 -20.84 45.31 -22.24
N GLN A 873 -22.01 45.39 -22.88
CA GLN A 873 -23.22 44.65 -22.51
C GLN A 873 -23.90 44.05 -23.75
N ALA A 874 -24.65 42.96 -23.56
CA ALA A 874 -25.49 42.36 -24.58
C ALA A 874 -26.81 41.86 -23.98
N THR A 875 -27.88 41.89 -24.78
CA THR A 875 -29.24 41.53 -24.37
C THR A 875 -29.79 40.44 -25.28
N PHE A 876 -30.38 39.40 -24.69
CA PHE A 876 -30.95 38.26 -25.40
C PHE A 876 -32.46 38.17 -25.16
N GLU A 877 -33.25 37.91 -26.21
CA GLU A 877 -34.71 37.73 -26.11
C GLU A 877 -35.07 36.23 -26.03
N ILE A 878 -35.78 35.82 -24.97
CA ILE A 878 -36.09 34.43 -24.67
C ILE A 878 -37.60 34.28 -24.51
N GLU A 879 -38.17 33.24 -25.10
CA GLU A 879 -39.57 32.84 -24.90
C GLU A 879 -39.65 31.66 -23.94
N ILE A 880 -40.53 31.75 -22.94
CA ILE A 880 -40.83 30.69 -21.99
C ILE A 880 -42.29 30.26 -22.13
N THR A 881 -42.54 28.95 -22.19
CA THR A 881 -43.86 28.33 -22.26
C THR A 881 -44.17 27.62 -20.95
N GLY A 882 -45.28 27.96 -20.30
CA GLY A 882 -45.76 27.29 -19.09
C GLY A 882 -46.15 25.84 -19.39
N ARG A 883 -45.55 24.89 -18.68
CA ARG A 883 -45.82 23.46 -18.83
C ARG A 883 -46.00 22.83 -17.45
N HIS A 884 -46.85 21.80 -17.39
CA HIS A 884 -46.94 20.92 -16.23
C HIS A 884 -45.54 20.38 -15.89
N ASP A 885 -45.18 20.34 -14.60
CA ASP A 885 -43.87 19.90 -14.09
C ASP A 885 -42.63 20.76 -14.46
N LEU A 886 -42.83 21.98 -14.96
CA LEU A 886 -41.73 22.96 -15.08
C LEU A 886 -41.44 23.59 -13.72
N GLU A 887 -40.39 23.13 -13.05
CA GLU A 887 -39.97 23.62 -11.72
C GLU A 887 -38.74 24.52 -11.79
N GLN A 888 -37.81 24.22 -12.72
CA GLN A 888 -36.53 24.93 -12.84
C GLN A 888 -36.20 25.22 -14.30
N ALA A 889 -35.69 26.42 -14.54
CA ALA A 889 -35.18 26.88 -15.82
C ALA A 889 -33.82 27.56 -15.63
N PHE A 890 -32.87 27.25 -16.52
CA PHE A 890 -31.56 27.89 -16.53
C PHE A 890 -31.20 28.31 -17.95
N VAL A 891 -30.64 29.52 -18.05
CA VAL A 891 -30.05 30.04 -19.28
C VAL A 891 -28.53 29.94 -19.13
N GLY A 892 -27.93 28.95 -19.78
CA GLY A 892 -26.48 28.82 -19.89
C GLY A 892 -25.96 29.66 -21.06
N ILE A 893 -25.03 30.56 -20.81
CA ILE A 893 -24.38 31.38 -21.84
C ILE A 893 -22.96 30.82 -22.01
N GLU A 894 -22.71 30.14 -23.12
CA GLU A 894 -21.40 29.61 -23.50
C GLU A 894 -20.69 30.63 -24.41
N TYR A 895 -19.43 30.96 -24.09
CA TYR A 895 -18.66 31.96 -24.83
C TYR A 895 -17.16 31.65 -24.84
N THR A 896 -16.45 32.18 -25.84
CA THR A 896 -14.99 32.02 -26.02
C THR A 896 -14.28 33.38 -26.10
N ALA A 897 -12.96 33.37 -25.94
CA ALA A 897 -12.15 34.54 -26.26
C ALA A 897 -11.98 34.68 -27.78
N ALA A 898 -11.91 35.92 -28.28
CA ALA A 898 -11.75 36.23 -29.71
C ALA A 898 -10.54 35.55 -30.39
N ALA A 899 -9.47 35.30 -29.63
CA ALA A 899 -8.21 34.75 -30.15
C ALA A 899 -8.13 33.21 -30.09
N ASP A 900 -9.01 32.53 -29.34
CA ASP A 900 -8.81 31.11 -29.03
C ASP A 900 -10.14 30.36 -28.81
N GLU A 901 -10.53 29.53 -29.79
CA GLU A 901 -11.73 28.66 -29.71
C GLU A 901 -11.53 27.44 -28.78
N THR A 902 -10.34 27.25 -28.21
CA THR A 902 -10.04 26.03 -27.43
C THR A 902 -10.65 26.02 -26.04
N TRP A 903 -10.96 27.19 -25.45
CA TRP A 903 -11.48 27.31 -24.09
C TRP A 903 -12.86 27.96 -24.09
N ILE A 904 -13.85 27.26 -23.54
CA ILE A 904 -15.22 27.77 -23.36
C ILE A 904 -15.45 28.09 -21.88
N ARG A 905 -16.05 29.25 -21.61
CA ARG A 905 -16.65 29.57 -20.30
C ARG A 905 -18.17 29.47 -20.41
N THR A 906 -18.81 29.03 -19.34
CA THR A 906 -20.27 28.93 -19.25
C THR A 906 -20.76 29.78 -18.08
N LEU A 907 -21.62 30.76 -18.35
CA LEU A 907 -22.34 31.50 -17.32
C LEU A 907 -23.76 30.94 -17.23
N THR A 908 -24.10 30.29 -16.12
CA THR A 908 -25.46 29.80 -15.88
C THR A 908 -26.27 30.83 -15.10
N VAL A 909 -27.38 31.28 -15.67
CA VAL A 909 -28.35 32.19 -15.03
C VAL A 909 -29.62 31.40 -14.70
N PRO A 910 -29.97 31.23 -13.40
CA PRO A 910 -31.25 30.62 -13.02
C PRO A 910 -32.41 31.58 -13.28
N ILE A 911 -33.52 31.06 -13.78
CA ILE A 911 -34.78 31.80 -13.98
C ILE A 911 -35.79 31.31 -12.95
N ASN A 912 -36.27 32.19 -12.08
CA ASN A 912 -37.32 31.85 -11.12
C ASN A 912 -38.67 31.84 -11.84
N LEU A 913 -39.46 30.78 -11.63
CA LEU A 913 -40.76 30.64 -12.29
C LEU A 913 -41.77 29.88 -11.43
N THR A 914 -43.04 30.10 -11.72
CA THR A 914 -44.15 29.33 -11.17
C THR A 914 -45.16 29.06 -12.29
N VAL A 915 -45.49 27.79 -12.51
CA VAL A 915 -46.53 27.40 -13.46
C VAL A 915 -47.78 26.96 -12.70
N THR A 916 -48.91 27.64 -12.92
CA THR A 916 -50.20 27.30 -12.32
C THR A 916 -51.05 26.52 -13.33
N PRO A 917 -51.72 25.42 -12.93
CA PRO A 917 -52.59 24.66 -13.83
C PRO A 917 -53.75 25.52 -14.33
N SER A 918 -54.07 25.43 -15.63
CA SER A 918 -55.12 26.22 -16.29
C SER A 918 -56.33 25.37 -16.66
N VAL A 919 -56.15 24.47 -17.63
CA VAL A 919 -57.19 23.60 -18.19
C VAL A 919 -56.64 22.18 -18.26
N GLU A 920 -57.34 21.22 -17.65
CA GLU A 920 -56.92 19.81 -17.62
C GLU A 920 -57.92 18.92 -18.38
N LEU A 921 -57.40 17.95 -19.14
CA LEU A 921 -58.22 16.90 -19.75
C LEU A 921 -58.44 15.74 -18.75
N VAL A 922 -59.69 15.53 -18.33
CA VAL A 922 -60.07 14.52 -17.33
C VAL A 922 -60.44 13.18 -17.98
N ASN A 923 -61.09 13.18 -19.14
CA ASN A 923 -61.53 11.95 -19.81
C ASN A 923 -61.42 12.05 -21.34
N PHE A 924 -61.01 10.94 -21.97
CA PHE A 924 -60.96 10.75 -23.42
C PHE A 924 -61.50 9.35 -23.78
N GLU A 925 -62.76 9.28 -24.20
CA GLU A 925 -63.46 8.01 -24.43
C GLU A 925 -64.12 7.95 -25.82
N LEU A 926 -64.08 6.79 -26.48
CA LEU A 926 -64.79 6.52 -27.74
C LEU A 926 -66.09 5.76 -27.48
N LEU A 927 -67.22 6.36 -27.85
CA LEU A 927 -68.54 5.76 -27.73
C LEU A 927 -69.08 5.30 -29.10
N PRO A 928 -69.51 4.03 -29.24
CA PRO A 928 -70.21 3.55 -30.43
C PRO A 928 -71.62 4.15 -30.51
N LEU A 929 -72.06 4.48 -31.72
CA LEU A 929 -73.42 4.93 -31.97
C LEU A 929 -74.39 3.74 -31.92
N GLN A 930 -75.12 3.58 -30.81
CA GLN A 930 -76.16 2.56 -30.72
C GLN A 930 -77.42 2.98 -31.48
N PRO A 931 -78.05 2.09 -32.26
CA PRO A 931 -79.22 2.42 -33.08
C PRO A 931 -80.46 2.83 -32.27
N ASN A 932 -80.55 2.52 -30.96
CA ASN A 932 -81.71 2.81 -30.11
C ASN A 932 -81.35 3.41 -28.72
N GLY A 933 -80.30 4.23 -28.63
CA GLY A 933 -79.92 4.89 -27.37
C GLY A 933 -80.59 6.24 -27.15
N ASN A 934 -81.27 6.44 -26.02
CA ASN A 934 -81.71 7.76 -25.56
C ASN A 934 -80.49 8.63 -25.24
N ALA A 935 -80.19 9.64 -26.05
CA ALA A 935 -79.05 10.53 -25.85
C ALA A 935 -79.47 12.02 -25.78
N ALA A 936 -78.75 12.78 -24.95
CA ALA A 936 -79.04 14.16 -24.53
C ALA A 936 -78.92 15.24 -25.62
N ASN A 937 -78.64 14.90 -26.89
CA ASN A 937 -78.49 15.90 -27.96
C ASN A 937 -79.01 15.41 -29.33
N PRO A 938 -80.33 15.28 -29.52
CA PRO A 938 -80.95 14.55 -30.64
C PRO A 938 -80.61 15.11 -32.04
N GLU A 939 -80.21 16.38 -32.16
CA GLU A 939 -79.81 16.97 -33.44
C GLU A 939 -78.45 16.46 -33.96
N LEU A 940 -77.50 16.18 -33.07
CA LEU A 940 -76.18 15.67 -33.44
C LEU A 940 -76.30 14.23 -33.96
N PHE A 941 -77.09 13.39 -33.26
CA PHE A 941 -77.29 11.97 -33.61
C PHE A 941 -78.03 11.78 -34.94
N ARG A 942 -78.94 12.68 -35.32
CA ARG A 942 -79.67 12.60 -36.61
C ARG A 942 -78.76 12.80 -37.84
N LYS A 943 -77.60 13.42 -37.69
CA LYS A 943 -76.64 13.72 -38.79
C LYS A 943 -75.49 12.71 -38.87
N LEU A 944 -75.50 11.67 -38.03
CA LEU A 944 -74.40 10.72 -37.91
C LEU A 944 -74.87 9.32 -38.34
N ASP A 945 -74.13 8.71 -39.25
CA ASP A 945 -74.32 7.32 -39.68
C ASP A 945 -73.66 6.39 -38.65
N PRO A 946 -74.40 5.47 -37.99
CA PRO A 946 -73.88 4.57 -36.97
C PRO A 946 -72.84 3.56 -37.48
N ILE A 947 -72.73 3.38 -38.81
CA ILE A 947 -71.71 2.51 -39.42
C ILE A 947 -70.40 3.30 -39.69
N LYS A 948 -70.50 4.60 -39.95
CA LYS A 948 -69.36 5.44 -40.39
C LYS A 948 -68.82 6.39 -39.32
N HIS A 949 -69.53 6.54 -38.19
CA HIS A 949 -69.18 7.50 -37.15
C HIS A 949 -69.17 6.87 -35.76
N CYS A 950 -68.29 7.41 -34.91
CA CYS A 950 -68.32 7.22 -33.47
C CYS A 950 -68.27 8.60 -32.79
N LEU A 951 -68.60 8.66 -31.50
CA LEU A 951 -68.53 9.89 -30.72
C LEU A 951 -67.32 9.83 -29.79
N LEU A 952 -66.47 10.84 -29.87
CA LEU A 952 -65.40 11.09 -28.91
C LEU A 952 -65.92 11.99 -27.79
N VAL A 953 -65.77 11.54 -26.55
CA VAL A 953 -66.11 12.30 -25.35
C VAL A 953 -64.82 12.90 -24.78
N LEU A 954 -64.79 14.23 -24.66
CA LEU A 954 -63.72 14.98 -23.99
C LEU A 954 -64.30 15.65 -22.75
N ASP A 955 -63.89 15.21 -21.56
CA ASP A 955 -64.24 15.91 -20.32
C ASP A 955 -63.07 16.84 -19.96
N VAL A 956 -63.30 18.16 -19.96
CA VAL A 956 -62.27 19.19 -19.74
C VAL A 956 -62.61 20.00 -18.49
N LEU A 957 -61.66 20.08 -17.56
CA LEU A 957 -61.76 20.81 -16.29
C LEU A 957 -61.07 22.17 -16.39
N ASN A 958 -61.75 23.23 -15.95
CA ASN A 958 -61.14 24.52 -15.70
C ASN A 958 -60.63 24.60 -14.25
N HIS A 959 -59.32 24.70 -14.04
CA HIS A 959 -58.69 24.80 -12.71
C HIS A 959 -58.66 26.22 -12.15
N LEU A 960 -59.01 27.22 -12.95
CA LEU A 960 -59.00 28.60 -12.51
C LEU A 960 -60.18 28.86 -11.54
N PRO A 961 -59.93 29.46 -10.36
CA PRO A 961 -60.95 29.63 -9.33
C PRO A 961 -61.97 30.73 -9.65
N THR A 962 -61.56 31.76 -10.40
CA THR A 962 -62.34 32.99 -10.58
C THR A 962 -62.70 33.30 -12.03
N THR A 963 -62.04 32.66 -13.00
CA THR A 963 -62.10 33.08 -14.41
C THR A 963 -62.62 31.97 -15.31
N ALA A 964 -63.61 32.28 -16.14
CA ALA A 964 -64.12 31.35 -17.14
C ALA A 964 -63.15 31.23 -18.32
N VAL A 965 -63.09 30.05 -18.93
CA VAL A 965 -62.20 29.76 -20.06
C VAL A 965 -63.03 29.40 -21.29
N ASP A 966 -62.74 30.08 -22.41
CA ASP A 966 -63.27 29.71 -23.72
C ASP A 966 -62.28 28.78 -24.41
N LEU A 967 -62.70 27.53 -24.66
CA LEU A 967 -61.92 26.51 -25.34
C LEU A 967 -62.35 26.40 -26.81
N ARG A 968 -61.39 26.46 -27.74
CA ARG A 968 -61.61 26.53 -29.19
C ARG A 968 -60.72 25.53 -29.91
N PHE A 969 -61.33 24.70 -30.77
CA PHE A 969 -60.58 23.78 -31.63
C PHE A 969 -61.37 23.41 -32.89
N LYS A 970 -60.66 22.97 -33.94
CA LYS A 970 -61.30 22.46 -35.17
C LYS A 970 -61.28 20.93 -35.18
N HIS A 971 -62.35 20.33 -35.71
CA HIS A 971 -62.47 18.90 -35.93
C HIS A 971 -62.95 18.62 -37.37
N ALA A 972 -62.89 17.36 -37.82
CA ALA A 972 -63.19 16.97 -39.21
C ALA A 972 -64.56 17.45 -39.76
N LYS A 973 -65.56 17.67 -38.89
CA LYS A 973 -66.91 18.14 -39.26
C LYS A 973 -67.21 19.61 -38.94
N GLY A 974 -66.28 20.38 -38.36
CA GLY A 974 -66.52 21.79 -38.02
C GLY A 974 -65.57 22.39 -36.99
N ARG A 975 -65.97 23.50 -36.37
CA ARG A 975 -65.27 24.12 -35.24
C ARG A 975 -66.12 24.00 -33.99
N THR A 976 -65.48 23.71 -32.86
CA THR A 976 -66.12 23.65 -31.55
C THR A 976 -65.59 24.80 -30.69
N GLN A 977 -66.50 25.54 -30.08
CA GLN A 977 -66.20 26.52 -29.04
C GLN A 977 -67.06 26.17 -27.82
N GLN A 978 -66.41 25.95 -26.68
CA GLN A 978 -67.07 25.62 -25.42
C GLN A 978 -66.59 26.57 -24.33
N ARG A 979 -67.53 27.23 -23.65
CA ARG A 979 -67.24 28.00 -22.44
C ARG A 979 -67.28 27.08 -21.23
N ILE A 980 -66.25 27.14 -20.40
CA ILE A 980 -66.10 26.34 -19.18
C ILE A 980 -66.05 27.29 -17.99
N LYS A 981 -67.03 27.17 -17.08
CA LYS A 981 -67.11 27.97 -15.85
C LYS A 981 -65.92 27.65 -14.91
N PRO A 982 -65.54 28.57 -14.01
CA PRO A 982 -64.50 28.31 -13.00
C PRO A 982 -64.75 27.00 -12.25
N THR A 983 -63.70 26.20 -12.03
CA THR A 983 -63.73 24.92 -11.27
C THR A 983 -64.71 23.85 -11.78
N CYS A 984 -65.27 24.01 -12.99
CA CYS A 984 -66.26 23.10 -13.56
C CYS A 984 -65.66 22.20 -14.65
N ILE A 985 -66.25 21.01 -14.82
CA ILE A 985 -65.97 20.09 -15.93
C ILE A 985 -66.99 20.31 -17.04
N ALA A 986 -66.52 20.51 -18.27
CA ALA A 986 -67.35 20.52 -19.46
C ALA A 986 -67.15 19.24 -20.28
N ARG A 987 -68.25 18.54 -20.57
CA ARG A 987 -68.27 17.38 -21.47
C ARG A 987 -68.51 17.82 -22.90
N ILE A 988 -67.53 17.60 -23.77
CA ILE A 988 -67.56 17.95 -25.18
C ILE A 988 -67.68 16.68 -26.02
N LEU A 989 -68.72 16.59 -26.84
CA LEU A 989 -68.95 15.47 -27.76
C LEU A 989 -68.47 15.84 -29.16
N VAL A 990 -67.48 15.10 -29.68
CA VAL A 990 -66.90 15.35 -31.00
C VAL A 990 -67.16 14.15 -31.91
N PRO A 991 -67.80 14.32 -33.08
CA PRO A 991 -68.00 13.22 -34.02
C PRO A 991 -66.68 12.87 -34.73
N ILE A 992 -66.31 11.58 -34.69
CA ILE A 992 -65.11 11.02 -35.33
C ILE A 992 -65.52 10.03 -36.44
N ILE A 993 -64.79 10.02 -37.54
CA ILE A 993 -65.03 9.12 -38.68
C ILE A 993 -64.31 7.78 -38.43
N THR A 994 -65.04 6.65 -38.50
CA THR A 994 -64.53 5.29 -38.18
C THR A 994 -64.04 4.51 -39.40
N THR A 995 -64.62 4.77 -40.57
CA THR A 995 -64.26 4.12 -41.84
C THR A 995 -63.91 5.20 -42.85
N HIS A 996 -62.73 5.11 -43.43
CA HIS A 996 -62.38 5.90 -44.61
C HIS A 996 -63.16 5.33 -45.80
N THR A 997 -64.44 5.69 -45.93
CA THR A 997 -65.08 5.61 -47.25
C THR A 997 -64.49 6.75 -48.07
N PRO A 998 -63.91 6.50 -49.26
CA PRO A 998 -63.51 7.57 -50.15
C PRO A 998 -64.74 8.45 -50.39
N SER A 999 -64.57 9.76 -50.22
CA SER A 999 -65.56 10.70 -50.76
C SER A 999 -65.63 10.46 -52.27
N ALA A 1000 -66.81 10.66 -52.87
CA ALA A 1000 -67.17 10.25 -54.22
C ALA A 1000 -66.34 10.85 -55.39
N ASN A 1001 -65.17 11.44 -55.11
CA ASN A 1001 -64.24 11.98 -56.10
C ASN A 1001 -62.88 11.27 -56.15
N ASP A 1002 -62.62 10.26 -55.31
CA ASP A 1002 -61.37 9.49 -55.35
C ASP A 1002 -61.60 8.11 -55.99
N GLU A 1003 -61.55 8.05 -57.32
CA GLU A 1003 -61.42 6.79 -58.06
C GLU A 1003 -59.98 6.25 -57.89
N GLY A 1004 -59.72 5.43 -56.88
CA GLY A 1004 -58.43 4.74 -56.78
C GLY A 1004 -58.13 3.85 -55.57
N SER A 1005 -58.72 4.07 -54.39
CA SER A 1005 -58.29 3.33 -53.19
C SER A 1005 -59.22 2.16 -52.85
N SER A 1006 -58.75 0.93 -53.10
CA SER A 1006 -59.40 -0.28 -52.57
C SER A 1006 -59.25 -0.33 -51.05
N ALA A 1007 -60.28 -0.82 -50.35
CA ALA A 1007 -60.34 -0.99 -48.88
C ALA A 1007 -59.21 -1.86 -48.26
N THR A 1008 -58.27 -2.33 -49.08
CA THR A 1008 -57.07 -3.08 -48.69
C THR A 1008 -55.91 -2.17 -48.24
N GLU A 1009 -55.80 -0.93 -48.72
CA GLU A 1009 -54.69 -0.03 -48.35
C GLU A 1009 -54.84 0.56 -46.94
N ASP A 1010 -56.07 0.86 -46.50
CA ASP A 1010 -56.34 1.43 -45.18
C ASP A 1010 -56.13 0.42 -44.03
N ASN A 1011 -56.38 -0.87 -44.28
CA ASN A 1011 -56.08 -1.92 -43.31
C ASN A 1011 -54.57 -2.17 -43.19
N ALA A 1012 -53.81 -2.00 -44.28
CA ALA A 1012 -52.35 -2.11 -44.27
C ALA A 1012 -51.67 -0.99 -43.46
N ALA A 1013 -52.28 0.21 -43.42
CA ALA A 1013 -51.79 1.33 -42.61
C ALA A 1013 -51.89 1.09 -41.09
N LEU A 1014 -52.90 0.33 -40.63
CA LEU A 1014 -53.10 -0.01 -39.22
C LEU A 1014 -52.09 -1.07 -38.71
N ASP A 1015 -51.58 -1.93 -39.59
CA ASP A 1015 -50.58 -2.96 -39.25
C ASP A 1015 -49.12 -2.48 -39.36
N ALA A 1016 -48.90 -1.23 -39.81
CA ALA A 1016 -47.58 -0.65 -40.00
C ALA A 1016 -46.78 -0.52 -38.69
N PRO A 1017 -45.44 -0.67 -38.73
CA PRO A 1017 -44.59 -0.47 -37.55
C PRO A 1017 -44.58 1.01 -37.10
N ILE A 1018 -44.47 1.23 -35.78
CA ILE A 1018 -44.42 2.58 -35.20
C ILE A 1018 -43.10 3.25 -35.61
N PRO A 1019 -43.11 4.42 -36.28
CA PRO A 1019 -41.90 5.12 -36.69
C PRO A 1019 -41.16 5.70 -35.46
N SER A 1020 -39.88 5.98 -35.59
CA SER A 1020 -39.15 6.78 -34.60
C SER A 1020 -38.86 8.18 -35.14
N ILE A 1021 -38.93 9.17 -34.26
CA ILE A 1021 -38.71 10.59 -34.60
C ILE A 1021 -37.21 10.91 -34.60
N VAL A 1022 -36.41 10.13 -33.87
CA VAL A 1022 -34.94 10.30 -33.85
C VAL A 1022 -34.34 9.74 -35.13
N LYS A 1023 -33.65 10.59 -35.90
CA LYS A 1023 -33.02 10.25 -37.21
C LYS A 1023 -32.03 9.07 -37.19
N THR A 1024 -31.66 8.54 -36.04
CA THR A 1024 -30.74 7.41 -35.89
C THR A 1024 -31.43 6.04 -36.02
N ARG A 1025 -32.77 5.96 -35.89
CA ARG A 1025 -33.53 4.71 -36.02
C ARG A 1025 -34.81 4.94 -36.85
N GLN A 1026 -35.23 3.96 -37.65
CA GLN A 1026 -36.43 4.09 -38.49
C GLN A 1026 -37.73 3.76 -37.74
N PHE A 1027 -37.71 2.78 -36.84
CA PHE A 1027 -38.90 2.28 -36.14
C PHE A 1027 -38.63 2.00 -34.66
N VAL A 1028 -39.68 2.08 -33.84
CA VAL A 1028 -39.66 1.71 -32.42
C VAL A 1028 -40.20 0.29 -32.26
N VAL A 1029 -39.46 -0.56 -31.55
CA VAL A 1029 -39.85 -1.96 -31.28
C VAL A 1029 -40.03 -2.16 -29.79
N ASP A 1030 -41.15 -2.78 -29.41
CA ASP A 1030 -41.44 -3.14 -28.03
C ASP A 1030 -40.74 -4.46 -27.69
N ALA A 1031 -39.81 -4.44 -26.73
CA ALA A 1031 -39.07 -5.63 -26.32
C ALA A 1031 -39.84 -6.49 -25.28
N THR A 1032 -40.99 -6.02 -24.78
CA THR A 1032 -41.71 -6.62 -23.65
C THR A 1032 -42.89 -7.51 -24.06
N LEU A 1033 -43.37 -7.38 -25.29
CA LEU A 1033 -44.54 -8.12 -25.79
C LEU A 1033 -44.14 -9.50 -26.37
N SER A 1034 -44.47 -10.58 -25.66
CA SER A 1034 -44.13 -11.95 -26.05
C SER A 1034 -45.07 -12.59 -27.08
N SER A 1035 -46.28 -12.04 -27.28
CA SER A 1035 -47.28 -12.61 -28.21
C SER A 1035 -47.52 -11.71 -29.44
N PRO A 1036 -47.62 -12.30 -30.65
CA PRO A 1036 -47.86 -11.53 -31.88
C PRO A 1036 -49.22 -10.83 -31.89
N GLU A 1037 -50.23 -11.38 -31.21
CA GLU A 1037 -51.55 -10.76 -31.08
C GLU A 1037 -51.52 -9.48 -30.23
N ALA A 1038 -50.76 -9.47 -29.13
CA ALA A 1038 -50.61 -8.29 -28.29
C ALA A 1038 -49.82 -7.17 -28.99
N ALA A 1039 -48.80 -7.54 -29.77
CA ALA A 1039 -48.03 -6.60 -30.58
C ALA A 1039 -48.89 -5.95 -31.68
N LEU A 1040 -49.77 -6.71 -32.33
CA LEU A 1040 -50.69 -6.20 -33.35
C LEU A 1040 -51.74 -5.25 -32.73
N LEU A 1041 -52.31 -5.62 -31.58
CA LEU A 1041 -53.25 -4.76 -30.86
C LEU A 1041 -52.62 -3.42 -30.46
N ALA A 1042 -51.38 -3.44 -29.97
CA ALA A 1042 -50.66 -2.22 -29.58
C ALA A 1042 -50.41 -1.27 -30.78
N ARG A 1043 -50.10 -1.81 -31.96
CA ARG A 1043 -49.97 -1.03 -33.21
C ARG A 1043 -51.30 -0.43 -33.66
N ASN A 1044 -52.38 -1.22 -33.63
CA ASN A 1044 -53.72 -0.72 -33.97
C ASN A 1044 -54.13 0.44 -33.06
N VAL A 1045 -53.93 0.31 -31.74
CA VAL A 1045 -54.25 1.37 -30.78
C VAL A 1045 -53.45 2.64 -31.05
N PHE A 1046 -52.16 2.52 -31.39
CA PHE A 1046 -51.31 3.66 -31.75
C PHE A 1046 -51.82 4.39 -33.00
N TRP A 1047 -52.05 3.68 -34.10
CA TRP A 1047 -52.47 4.30 -35.36
C TRP A 1047 -53.89 4.86 -35.31
N ILE A 1048 -54.81 4.22 -34.57
CA ILE A 1048 -56.15 4.76 -34.32
C ILE A 1048 -56.06 6.07 -33.54
N ARG A 1049 -55.22 6.14 -32.50
CA ARG A 1049 -55.00 7.39 -31.74
C ARG A 1049 -54.46 8.50 -32.65
N GLU A 1050 -53.44 8.22 -33.46
CA GLU A 1050 -52.88 9.21 -34.40
C GLU A 1050 -53.90 9.67 -35.44
N ALA A 1051 -54.77 8.79 -35.94
CA ALA A 1051 -55.85 9.15 -36.85
C ALA A 1051 -56.87 10.09 -36.19
N ILE A 1052 -57.23 9.85 -34.92
CA ILE A 1052 -58.14 10.72 -34.16
C ILE A 1052 -57.49 12.10 -33.93
N LEU A 1053 -56.21 12.14 -33.54
CA LEU A 1053 -55.48 13.38 -33.32
C LEU A 1053 -55.36 14.20 -34.62
N LYS A 1054 -55.12 13.57 -35.77
CA LYS A 1054 -55.14 14.24 -37.09
C LYS A 1054 -56.50 14.88 -37.38
N GLN A 1055 -57.61 14.22 -37.01
CA GLN A 1055 -58.96 14.79 -37.14
C GLN A 1055 -59.22 15.97 -36.20
N LEU A 1056 -58.38 16.21 -35.18
CA LEU A 1056 -58.47 17.28 -34.17
C LEU A 1056 -57.32 18.31 -34.28
N GLN A 1057 -56.91 18.71 -35.49
CA GLN A 1057 -55.75 19.61 -35.71
C GLN A 1057 -54.47 19.18 -34.98
N HIS A 1058 -54.14 17.89 -35.04
CA HIS A 1058 -53.02 17.27 -34.34
C HIS A 1058 -53.12 17.24 -32.80
N GLY A 1059 -54.29 17.58 -32.24
CA GLY A 1059 -54.56 17.50 -30.80
C GLY A 1059 -54.34 18.80 -30.04
N LEU A 1060 -54.26 19.94 -30.73
CA LEU A 1060 -54.03 21.26 -30.10
C LEU A 1060 -55.35 22.02 -29.90
N LEU A 1061 -55.64 22.39 -28.65
CA LEU A 1061 -56.84 23.12 -28.24
C LEU A 1061 -56.43 24.48 -27.70
N ASP A 1062 -56.92 25.55 -28.33
CA ASP A 1062 -56.64 26.91 -27.87
C ASP A 1062 -57.61 27.27 -26.74
N TRP A 1063 -57.08 27.83 -25.66
CA TRP A 1063 -57.89 28.35 -24.57
C TRP A 1063 -57.59 29.84 -24.33
N THR A 1064 -58.63 30.60 -24.03
CA THR A 1064 -58.52 32.03 -23.68
C THR A 1064 -59.34 32.33 -22.45
N THR A 1065 -58.77 33.02 -21.47
CA THR A 1065 -59.54 33.52 -20.32
C THR A 1065 -60.52 34.59 -20.77
N VAL A 1066 -61.74 34.51 -20.26
CA VAL A 1066 -62.78 35.51 -20.49
C VAL A 1066 -63.03 36.25 -19.19
N VAL A 1067 -62.86 37.56 -19.21
CA VAL A 1067 -63.25 38.42 -18.09
C VAL A 1067 -64.77 38.62 -18.20
N GLU A 1068 -65.54 38.08 -17.27
CA GLU A 1068 -66.98 38.31 -17.23
C GLU A 1068 -67.27 39.78 -16.86
N THR A 1069 -67.72 40.56 -17.83
CA THR A 1069 -68.43 41.81 -17.54
C THR A 1069 -69.85 41.44 -17.12
N LYS A 1070 -70.26 41.84 -15.91
CA LYS A 1070 -71.65 41.65 -15.43
C LYS A 1070 -72.65 42.26 -16.42
N ASP A 1071 -73.75 41.53 -16.64
CA ASP A 1071 -75.06 41.85 -17.25
C ASP A 1071 -75.39 40.82 -18.36
N ASP A 1072 -76.46 40.02 -18.36
CA ASP A 1072 -77.83 40.18 -17.84
C ASP A 1072 -78.49 38.83 -17.43
N ASN A 1073 -79.46 38.94 -16.51
CA ASN A 1073 -80.61 38.05 -16.25
C ASN A 1073 -80.48 36.80 -15.33
N ASN A 1074 -80.68 37.08 -14.04
CA ASN A 1074 -81.53 36.39 -13.05
C ASN A 1074 -81.86 34.90 -13.23
N ASN A 1075 -81.24 34.04 -12.41
CA ASN A 1075 -81.93 33.37 -11.30
C ASN A 1075 -80.91 32.70 -10.33
N VAL A 1076 -81.06 33.02 -9.04
CA VAL A 1076 -80.73 32.28 -7.77
C VAL A 1076 -79.87 31.01 -7.91
N ASP A 1077 -78.73 30.80 -7.23
CA ASP A 1077 -78.26 31.05 -5.87
C ASP A 1077 -76.72 31.10 -5.92
N ASP A 1078 -76.04 32.02 -5.22
CA ASP A 1078 -74.62 31.81 -4.90
C ASP A 1078 -74.17 32.58 -3.64
N LEU A 1079 -73.67 31.80 -2.69
CA LEU A 1079 -73.30 32.18 -1.32
C LEU A 1079 -71.78 32.20 -1.16
N PHE A 1080 -71.04 32.83 -2.08
CA PHE A 1080 -69.61 33.11 -1.89
C PHE A 1080 -69.21 34.41 -2.60
N SER A 1081 -69.24 35.53 -1.87
CA SER A 1081 -68.59 36.77 -2.28
C SER A 1081 -67.59 37.18 -1.21
N PHE A 1082 -66.30 36.98 -1.50
CA PHE A 1082 -65.22 37.73 -0.86
C PHE A 1082 -64.52 38.54 -1.95
N ALA A 1083 -64.50 39.85 -1.72
CA ALA A 1083 -63.95 40.87 -2.60
C ALA A 1083 -62.41 40.91 -2.52
N THR A 1084 -61.78 41.17 -3.65
CA THR A 1084 -60.52 41.95 -3.86
C THR A 1084 -60.44 42.22 -5.36
N GLU A 1085 -60.85 43.42 -5.80
CA GLU A 1085 -59.99 44.53 -6.24
C GLU A 1085 -59.04 44.21 -7.42
N GLN A 1086 -59.25 44.97 -8.51
CA GLN A 1086 -58.53 45.08 -9.79
C GLN A 1086 -58.79 44.03 -10.89
N PRO A 1087 -59.69 44.32 -11.86
CA PRO A 1087 -59.67 43.67 -13.16
C PRO A 1087 -58.69 44.43 -14.06
N CYS A 1088 -57.43 44.03 -14.06
CA CYS A 1088 -56.49 44.45 -15.09
C CYS A 1088 -55.67 43.26 -15.61
N GLU A 1089 -56.28 42.08 -15.64
CA GLU A 1089 -55.68 40.96 -16.36
C GLU A 1089 -56.02 41.11 -17.84
N THR A 1090 -54.99 41.44 -18.62
CA THR A 1090 -55.01 41.21 -20.07
C THR A 1090 -55.47 39.78 -20.32
N PRO A 1091 -56.33 39.54 -21.33
CA PRO A 1091 -56.82 38.20 -21.62
C PRO A 1091 -55.63 37.27 -21.85
N ARG A 1092 -55.45 36.30 -20.95
CA ARG A 1092 -54.41 35.29 -21.04
C ARG A 1092 -54.88 34.21 -22.00
N ALA A 1093 -53.96 33.69 -22.78
CA ALA A 1093 -54.23 32.67 -23.77
C ALA A 1093 -53.14 31.61 -23.70
N GLY A 1094 -53.54 30.37 -23.92
CA GLY A 1094 -52.62 29.25 -23.97
C GLY A 1094 -53.16 28.14 -24.86
N MET A 1095 -52.36 27.08 -24.96
CA MET A 1095 -52.67 25.93 -25.80
C MET A 1095 -52.57 24.65 -24.97
N LEU A 1096 -53.64 23.87 -24.98
CA LEU A 1096 -53.72 22.54 -24.38
C LEU A 1096 -53.40 21.49 -25.46
N ASP A 1097 -52.45 20.61 -25.17
CA ASP A 1097 -52.07 19.51 -26.06
C ASP A 1097 -52.65 18.19 -25.56
N LEU A 1098 -53.58 17.60 -26.34
CA LEU A 1098 -54.21 16.32 -26.03
C LEU A 1098 -53.22 15.13 -26.09
N ARG A 1099 -52.06 15.28 -26.73
CA ARG A 1099 -51.02 14.24 -26.76
C ARG A 1099 -50.31 14.10 -25.41
N ALA A 1100 -50.20 15.21 -24.66
CA ALA A 1100 -49.55 15.28 -23.36
C ALA A 1100 -50.39 14.66 -22.23
N ALA A 1101 -51.64 14.31 -22.49
CA ALA A 1101 -52.50 13.64 -21.51
C ALA A 1101 -51.95 12.24 -21.14
N PRO A 1102 -51.98 11.86 -19.85
CA PRO A 1102 -51.46 10.56 -19.41
C PRO A 1102 -52.22 9.40 -20.07
N ALA A 1103 -51.51 8.27 -20.28
CA ALA A 1103 -52.08 7.10 -20.94
C ALA A 1103 -53.33 6.52 -20.23
N SER A 1104 -53.49 6.81 -18.93
CA SER A 1104 -54.67 6.46 -18.13
C SER A 1104 -55.94 7.19 -18.54
N VAL A 1105 -55.82 8.39 -19.14
CA VAL A 1105 -56.96 9.21 -19.57
C VAL A 1105 -57.44 8.77 -20.96
N LEU A 1106 -56.56 8.17 -21.77
CA LEU A 1106 -56.84 7.74 -23.16
C LEU A 1106 -56.96 6.22 -23.26
N THR A 1107 -58.14 5.69 -22.94
CA THR A 1107 -58.44 4.25 -22.99
C THR A 1107 -59.11 3.87 -24.31
N ILE A 1108 -58.32 3.37 -25.28
CA ILE A 1108 -58.86 2.69 -26.47
C ILE A 1108 -58.87 1.19 -26.16
N ASP A 1109 -60.05 0.63 -25.90
CA ASP A 1109 -60.23 -0.77 -25.55
C ASP A 1109 -60.33 -1.68 -26.78
N LYS A 1110 -60.24 -3.01 -26.58
CA LYS A 1110 -60.36 -3.99 -27.69
C LYS A 1110 -61.68 -3.85 -28.46
N LYS A 1111 -62.76 -3.42 -27.79
CA LYS A 1111 -64.07 -3.17 -28.43
C LYS A 1111 -64.02 -1.93 -29.32
N SER A 1112 -63.37 -0.86 -28.90
CA SER A 1112 -63.15 0.33 -29.72
C SER A 1112 -62.34 0.02 -30.99
N VAL A 1113 -61.36 -0.89 -30.93
CA VAL A 1113 -60.60 -1.33 -32.12
C VAL A 1113 -61.52 -2.02 -33.15
N SER A 1114 -62.54 -2.77 -32.72
CA SER A 1114 -63.50 -3.41 -33.63
C SER A 1114 -64.42 -2.42 -34.36
N LEU A 1115 -64.55 -1.17 -33.87
CA LEU A 1115 -65.28 -0.10 -34.57
C LEU A 1115 -64.55 0.37 -35.82
N PHE A 1116 -63.22 0.27 -35.83
CA PHE A 1116 -62.37 0.64 -36.97
C PHE A 1116 -62.01 -0.58 -37.86
N ARG A 1117 -62.30 -1.82 -37.41
CA ARG A 1117 -62.15 -3.07 -38.18
C ARG A 1117 -63.43 -3.95 -38.11
N PRO A 1118 -64.41 -3.77 -39.01
CA PRO A 1118 -65.59 -4.64 -39.03
C PRO A 1118 -65.23 -6.08 -39.44
N SER A 1119 -65.70 -7.08 -38.70
CA SER A 1119 -65.48 -8.51 -38.95
C SER A 1119 -66.21 -9.00 -40.22
N LEU A 1120 -65.46 -9.62 -41.14
CA LEU A 1120 -65.89 -9.89 -42.53
C LEU A 1120 -66.65 -11.23 -42.74
N VAL A 1121 -66.81 -12.07 -41.69
CA VAL A 1121 -67.63 -13.31 -41.69
C VAL A 1121 -68.35 -13.42 -40.33
N ALA A 1122 -69.63 -13.84 -40.30
CA ALA A 1122 -70.43 -13.96 -39.06
C ALA A 1122 -71.05 -15.36 -38.89
N LEU A 1123 -71.19 -15.81 -37.63
CA LEU A 1123 -71.81 -17.09 -37.27
C LEU A 1123 -73.02 -16.87 -36.36
N THR A 1124 -74.15 -17.49 -36.68
CA THR A 1124 -75.34 -17.51 -35.83
C THR A 1124 -75.59 -18.94 -35.38
N MET A 1125 -75.76 -19.19 -34.08
CA MET A 1125 -76.11 -20.52 -33.56
C MET A 1125 -77.49 -20.50 -32.92
N THR A 1126 -78.32 -21.51 -33.17
CA THR A 1126 -79.72 -21.63 -32.72
C THR A 1126 -80.03 -23.04 -32.20
N VAL A 1127 -81.02 -23.19 -31.31
CA VAL A 1127 -81.43 -24.48 -30.71
C VAL A 1127 -82.94 -24.67 -30.81
N GLU A 1128 -83.38 -25.80 -31.38
CA GLU A 1128 -84.80 -26.13 -31.65
C GLU A 1128 -85.21 -27.53 -31.11
N PRO A 1129 -86.44 -27.78 -30.64
CA PRO A 1129 -86.91 -29.13 -30.23
C PRO A 1129 -87.17 -30.06 -31.43
N ALA A 1130 -86.93 -31.37 -31.31
CA ALA A 1130 -86.92 -32.29 -32.47
C ALA A 1130 -88.31 -32.77 -33.00
N THR A 1131 -89.43 -32.47 -32.35
CA THR A 1131 -90.79 -32.83 -32.84
C THR A 1131 -91.52 -31.63 -33.43
N SER A 1132 -91.16 -31.27 -34.67
CA SER A 1132 -92.03 -30.48 -35.54
C SER A 1132 -91.91 -30.95 -36.99
N THR A 1133 -92.51 -32.10 -37.31
CA THR A 1133 -92.87 -32.38 -38.70
C THR A 1133 -94.04 -31.46 -39.09
N ALA A 1134 -93.83 -30.70 -40.15
CA ALA A 1134 -94.80 -29.77 -40.71
C ALA A 1134 -96.09 -30.48 -41.11
N ASN A 1135 -97.23 -30.07 -40.56
CA ASN A 1135 -98.49 -29.79 -41.28
C ASN A 1135 -99.68 -29.60 -40.30
N GLY A 1136 -100.48 -28.58 -40.61
CA GLY A 1136 -101.92 -28.41 -40.39
C GLY A 1136 -102.65 -29.14 -39.26
N SER A 1137 -103.23 -28.32 -38.38
CA SER A 1137 -104.55 -28.47 -37.73
C SER A 1137 -104.90 -29.73 -36.91
N ALA A 1138 -105.42 -29.43 -35.72
CA ALA A 1138 -106.31 -30.22 -34.88
C ALA A 1138 -105.67 -31.12 -33.80
N LYS A 1139 -106.18 -30.87 -32.59
CA LYS A 1139 -105.91 -31.53 -31.30
C LYS A 1139 -106.07 -33.05 -31.37
N ALA A 1140 -105.05 -33.77 -30.93
CA ALA A 1140 -105.21 -35.00 -30.17
C ALA A 1140 -104.00 -35.19 -29.25
N ASN A 1141 -104.28 -35.42 -27.97
CA ASN A 1141 -103.30 -35.68 -26.93
C ASN A 1141 -102.44 -36.90 -27.29
N LEU A 1142 -101.13 -36.70 -27.40
CA LEU A 1142 -100.12 -37.74 -27.29
C LEU A 1142 -98.97 -37.16 -26.47
N THR A 1143 -98.91 -37.57 -25.20
CA THR A 1143 -97.76 -37.37 -24.31
C THR A 1143 -96.53 -37.98 -24.96
N LEU A 1144 -95.63 -37.12 -25.48
CA LEU A 1144 -94.29 -37.50 -25.90
C LEU A 1144 -93.27 -36.72 -25.09
N SER A 1145 -92.45 -37.49 -24.40
CA SER A 1145 -91.29 -37.13 -23.62
C SER A 1145 -90.22 -36.47 -24.50
N ASN A 1146 -90.33 -35.16 -24.78
CA ASN A 1146 -89.33 -34.45 -25.58
C ASN A 1146 -87.98 -34.34 -24.83
N HIS A 1147 -87.07 -35.28 -25.11
CA HIS A 1147 -85.70 -35.34 -24.59
C HIS A 1147 -84.66 -34.98 -25.67
N THR A 1148 -85.11 -34.58 -26.87
CA THR A 1148 -84.31 -34.38 -28.08
C THR A 1148 -84.40 -32.92 -28.59
N TYR A 1149 -83.24 -32.27 -28.78
CA TYR A 1149 -83.07 -30.92 -29.35
C TYR A 1149 -82.15 -30.98 -30.57
N THR A 1150 -82.20 -30.00 -31.47
CA THR A 1150 -81.29 -29.85 -32.61
C THR A 1150 -80.57 -28.52 -32.48
N ILE A 1151 -79.24 -28.53 -32.47
CA ILE A 1151 -78.42 -27.31 -32.54
C ILE A 1151 -78.08 -27.05 -34.01
N LYS A 1152 -78.42 -25.86 -34.50
CA LYS A 1152 -78.10 -25.38 -35.85
C LYS A 1152 -77.07 -24.24 -35.78
N VAL A 1153 -76.12 -24.23 -36.71
CA VAL A 1153 -75.20 -23.09 -36.91
C VAL A 1153 -75.34 -22.63 -38.36
N ASP A 1154 -75.64 -21.34 -38.52
CA ASP A 1154 -75.70 -20.62 -39.78
C ASP A 1154 -74.43 -19.78 -39.96
N LEU A 1155 -73.77 -19.94 -41.10
CA LEU A 1155 -72.62 -19.13 -41.50
C LEU A 1155 -73.06 -18.09 -42.50
N HIS A 1156 -72.80 -16.83 -42.18
CA HIS A 1156 -73.06 -15.67 -43.01
C HIS A 1156 -71.75 -15.19 -43.62
N ASN A 1157 -71.55 -15.48 -44.91
CA ASN A 1157 -70.38 -15.01 -45.63
C ASN A 1157 -70.60 -13.57 -46.10
N LYS A 1158 -69.89 -12.60 -45.51
CA LYS A 1158 -69.93 -11.18 -45.95
C LYS A 1158 -68.70 -10.80 -46.81
N LEU A 1159 -67.84 -11.77 -47.15
CA LEU A 1159 -66.73 -11.58 -48.08
C LEU A 1159 -67.21 -11.61 -49.54
N PRO A 1160 -66.50 -10.94 -50.47
CA PRO A 1160 -66.82 -10.94 -51.91
C PRO A 1160 -66.46 -12.25 -52.63
N HIS A 1161 -65.95 -13.26 -51.92
CA HIS A 1161 -65.52 -14.55 -52.47
C HIS A 1161 -66.11 -15.72 -51.69
N ASP A 1162 -66.14 -16.90 -52.32
CA ASP A 1162 -66.67 -18.12 -51.72
C ASP A 1162 -65.78 -18.60 -50.56
N VAL A 1163 -66.39 -18.90 -49.42
CA VAL A 1163 -65.68 -19.34 -48.22
C VAL A 1163 -65.87 -20.85 -48.01
N SER A 1164 -64.78 -21.56 -47.73
CA SER A 1164 -64.78 -22.98 -47.34
C SER A 1164 -63.95 -23.16 -46.08
N GLY A 1165 -64.24 -24.19 -45.27
CA GLY A 1165 -63.58 -24.37 -43.99
C GLY A 1165 -64.21 -25.47 -43.14
N PHE A 1166 -63.99 -25.44 -41.84
CA PHE A 1166 -64.61 -26.35 -40.88
C PHE A 1166 -65.38 -25.57 -39.82
N VAL A 1167 -66.64 -25.96 -39.58
CA VAL A 1167 -67.39 -25.50 -38.43
C VAL A 1167 -67.25 -26.53 -37.32
N ARG A 1168 -66.83 -26.08 -36.15
CA ARG A 1168 -66.76 -26.87 -34.92
C ARG A 1168 -67.76 -26.32 -33.92
N VAL A 1169 -68.56 -27.21 -33.32
CA VAL A 1169 -69.38 -26.87 -32.15
C VAL A 1169 -68.72 -27.47 -30.93
N ILE A 1170 -68.26 -26.59 -30.03
CA ILE A 1170 -67.50 -26.93 -28.84
C ILE A 1170 -68.41 -26.73 -27.63
N PRO A 1171 -68.67 -27.78 -26.83
CA PRO A 1171 -69.33 -27.61 -25.54
C PRO A 1171 -68.38 -26.91 -24.57
N VAL A 1172 -68.85 -25.86 -23.92
CA VAL A 1172 -68.08 -25.09 -22.94
C VAL A 1172 -68.53 -25.49 -21.54
N HIS A 1173 -67.60 -25.94 -20.71
CA HIS A 1173 -67.88 -26.20 -19.30
C HIS A 1173 -67.89 -24.88 -18.53
N GLU A 1174 -69.02 -24.51 -17.93
CA GLU A 1174 -69.09 -23.34 -17.04
C GLU A 1174 -68.22 -23.61 -15.79
N LEU A 1175 -67.16 -22.83 -15.60
CA LEU A 1175 -66.59 -22.56 -14.28
C LEU A 1175 -67.63 -21.70 -13.55
N ALA A 1176 -68.22 -22.24 -12.49
CA ALA A 1176 -69.14 -21.50 -11.63
C ALA A 1176 -68.49 -20.17 -11.20
N THR A 1177 -69.04 -19.06 -11.68
CA THR A 1177 -68.65 -17.72 -11.24
C THR A 1177 -69.72 -17.24 -10.26
N ASP A 1178 -69.44 -17.39 -8.96
CA ASP A 1178 -70.20 -16.69 -7.93
C ASP A 1178 -69.93 -15.20 -8.07
N ALA A 1179 -70.98 -14.44 -8.39
CA ALA A 1179 -70.97 -13.00 -8.37
C ALA A 1179 -71.08 -12.50 -6.93
N SER A 1180 -69.98 -12.02 -6.34
CA SER A 1180 -70.00 -10.92 -5.36
C SER A 1180 -68.61 -10.35 -5.05
N SER A 1181 -68.54 -9.02 -5.09
CA SER A 1181 -67.52 -8.09 -4.54
C SER A 1181 -66.29 -7.66 -5.37
N PRO A 1182 -65.81 -6.41 -5.15
CA PRO A 1182 -65.10 -5.60 -6.15
C PRO A 1182 -63.60 -5.40 -5.85
N ALA A 1183 -62.89 -4.95 -6.89
CA ALA A 1183 -61.70 -4.08 -6.91
C ALA A 1183 -60.46 -4.37 -6.02
N GLY A 1184 -59.30 -4.46 -6.67
CA GLY A 1184 -57.94 -4.48 -6.11
C GLY A 1184 -57.29 -5.86 -6.30
N ALA A 1185 -56.07 -6.05 -6.79
CA ALA A 1185 -54.94 -5.18 -7.05
C ALA A 1185 -53.91 -5.98 -7.90
N GLY A 1186 -52.87 -5.28 -8.37
CA GLY A 1186 -51.48 -5.75 -8.50
C GLY A 1186 -51.21 -7.23 -8.83
N ALA A 1187 -50.66 -7.46 -10.02
CA ALA A 1187 -50.01 -8.70 -10.38
C ALA A 1187 -48.76 -8.95 -9.53
N GLY A 1188 -48.68 -10.15 -8.95
CA GLY A 1188 -47.46 -10.67 -8.34
C GLY A 1188 -47.71 -11.94 -7.53
N ALA A 1189 -47.70 -13.11 -8.19
CA ALA A 1189 -47.08 -14.35 -7.67
C ALA A 1189 -47.49 -15.56 -8.52
N SER A 1190 -46.48 -16.36 -8.84
CA SER A 1190 -46.54 -17.74 -9.32
C SER A 1190 -47.27 -18.67 -8.36
N GLY A 1191 -48.16 -19.51 -8.87
CA GLY A 1191 -48.75 -20.62 -8.11
C GLY A 1191 -49.52 -21.58 -9.02
N ALA A 1192 -49.00 -22.79 -9.16
CA ALA A 1192 -49.68 -23.92 -9.80
C ALA A 1192 -51.00 -24.24 -9.06
N ILE A 1193 -52.07 -24.53 -9.80
CA ILE A 1193 -53.29 -25.10 -9.21
C ILE A 1193 -53.69 -26.38 -9.96
N ASN A 1194 -53.82 -27.40 -9.13
CA ASN A 1194 -54.14 -28.79 -9.40
C ASN A 1194 -55.46 -28.98 -10.16
N THR A 1195 -55.39 -29.92 -11.10
CA THR A 1195 -56.50 -30.77 -11.56
C THR A 1195 -57.10 -31.51 -10.37
N ASN A 1196 -58.37 -31.25 -10.03
CA ASN A 1196 -59.35 -32.19 -9.45
C ASN A 1196 -60.50 -31.40 -8.79
N ASN A 1197 -61.47 -30.96 -9.59
CA ASN A 1197 -62.84 -30.76 -9.12
C ASN A 1197 -63.78 -30.98 -10.30
N THR A 1198 -64.19 -32.23 -10.47
CA THR A 1198 -65.27 -32.65 -11.37
C THR A 1198 -66.60 -32.12 -10.82
N SER A 1199 -66.97 -30.88 -11.16
CA SER A 1199 -68.39 -30.52 -11.21
C SER A 1199 -69.02 -31.44 -12.26
N LYS A 1200 -69.91 -32.36 -11.84
CA LYS A 1200 -70.66 -33.27 -12.72
C LYS A 1200 -71.19 -32.49 -13.92
N GLY A 1201 -70.49 -32.60 -15.05
CA GLY A 1201 -70.92 -32.02 -16.32
C GLY A 1201 -72.17 -32.73 -16.75
N GLY A 1202 -73.22 -31.99 -17.09
CA GLY A 1202 -74.48 -32.58 -17.52
C GLY A 1202 -74.23 -33.55 -18.67
N GLU A 1203 -74.72 -34.78 -18.53
CA GLU A 1203 -74.51 -35.80 -19.55
C GLU A 1203 -75.45 -35.56 -20.73
N TYR A 1204 -74.92 -35.59 -21.96
CA TYR A 1204 -75.70 -35.50 -23.20
C TYR A 1204 -75.17 -36.46 -24.26
N ILE A 1205 -76.08 -36.96 -25.09
CA ILE A 1205 -75.78 -37.82 -26.24
C ILE A 1205 -76.08 -37.03 -27.51
N TYR A 1206 -75.20 -37.06 -28.51
CA TYR A 1206 -75.43 -36.38 -29.79
C TYR A 1206 -75.29 -37.36 -30.96
N ASN A 1207 -76.04 -37.11 -32.04
CA ASN A 1207 -76.04 -37.98 -33.20
C ASN A 1207 -75.09 -37.45 -34.30
N GLY A 1208 -73.83 -37.91 -34.31
CA GLY A 1208 -72.86 -37.63 -35.38
C GLY A 1208 -71.51 -37.11 -34.89
N CYS A 1209 -70.92 -36.16 -35.62
CA CYS A 1209 -69.65 -35.51 -35.27
C CYS A 1209 -69.88 -34.00 -35.03
N LEU A 1210 -69.22 -33.43 -34.02
CA LEU A 1210 -69.32 -32.01 -33.66
C LEU A 1210 -68.48 -31.07 -34.54
N GLN A 1211 -67.77 -31.64 -35.50
CA GLN A 1211 -67.04 -30.92 -36.54
C GLN A 1211 -67.61 -31.31 -37.91
N ARG A 1212 -67.92 -30.32 -38.74
CA ARG A 1212 -68.35 -30.54 -40.12
C ARG A 1212 -67.58 -29.67 -41.11
N PRO A 1213 -67.12 -30.23 -42.24
CA PRO A 1213 -66.58 -29.43 -43.34
C PRO A 1213 -67.70 -28.62 -44.00
N VAL A 1214 -67.41 -27.36 -44.28
CA VAL A 1214 -68.23 -26.45 -45.05
C VAL A 1214 -67.53 -26.20 -46.38
N VAL A 1215 -68.16 -26.65 -47.46
CA VAL A 1215 -67.64 -26.46 -48.81
C VAL A 1215 -68.47 -25.40 -49.51
N ARG A 1216 -67.79 -24.31 -49.90
CA ARG A 1216 -68.27 -23.29 -50.85
C ARG A 1216 -69.56 -22.59 -50.41
N VAL A 1217 -69.46 -21.66 -49.46
CA VAL A 1217 -70.53 -20.70 -49.14
C VAL A 1217 -70.34 -19.45 -49.99
N PRO A 1218 -71.27 -19.13 -50.92
CA PRO A 1218 -71.11 -18.00 -51.81
C PRO A 1218 -71.00 -16.65 -51.09
N ALA A 1219 -70.35 -15.70 -51.74
CA ALA A 1219 -70.28 -14.31 -51.29
C ALA A 1219 -71.67 -13.73 -50.97
N GLY A 1220 -71.84 -13.11 -49.80
CA GLY A 1220 -73.11 -12.53 -49.34
C GLY A 1220 -74.18 -13.54 -48.90
N ALA A 1221 -73.94 -14.84 -49.01
CA ALA A 1221 -74.92 -15.88 -48.70
C ALA A 1221 -74.87 -16.31 -47.23
N SER A 1222 -76.02 -16.77 -46.73
CA SER A 1222 -76.17 -17.38 -45.41
C SER A 1222 -76.52 -18.86 -45.58
N ARG A 1223 -75.79 -19.76 -44.94
CA ARG A 1223 -76.02 -21.21 -45.07
C ARG A 1223 -76.00 -21.88 -43.70
N THR A 1224 -77.00 -22.71 -43.42
CA THR A 1224 -76.95 -23.66 -42.29
C THR A 1224 -75.88 -24.71 -42.58
N VAL A 1225 -74.82 -24.66 -41.79
CA VAL A 1225 -73.58 -25.42 -41.99
C VAL A 1225 -73.41 -26.53 -40.95
N PHE A 1226 -74.08 -26.41 -39.82
CA PHE A 1226 -74.16 -27.46 -38.80
C PHE A 1226 -75.61 -27.64 -38.37
N ALA A 1227 -76.06 -28.89 -38.25
CA ALA A 1227 -77.38 -29.25 -37.73
C ALA A 1227 -77.30 -30.67 -37.17
N THR A 1228 -77.31 -30.80 -35.84
CA THR A 1228 -77.12 -32.08 -35.15
C THR A 1228 -78.08 -32.19 -33.97
N GLY A 1229 -78.69 -33.38 -33.83
CA GLY A 1229 -79.58 -33.70 -32.71
C GLY A 1229 -78.81 -34.06 -31.44
N PHE A 1230 -79.23 -33.51 -30.31
CA PHE A 1230 -78.72 -33.71 -28.96
C PHE A 1230 -79.84 -34.20 -28.03
N VAL A 1231 -79.52 -35.16 -27.17
CA VAL A 1231 -80.34 -35.64 -26.07
C VAL A 1231 -79.65 -35.28 -24.77
N PHE A 1232 -80.24 -34.37 -24.01
CA PHE A 1232 -79.71 -33.99 -22.69
C PHE A 1232 -80.28 -34.94 -21.62
N LEU A 1233 -79.42 -35.78 -21.04
CA LEU A 1233 -79.80 -36.79 -20.06
C LEU A 1233 -80.11 -36.14 -18.70
N ASP A 1234 -79.36 -35.09 -18.34
CA ASP A 1234 -79.51 -34.35 -17.08
C ASP A 1234 -80.20 -32.99 -17.23
N ARG A 1235 -80.84 -32.52 -16.15
CA ARG A 1235 -81.37 -31.15 -16.06
C ARG A 1235 -80.22 -30.19 -15.72
N GLY A 1236 -79.92 -29.23 -16.61
CA GLY A 1236 -78.86 -28.23 -16.42
C GLY A 1236 -78.87 -27.15 -17.51
N ARG A 1237 -78.01 -26.13 -17.33
CA ARG A 1237 -77.64 -25.17 -18.39
C ARG A 1237 -76.43 -25.72 -19.13
N TYR A 1238 -76.47 -25.64 -20.45
CA TYR A 1238 -75.43 -26.11 -21.35
C TYR A 1238 -75.00 -24.93 -22.22
N GLN A 1239 -73.71 -24.60 -22.22
CA GLN A 1239 -73.15 -23.61 -23.11
C GLN A 1239 -72.45 -24.29 -24.27
N PHE A 1240 -72.71 -23.79 -25.48
CA PHE A 1240 -72.00 -24.20 -26.68
C PHE A 1240 -71.38 -22.97 -27.34
N THR A 1241 -70.24 -23.18 -27.96
CA THR A 1241 -69.58 -22.20 -28.83
C THR A 1241 -69.41 -22.83 -30.21
N SER A 1242 -69.78 -22.11 -31.26
CA SER A 1242 -69.40 -22.50 -32.62
C SER A 1242 -68.17 -21.71 -33.04
N ALA A 1243 -67.24 -22.38 -33.73
CA ALA A 1243 -66.06 -21.79 -34.32
C ALA A 1243 -66.01 -22.16 -35.80
N PHE A 1244 -65.76 -21.18 -36.68
CA PHE A 1244 -65.48 -21.44 -38.08
C PHE A 1244 -64.00 -21.18 -38.36
N GLU A 1245 -63.31 -22.24 -38.77
CA GLU A 1245 -61.93 -22.18 -39.27
C GLU A 1245 -61.98 -22.17 -40.80
N MET A 1246 -61.65 -21.03 -41.40
CA MET A 1246 -61.58 -20.91 -42.85
C MET A 1246 -60.41 -21.76 -43.40
N ALA A 1247 -60.66 -22.55 -44.43
CA ALA A 1247 -59.63 -23.28 -45.15
C ALA A 1247 -58.76 -22.29 -45.92
N PRO A 1248 -57.42 -22.42 -45.88
CA PRO A 1248 -56.53 -21.45 -46.52
C PRO A 1248 -56.65 -21.52 -48.04
N SER A 1249 -57.44 -20.62 -48.62
CA SER A 1249 -57.41 -20.32 -50.05
C SER A 1249 -56.32 -19.28 -50.32
N SER A 1250 -55.08 -19.75 -50.52
CA SER A 1250 -53.93 -18.96 -51.00
C SER A 1250 -53.80 -17.54 -50.43
N SER A 1251 -53.79 -17.38 -49.11
CA SER A 1251 -53.12 -16.31 -48.35
C SER A 1251 -53.40 -16.53 -46.85
N THR A 1252 -52.43 -16.17 -46.02
CA THR A 1252 -52.34 -16.46 -44.58
C THR A 1252 -53.34 -15.69 -43.74
N GLU A 1253 -54.61 -16.08 -43.79
CA GLU A 1253 -55.65 -15.62 -42.87
C GLU A 1253 -56.37 -16.82 -42.24
N VAL A 1254 -55.99 -17.18 -41.02
CA VAL A 1254 -56.82 -18.02 -40.16
C VAL A 1254 -57.72 -17.09 -39.37
N ALA A 1255 -58.88 -16.76 -39.93
CA ALA A 1255 -59.93 -16.06 -39.19
C ALA A 1255 -60.76 -17.11 -38.44
N THR A 1256 -60.78 -17.03 -37.11
CA THR A 1256 -61.68 -17.83 -36.27
C THR A 1256 -62.82 -16.94 -35.80
N VAL A 1257 -64.02 -17.19 -36.32
CA VAL A 1257 -65.23 -16.50 -35.86
C VAL A 1257 -65.89 -17.35 -34.80
N HIS A 1258 -66.32 -16.74 -33.69
CA HIS A 1258 -66.99 -17.43 -32.59
C HIS A 1258 -68.42 -16.95 -32.41
N SER A 1259 -69.34 -17.88 -32.15
CA SER A 1259 -70.69 -17.55 -31.64
C SER A 1259 -71.05 -18.44 -30.46
N ASN A 1260 -71.76 -17.89 -29.49
CA ASN A 1260 -72.09 -18.58 -28.24
C ASN A 1260 -73.60 -18.71 -28.08
N ILE A 1261 -74.07 -19.87 -27.59
CA ILE A 1261 -75.47 -20.06 -27.20
C ILE A 1261 -75.57 -20.79 -25.85
N PHE A 1262 -76.64 -20.49 -25.13
CA PHE A 1262 -76.99 -21.14 -23.87
C PHE A 1262 -78.31 -21.90 -24.04
N ALA A 1263 -78.31 -23.20 -23.71
CA ALA A 1263 -79.48 -24.06 -23.77
C ALA A 1263 -79.82 -24.61 -22.37
N GLN A 1264 -81.11 -24.61 -22.00
CA GLN A 1264 -81.57 -25.14 -20.70
C GLN A 1264 -82.78 -26.08 -20.91
N ARG A 1265 -82.72 -27.29 -20.35
CA ARG A 1265 -83.81 -28.29 -20.45
C ARG A 1265 -85.08 -27.75 -19.74
N GLY A 1266 -86.13 -27.44 -20.52
CA GLY A 1266 -87.45 -27.00 -20.02
C GLY A 1266 -87.90 -25.58 -20.40
N SER A 1267 -87.10 -24.79 -21.13
CA SER A 1267 -87.49 -23.46 -21.64
C SER A 1267 -87.32 -23.40 -23.16
N ALA A 1268 -88.29 -22.82 -23.86
CA ALA A 1268 -88.30 -22.66 -25.31
C ALA A 1268 -87.56 -21.37 -25.72
N VAL A 1269 -86.63 -21.50 -26.67
CA VAL A 1269 -86.05 -20.46 -27.55
C VAL A 1269 -85.32 -19.28 -26.90
N ILE A 1270 -84.00 -19.19 -27.10
CA ILE A 1270 -83.22 -17.94 -27.03
C ILE A 1270 -82.33 -17.87 -28.27
N ASN A 1271 -82.67 -16.98 -29.21
CA ASN A 1271 -81.77 -16.57 -30.30
C ASN A 1271 -80.80 -15.52 -29.74
N VAL A 1272 -79.50 -15.77 -29.78
CA VAL A 1272 -78.49 -14.72 -29.63
C VAL A 1272 -77.67 -14.69 -30.91
N THR A 1273 -77.93 -13.69 -31.75
CA THR A 1273 -77.03 -13.26 -32.83
C THR A 1273 -75.94 -12.41 -32.17
N ILE A 1274 -74.67 -12.77 -32.36
CA ILE A 1274 -73.53 -11.87 -32.10
C ILE A 1274 -73.05 -11.34 -33.44
#